data_AF-A0A419FRZ0-F1
#
_entry.id   AF-A0A419FRZ0-F1
#
_cell.length_a   1.000
_cell.length_b   1.000
_cell.length_c   1.000
_cell.angle_alpha   90.00
_cell.angle_beta   90.00
_cell.angle_gamma   90.00
#
_symmetry.space_group_name_H-M   'P 1'
#
loop_
_entity.id
_entity.type
_entity.pdbx_description
1 polymer ?
#
loop_
_entity_poly.entity_id
_entity_poly.type
_entity_poly.pdbx_seq_one_letter_code
_entity_poly.pdbx_strand_id
1 'polypeptide(L)'
;MKKAFIFTLDAFLASVLLVGGFFLISNLSVQKSGSENIDFIARDVLQSLSVLRIYEIKDSNAFVQSEIGNGNITNFNNTIISQIGEYWATYKLDKAKQLADSVLKDVVPDRYGFNLSMGGDTIFYKPKTDFKEKINSRRMISGIELGKPIVGSSSDAFLKRIRDKPSSVYLYFGGFVGQGNITGNLFIPPISQVTKLALELDVESSFQLKINGDVCNNATGGTYFVPVTANMTSDYWDITADCNSSLISGNNNFTFLFDNVNTGYIGGGYVKVSYQTDEFQELDYGENKSRYYFPGILGIVNLYDSFYVPGEVQNISIYLHYLANHTLSNNTFYLTIGNTTVYRDNSSTVVMTVALNESNYSALLSEYSKFNKSTVPVRAGFENVTFKQILTGGEGFGDIALTTDVSGSMDWRFDNTNAGTVRACDSPDLYNVSTQRLSVAKCLDKIFVDSILENTTLNRIGLVSYTSTTDSVLSLTNTEQFLTTEIDTYNPLSATCISCGIADSYNLLIAPPPAQLHTDLWKYSTDYQFLDPPSGWNDLGFDDANWSQGYTISGFGGLESTTTGSFSVAANLWQRYDDNPDTPADFNSGVLNTTANTFGLGAGDDGWDTLAGNIYGGNSSLVTINNLVNMGFGDYELRITIDGTSSLQTSAGAYGIEFNVTQEMIDTLATGGRAVVSFDYRWDDRGTFQTADQVWIKARITNASGSYYLGSNLDAGHQGADADLEVYTDNDPDGDYASTFSTDVTGYFSQSGMHYLDFGGKILRNENDEDGRFNFDNVQVVFINKTGNITYRNTFNIQGKSRLSDMRLYVYSDDGAEVYLNGNLISSDPGPHAAAYWNVNGISVDMNFLNEGENVLAARVFNNDNVRSYFDLELRANMTDRQKAMVIMSDGDANRCIADWTAADSGCDNCGGRACCPNASGSFNQQCPNLPTLGGSADGDERALEQVVNLSCYLNDYHNISVFTVAFGLGISENGTKALNLSAACDNSSHFYTSNNISGLADLYQDIADSILTGFGSVKSQIIVTSGGGFDVSNLYPDSYIEYSYKPLIETPDKNEISIVAESDKFSSCNASIDIPSGIRVIDAKVISYSGEHWTDYAAFNGQQVFNLSLYDNASYLRLGDPFLVQIPSDLFVSGMLNNISLKTGDDWITNTNCSTNNSLIYTMLVNSSTGRTDLLPSKEGCNWTVESEDMVNNTYIIPLAYNGTKTCSYTNASITYDPDSTYDVAVYKLFQQLDFDSDGRILMNLEQEDLEIKLILVSGLPYQWGPSLIEANIWQ
;
A
#
# COMPACT_ATOMS: atom_id res chain seq x y z
N MET A 1 -43.25 -59.02 12.80
CA MET A 1 -43.29 -60.51 12.85
C MET A 1 -43.96 -61.20 11.65
N LYS A 2 -45.01 -60.65 11.00
CA LYS A 2 -45.71 -61.37 9.90
C LYS A 2 -44.94 -61.60 8.59
N LYS A 3 -43.89 -60.81 8.27
CA LYS A 3 -43.12 -60.96 7.01
C LYS A 3 -42.02 -62.04 7.06
N ALA A 4 -41.41 -62.27 8.23
CA ALA A 4 -40.37 -63.30 8.39
C ALA A 4 -40.95 -64.72 8.32
N PHE A 5 -42.17 -64.92 8.82
CA PHE A 5 -42.86 -66.21 8.78
C PHE A 5 -43.22 -66.63 7.34
N ILE A 6 -43.60 -65.69 6.47
CA ILE A 6 -43.90 -65.97 5.06
C ILE A 6 -42.63 -66.44 4.34
N PHE A 7 -41.48 -65.80 4.59
CA PHE A 7 -40.22 -66.17 3.97
C PHE A 7 -39.71 -67.55 4.42
N THR A 8 -39.90 -67.90 5.70
CA THR A 8 -39.55 -69.24 6.21
C THR A 8 -40.52 -70.31 5.72
N LEU A 9 -41.80 -69.98 5.56
CA LEU A 9 -42.79 -70.89 5.01
C LEU A 9 -42.54 -71.15 3.52
N ASP A 10 -42.19 -70.13 2.73
CA ASP A 10 -41.83 -70.29 1.32
C ASP A 10 -40.54 -71.10 1.16
N ALA A 11 -39.51 -70.85 1.98
CA ALA A 11 -38.29 -71.66 1.98
C ALA A 11 -38.58 -73.11 2.37
N PHE A 12 -39.48 -73.34 3.34
CA PHE A 12 -39.89 -74.68 3.74
C PHE A 12 -40.67 -75.38 2.62
N LEU A 13 -41.65 -74.72 2.00
CA LEU A 13 -42.41 -75.27 0.88
C LEU A 13 -41.52 -75.55 -0.34
N ALA A 14 -40.56 -74.67 -0.63
CA ALA A 14 -39.55 -74.89 -1.67
C ALA A 14 -38.67 -76.10 -1.34
N SER A 15 -38.28 -76.28 -0.07
CA SER A 15 -37.52 -77.46 0.36
C SER A 15 -38.33 -78.75 0.23
N VAL A 16 -39.62 -78.73 0.56
CA VAL A 16 -40.51 -79.90 0.43
C VAL A 16 -40.75 -80.23 -1.04
N LEU A 17 -40.88 -79.22 -1.91
CA LEU A 17 -40.96 -79.42 -3.36
C LEU A 17 -39.64 -79.96 -3.93
N LEU A 18 -38.49 -79.50 -3.44
CA LEU A 18 -37.19 -80.01 -3.87
C LEU A 18 -36.97 -81.46 -3.41
N VAL A 19 -37.28 -81.79 -2.16
CA VAL A 19 -37.15 -83.14 -1.61
C VAL A 19 -38.17 -84.09 -2.25
N GLY A 20 -39.42 -83.64 -2.43
CA GLY A 20 -40.46 -84.38 -3.14
C GLY A 20 -40.11 -84.59 -4.61
N GLY A 21 -39.54 -83.57 -5.27
CA GLY A 21 -38.98 -83.66 -6.61
C GLY A 21 -37.83 -84.64 -6.69
N PHE A 22 -36.93 -84.64 -5.69
CA PHE A 22 -35.83 -85.61 -5.60
C PHE A 22 -36.34 -87.04 -5.45
N PHE A 23 -37.37 -87.27 -4.63
CA PHE A 23 -38.01 -88.58 -4.45
C PHE A 23 -38.79 -89.06 -5.68
N LEU A 24 -39.40 -88.13 -6.43
CA LEU A 24 -40.06 -88.43 -7.71
C LEU A 24 -39.02 -88.75 -8.81
N ILE A 25 -37.92 -88.02 -8.86
CA ILE A 25 -36.80 -88.28 -9.80
C ILE A 25 -36.09 -89.60 -9.44
N SER A 26 -35.93 -89.92 -8.15
CA SER A 26 -35.29 -91.17 -7.72
C SER A 26 -36.13 -92.41 -8.04
N ASN A 27 -37.47 -92.29 -8.09
CA ASN A 27 -38.36 -93.41 -8.42
C ASN A 27 -38.73 -93.50 -9.91
N LEU A 28 -38.42 -92.47 -10.72
CA LEU A 28 -38.60 -92.48 -12.17
C LEU A 28 -37.34 -92.85 -12.97
N SER A 29 -36.27 -93.26 -12.30
CA SER A 29 -35.11 -93.85 -12.95
C SER A 29 -35.40 -95.28 -13.40
N VAL A 30 -36.07 -95.38 -14.55
CA VAL A 30 -36.08 -96.57 -15.39
C VAL A 30 -34.62 -97.00 -15.61
N GLN A 31 -34.26 -98.19 -15.11
CA GLN A 31 -33.00 -98.83 -15.46
C GLN A 31 -32.96 -99.05 -16.98
N LYS A 32 -32.17 -98.22 -17.67
CA LYS A 32 -31.58 -98.57 -18.95
C LYS A 32 -30.12 -98.95 -18.64
N SER A 33 -29.88 -100.24 -18.48
CA SER A 33 -28.54 -100.78 -18.27
C SER A 33 -27.77 -100.74 -19.59
N GLY A 34 -26.67 -99.98 -19.60
CA GLY A 34 -25.72 -99.87 -20.71
C GLY A 34 -25.24 -98.43 -20.92
N SER A 35 -24.26 -97.98 -20.13
CA SER A 35 -23.38 -96.82 -20.45
C SER A 35 -22.30 -96.55 -19.37
N GLU A 36 -22.29 -97.23 -18.21
CA GLU A 36 -21.33 -96.91 -17.14
C GLU A 36 -19.84 -97.04 -17.58
N ASN A 37 -19.50 -98.03 -18.42
CA ASN A 37 -18.10 -98.26 -18.83
C ASN A 37 -17.49 -97.18 -19.74
N ILE A 38 -18.28 -96.40 -20.49
CA ILE A 38 -17.75 -95.39 -21.44
C ILE A 38 -17.47 -94.06 -20.74
N ASP A 39 -18.32 -93.65 -19.77
CA ASP A 39 -18.13 -92.43 -18.98
C ASP A 39 -16.90 -92.53 -18.06
N PHE A 40 -16.68 -93.69 -17.43
CA PHE A 40 -15.47 -93.91 -16.61
C PHE A 40 -14.20 -93.71 -17.42
N ILE A 41 -14.12 -94.17 -18.67
CA ILE A 41 -12.89 -94.02 -19.48
C ILE A 41 -12.61 -92.53 -19.79
N ALA A 42 -13.61 -91.74 -20.20
CA ALA A 42 -13.38 -90.31 -20.49
C ALA A 42 -12.96 -89.52 -19.24
N ARG A 43 -13.58 -89.82 -18.09
CA ARG A 43 -13.23 -89.21 -16.81
C ARG A 43 -11.88 -89.68 -16.29
N ASP A 44 -11.58 -90.98 -16.37
CA ASP A 44 -10.32 -91.56 -15.93
C ASP A 44 -9.15 -91.08 -16.78
N VAL A 45 -9.35 -90.90 -18.09
CA VAL A 45 -8.32 -90.30 -18.96
C VAL A 45 -8.07 -88.84 -18.58
N LEU A 46 -9.12 -88.01 -18.45
CA LEU A 46 -8.94 -86.61 -18.01
C LEU A 46 -8.36 -86.51 -16.59
N GLN A 47 -8.75 -87.41 -15.69
CA GLN A 47 -8.22 -87.48 -14.33
C GLN A 47 -6.75 -87.91 -14.34
N SER A 48 -6.39 -88.92 -15.12
CA SER A 48 -5.01 -89.39 -15.26
C SER A 48 -4.11 -88.30 -15.84
N LEU A 49 -4.52 -87.64 -16.92
CA LEU A 49 -3.77 -86.53 -17.51
C LEU A 49 -3.64 -85.32 -16.57
N SER A 50 -4.60 -85.12 -15.68
CA SER A 50 -4.59 -84.03 -14.71
C SER A 50 -3.75 -84.29 -13.46
N VAL A 51 -3.32 -85.52 -13.23
CA VAL A 51 -2.53 -85.92 -12.05
C VAL A 51 -1.12 -86.33 -12.46
N LEU A 52 -0.99 -87.07 -13.56
CA LEU A 52 0.30 -87.53 -14.10
C LEU A 52 1.17 -86.32 -14.46
N ARG A 53 2.36 -86.24 -13.87
CA ARG A 53 3.31 -85.15 -14.07
C ARG A 53 4.33 -85.51 -15.14
N ILE A 54 4.85 -84.48 -15.80
CA ILE A 54 5.91 -84.62 -16.80
C ILE A 54 7.14 -85.34 -16.21
N TYR A 55 7.49 -85.05 -14.95
CA TYR A 55 8.57 -85.74 -14.25
C TYR A 55 8.41 -87.26 -14.19
N GLU A 56 7.19 -87.78 -14.11
CA GLU A 56 6.92 -89.22 -13.95
C GLU A 56 7.10 -90.01 -15.24
N ILE A 57 7.03 -89.34 -16.40
CA ILE A 57 7.21 -89.94 -17.72
C ILE A 57 8.46 -89.45 -18.46
N LYS A 58 9.25 -88.56 -17.84
CA LYS A 58 10.42 -87.93 -18.45
C LYS A 58 11.47 -88.95 -18.94
N ASP A 59 11.57 -90.10 -18.27
CA ASP A 59 12.57 -91.13 -18.58
C ASP A 59 12.02 -92.25 -19.49
N SER A 60 10.70 -92.35 -19.63
CA SER A 60 10.02 -93.44 -20.36
C SER A 60 9.35 -93.00 -21.66
N ASN A 61 9.15 -91.69 -21.88
CA ASN A 61 8.53 -91.15 -23.08
C ASN A 61 9.54 -90.39 -23.95
N ALA A 62 9.82 -90.90 -25.15
CA ALA A 62 10.83 -90.35 -26.06
C ALA A 62 10.52 -88.92 -26.54
N PHE A 63 9.23 -88.56 -26.70
CA PHE A 63 8.83 -87.19 -27.07
C PHE A 63 9.14 -86.21 -25.93
N VAL A 64 8.77 -86.58 -24.70
CA VAL A 64 9.05 -85.76 -23.51
C VAL A 64 10.56 -85.58 -23.31
N GLN A 65 11.37 -86.63 -23.49
CA GLN A 65 12.83 -86.51 -23.44
C GLN A 65 13.37 -85.51 -24.45
N SER A 66 12.85 -85.55 -25.68
CA SER A 66 13.30 -84.65 -26.75
C SER A 66 12.91 -83.20 -26.46
N GLU A 67 11.71 -82.95 -25.94
CA GLU A 67 11.25 -81.60 -25.62
C GLU A 67 11.93 -81.02 -24.39
N ILE A 68 12.32 -81.86 -23.42
CA ILE A 68 13.19 -81.46 -22.30
C ILE A 68 14.58 -81.10 -22.80
N GLY A 69 15.19 -81.93 -23.65
CA GLY A 69 16.52 -81.67 -24.23
C GLY A 69 16.57 -80.42 -25.12
N ASN A 70 15.46 -80.11 -25.78
CA ASN A 70 15.29 -78.90 -26.60
C ASN A 70 14.89 -77.65 -25.78
N GLY A 71 14.73 -77.77 -24.46
CA GLY A 71 14.34 -76.66 -23.58
C GLY A 71 12.87 -76.20 -23.72
N ASN A 72 12.02 -76.98 -24.39
CA ASN A 72 10.61 -76.65 -24.60
C ASN A 72 9.70 -77.08 -23.45
N ILE A 73 10.18 -77.97 -22.58
CA ILE A 73 9.58 -78.30 -21.28
C ILE A 73 10.57 -77.87 -20.21
N THR A 74 10.20 -76.86 -19.44
CA THR A 74 11.05 -76.32 -18.36
C THR A 74 10.50 -76.66 -16.98
N ASN A 75 9.19 -76.89 -16.85
CA ASN A 75 8.54 -77.22 -15.58
C ASN A 75 8.13 -78.70 -15.51
N PHE A 76 8.96 -79.53 -14.88
CA PHE A 76 8.70 -80.96 -14.75
C PHE A 76 7.53 -81.31 -13.80
N ASN A 77 7.10 -80.37 -12.96
CA ASN A 77 5.96 -80.57 -12.06
C ASN A 77 4.61 -80.33 -12.76
N ASN A 78 4.61 -79.81 -13.99
CA ASN A 78 3.39 -79.68 -14.78
C ASN A 78 2.75 -81.05 -14.96
N THR A 79 1.43 -81.11 -14.83
CA THR A 79 0.65 -82.29 -15.22
C THR A 79 0.60 -82.36 -16.74
N ILE A 80 0.36 -83.55 -17.32
CA ILE A 80 0.30 -83.70 -18.77
C ILE A 80 -0.76 -82.75 -19.37
N ILE A 81 -1.91 -82.61 -18.70
CA ILE A 81 -2.97 -81.69 -19.14
C ILE A 81 -2.52 -80.22 -19.07
N SER A 82 -1.72 -79.84 -18.06
CA SER A 82 -1.18 -78.48 -17.93
C SER A 82 -0.13 -78.19 -18.99
N GLN A 83 0.73 -79.17 -19.32
CA GLN A 83 1.75 -79.02 -20.37
C GLN A 83 1.14 -78.97 -21.77
N ILE A 84 0.07 -79.75 -22.01
CA ILE A 84 -0.76 -79.65 -23.23
C ILE A 84 -1.39 -78.26 -23.30
N GLY A 85 -1.96 -77.77 -22.20
CA GLY A 85 -2.55 -76.43 -22.12
C GLY A 85 -1.52 -75.32 -22.37
N GLU A 86 -0.29 -75.46 -21.87
CA GLU A 86 0.81 -74.52 -22.12
C GLU A 86 1.21 -74.45 -23.59
N TYR A 87 1.36 -75.60 -24.26
CA TYR A 87 1.61 -75.63 -25.69
C TYR A 87 0.45 -75.06 -26.51
N TRP A 88 -0.79 -75.31 -26.09
CA TRP A 88 -1.96 -74.74 -26.74
C TRP A 88 -2.03 -73.21 -26.59
N ALA A 89 -1.87 -72.70 -25.37
CA ALA A 89 -1.90 -71.25 -25.11
C ALA A 89 -0.77 -70.48 -25.82
N THR A 90 0.39 -71.11 -26.05
CA THR A 90 1.54 -70.50 -26.73
C THR A 90 1.59 -70.73 -28.24
N TYR A 91 0.45 -71.07 -28.88
CA TYR A 91 0.33 -71.36 -30.33
C TYR A 91 1.19 -72.53 -30.83
N LYS A 92 1.63 -73.43 -29.95
CA LYS A 92 2.41 -74.63 -30.28
C LYS A 92 1.50 -75.87 -30.38
N LEU A 93 0.40 -75.75 -31.13
CA LEU A 93 -0.63 -76.79 -31.24
C LEU A 93 -0.06 -78.15 -31.69
N ASP A 94 0.93 -78.17 -32.59
CA ASP A 94 1.54 -79.42 -33.05
C ASP A 94 2.27 -80.17 -31.94
N LYS A 95 2.87 -79.45 -30.99
CA LYS A 95 3.52 -80.04 -29.82
C LYS A 95 2.50 -80.53 -28.81
N ALA A 96 1.40 -79.80 -28.61
CA ALA A 96 0.28 -80.25 -27.81
C ALA A 96 -0.28 -81.58 -28.35
N LYS A 97 -0.41 -81.70 -29.68
CA LYS A 97 -0.85 -82.94 -30.35
C LYS A 97 0.15 -84.08 -30.19
N GLN A 98 1.43 -83.83 -30.41
CA GLN A 98 2.48 -84.87 -30.26
C GLN A 98 2.60 -85.35 -28.81
N LEU A 99 2.50 -84.45 -27.83
CA LEU A 99 2.46 -84.81 -26.41
C LEU A 99 1.25 -85.69 -26.10
N ALA A 100 0.06 -85.28 -26.53
CA ALA A 100 -1.16 -86.04 -26.31
C ALA A 100 -1.13 -87.41 -27.01
N ASP A 101 -0.63 -87.49 -28.25
CA ASP A 101 -0.46 -88.75 -28.98
C ASP A 101 0.51 -89.69 -28.25
N SER A 102 1.65 -89.17 -27.80
CA SER A 102 2.67 -89.98 -27.10
C SER A 102 2.17 -90.59 -25.78
N VAL A 103 1.13 -90.03 -25.17
CA VAL A 103 0.57 -90.49 -23.90
C VAL A 103 -0.72 -91.29 -24.09
N LEU A 104 -1.58 -90.92 -25.05
CA LEU A 104 -2.94 -91.47 -25.17
C LEU A 104 -3.11 -92.56 -26.23
N LYS A 105 -2.21 -92.66 -27.21
CA LYS A 105 -2.34 -93.55 -28.36
C LYS A 105 -2.59 -95.01 -27.97
N ASP A 106 -1.85 -95.49 -26.97
CA ASP A 106 -1.92 -96.86 -26.46
C ASP A 106 -2.81 -97.01 -25.21
N VAL A 107 -3.27 -95.90 -24.63
CA VAL A 107 -4.12 -95.88 -23.43
C VAL A 107 -5.60 -96.04 -23.79
N VAL A 108 -6.04 -95.45 -24.91
CA VAL A 108 -7.43 -95.58 -25.38
C VAL A 108 -7.53 -96.83 -26.27
N PRO A 109 -8.27 -97.90 -25.88
CA PRO A 109 -8.36 -99.12 -26.68
C PRO A 109 -9.02 -98.89 -28.05
N ASP A 110 -8.61 -99.64 -29.08
CA ASP A 110 -9.10 -99.51 -30.47
C ASP A 110 -10.62 -99.69 -30.65
N ARG A 111 -11.28 -100.26 -29.64
CA ARG A 111 -12.74 -100.39 -29.64
C ARG A 111 -13.48 -99.07 -29.39
N TYR A 112 -12.81 -97.96 -29.10
CA TYR A 112 -13.42 -96.64 -28.87
C TYR A 112 -12.88 -95.60 -29.86
N GLY A 113 -13.76 -94.71 -30.32
CA GLY A 113 -13.35 -93.44 -30.90
C GLY A 113 -13.21 -92.38 -29.81
N PHE A 114 -12.20 -91.53 -29.91
CA PHE A 114 -11.88 -90.56 -28.86
C PHE A 114 -11.34 -89.26 -29.45
N ASN A 115 -11.81 -88.13 -28.94
CA ASN A 115 -11.37 -86.80 -29.32
C ASN A 115 -11.10 -85.98 -28.05
N LEU A 116 -9.85 -85.58 -27.84
CA LEU A 116 -9.47 -84.57 -26.87
C LEU A 116 -9.37 -83.23 -27.59
N SER A 117 -10.16 -82.24 -27.17
CA SER A 117 -10.18 -80.90 -27.78
C SER A 117 -10.11 -79.81 -26.73
N MET A 118 -9.48 -78.68 -27.06
CA MET A 118 -9.34 -77.51 -26.19
C MET A 118 -9.62 -76.24 -27.01
N GLY A 119 -10.54 -75.39 -26.54
CA GLY A 119 -10.95 -74.16 -27.25
C GLY A 119 -11.44 -74.35 -28.69
N GLY A 120 -11.91 -75.55 -29.05
CA GLY A 120 -12.33 -75.92 -30.42
C GLY A 120 -11.26 -76.62 -31.25
N ASP A 121 -9.98 -76.53 -30.85
CA ASP A 121 -8.89 -77.23 -31.52
C ASP A 121 -8.83 -78.70 -31.08
N THR A 122 -8.59 -79.59 -32.06
CA THR A 122 -8.39 -81.01 -31.80
C THR A 122 -6.95 -81.27 -31.36
N ILE A 123 -6.78 -81.73 -30.12
CA ILE A 123 -5.48 -82.05 -29.51
C ILE A 123 -5.12 -83.52 -29.75
N PHE A 124 -6.08 -84.43 -29.67
CA PHE A 124 -5.85 -85.85 -29.99
C PHE A 124 -7.12 -86.45 -30.58
N TYR A 125 -6.98 -87.23 -31.65
CA TYR A 125 -8.12 -87.81 -32.34
C TYR A 125 -7.84 -89.25 -32.74
N LYS A 126 -8.71 -90.16 -32.27
CA LYS A 126 -8.74 -91.56 -32.64
C LYS A 126 -10.05 -91.85 -33.36
N PRO A 127 -10.03 -92.10 -34.69
CA PRO A 127 -11.23 -92.25 -35.48
C PRO A 127 -11.95 -93.58 -35.21
N LYS A 128 -13.28 -93.57 -35.30
CA LYS A 128 -14.13 -94.77 -35.39
C LYS A 128 -15.36 -94.46 -36.24
N THR A 129 -15.62 -95.27 -37.27
CA THR A 129 -16.53 -94.91 -38.38
C THR A 129 -18.01 -95.23 -38.17
N ASP A 130 -18.42 -95.79 -37.03
CA ASP A 130 -19.84 -95.96 -36.65
C ASP A 130 -19.95 -96.07 -35.12
N PHE A 131 -20.86 -95.30 -34.51
CA PHE A 131 -21.08 -95.35 -33.05
C PHE A 131 -22.54 -95.07 -32.67
N LYS A 132 -22.99 -95.68 -31.58
CA LYS A 132 -24.38 -95.52 -31.10
C LYS A 132 -24.51 -94.46 -30.00
N GLU A 133 -23.43 -94.19 -29.29
CA GLU A 133 -23.42 -93.30 -28.12
C GLU A 133 -22.13 -92.47 -28.09
N LYS A 134 -22.24 -91.19 -27.73
CA LYS A 134 -21.13 -90.24 -27.56
C LYS A 134 -21.26 -89.55 -26.21
N ILE A 135 -20.20 -89.58 -25.42
CA ILE A 135 -20.13 -88.95 -24.09
C ILE A 135 -19.07 -87.86 -24.14
N ASN A 136 -19.37 -86.72 -23.51
CA ASN A 136 -18.46 -85.58 -23.36
C ASN A 136 -18.13 -85.39 -21.87
N SER A 137 -16.84 -85.41 -21.54
CA SER A 137 -16.32 -85.02 -20.23
C SER A 137 -15.51 -83.75 -20.35
N ARG A 138 -15.65 -82.83 -19.40
CA ARG A 138 -15.03 -81.50 -19.42
C ARG A 138 -14.20 -81.28 -18.17
N ARG A 139 -13.05 -80.65 -18.31
CA ARG A 139 -12.24 -80.19 -17.16
C ARG A 139 -11.78 -78.76 -17.38
N MET A 140 -11.78 -77.99 -16.30
CA MET A 140 -11.26 -76.63 -16.28
C MET A 140 -9.76 -76.64 -15.97
N ILE A 141 -8.98 -75.83 -16.69
CA ILE A 141 -7.58 -75.55 -16.41
C ILE A 141 -7.42 -74.05 -16.14
N SER A 142 -7.07 -73.70 -14.91
CA SER A 142 -6.90 -72.30 -14.49
C SER A 142 -5.54 -71.76 -14.94
N GLY A 143 -5.49 -70.48 -15.33
CA GLY A 143 -4.26 -69.78 -15.71
C GLY A 143 -3.78 -70.03 -17.15
N ILE A 144 -4.63 -70.58 -18.01
CA ILE A 144 -4.34 -70.88 -19.42
C ILE A 144 -5.44 -70.26 -20.28
N GLU A 145 -5.07 -69.44 -21.27
CA GLU A 145 -5.97 -68.86 -22.28
C GLU A 145 -5.19 -68.67 -23.59
N LEU A 146 -5.87 -68.84 -24.73
CA LEU A 146 -5.22 -68.81 -26.04
C LEU A 146 -4.57 -67.44 -26.32
N GLY A 147 -3.27 -67.44 -26.61
CA GLY A 147 -2.51 -66.22 -26.91
C GLY A 147 -2.20 -65.35 -25.69
N LYS A 148 -2.45 -65.83 -24.46
CA LYS A 148 -2.12 -65.12 -23.22
C LYS A 148 -0.89 -65.73 -22.53
N PRO A 149 -0.02 -64.91 -21.92
CA PRO A 149 1.12 -65.39 -21.13
C PRO A 149 0.65 -66.14 -19.89
N ILE A 150 1.37 -67.18 -19.47
CA ILE A 150 0.97 -68.08 -18.37
C ILE A 150 1.56 -67.63 -17.03
N VAL A 151 2.68 -66.91 -17.08
CA VAL A 151 3.41 -66.40 -15.92
C VAL A 151 3.77 -64.94 -16.15
N GLY A 152 3.54 -64.09 -15.15
CA GLY A 152 3.86 -62.67 -15.18
C GLY A 152 4.68 -62.26 -13.96
N SER A 153 5.00 -60.97 -13.92
CA SER A 153 5.58 -60.32 -12.75
C SER A 153 4.68 -59.15 -12.31
N SER A 154 4.79 -58.78 -11.05
CA SER A 154 4.11 -57.61 -10.47
C SER A 154 5.11 -56.89 -9.57
N SER A 155 5.14 -55.56 -9.64
CA SER A 155 5.99 -54.75 -8.77
C SER A 155 5.25 -53.54 -8.22
N ASP A 156 5.71 -53.05 -7.09
CA ASP A 156 5.41 -51.72 -6.57
C ASP A 156 6.69 -50.89 -6.56
N ALA A 157 6.53 -49.57 -6.55
CA ALA A 157 7.62 -48.60 -6.46
C ALA A 157 7.37 -47.69 -5.27
N PHE A 158 8.41 -47.38 -4.51
CA PHE A 158 8.34 -46.39 -3.43
C PHE A 158 9.64 -45.58 -3.33
N LEU A 159 9.49 -44.35 -2.84
CA LEU A 159 10.60 -43.46 -2.52
C LEU A 159 11.24 -43.86 -1.18
N LYS A 160 12.54 -44.14 -1.19
CA LYS A 160 13.27 -44.55 0.02
C LYS A 160 14.01 -43.39 0.71
N ARG A 161 14.48 -42.40 -0.05
CA ARG A 161 15.22 -41.22 0.42
C ARG A 161 14.93 -40.03 -0.49
N ILE A 162 15.02 -38.82 0.05
CA ILE A 162 14.89 -37.54 -0.66
C ILE A 162 16.15 -36.71 -0.38
N ARG A 163 16.66 -35.99 -1.39
CA ARG A 163 17.63 -34.90 -1.25
C ARG A 163 17.17 -33.70 -2.07
N ASP A 164 17.58 -32.50 -1.66
CA ASP A 164 17.25 -31.22 -2.30
C ASP A 164 15.75 -30.97 -2.52
N LYS A 165 14.91 -31.41 -1.59
CA LYS A 165 13.46 -31.13 -1.63
C LYS A 165 13.26 -29.60 -1.55
N PRO A 166 12.60 -28.97 -2.53
CA PRO A 166 12.23 -27.57 -2.39
C PRO A 166 11.26 -27.41 -1.22
N SER A 167 11.50 -26.39 -0.40
CA SER A 167 10.66 -26.05 0.74
C SER A 167 10.74 -24.56 1.02
N SER A 168 9.78 -24.06 1.77
CA SER A 168 9.76 -22.68 2.21
C SER A 168 9.39 -22.56 3.69
N VAL A 169 9.96 -21.57 4.36
CA VAL A 169 9.52 -21.10 5.68
C VAL A 169 9.11 -19.64 5.58
N TYR A 170 8.15 -19.26 6.41
CA TYR A 170 7.51 -17.96 6.37
C TYR A 170 7.58 -17.29 7.75
N LEU A 171 7.90 -16.00 7.76
CA LEU A 171 7.66 -15.10 8.88
C LEU A 171 6.50 -14.20 8.48
N TYR A 172 5.38 -14.31 9.19
CA TYR A 172 4.17 -13.55 8.89
C TYR A 172 4.06 -12.32 9.79
N PHE A 173 3.49 -11.26 9.24
CA PHE A 173 3.03 -10.08 9.95
C PHE A 173 1.51 -10.07 9.90
N GLY A 174 0.87 -9.80 11.04
CA GLY A 174 -0.59 -9.72 11.17
C GLY A 174 -1.22 -8.65 10.27
N GLY A 175 -2.56 -8.54 10.31
CA GLY A 175 -3.28 -7.58 9.47
C GLY A 175 -2.79 -6.15 9.66
N PHE A 176 -2.33 -5.81 10.88
CA PHE A 176 -1.57 -4.58 11.12
C PHE A 176 -0.61 -4.73 12.29
N VAL A 177 0.67 -4.43 12.05
CA VAL A 177 1.74 -4.58 13.03
C VAL A 177 2.41 -3.25 13.30
N GLY A 178 2.14 -2.70 14.49
CA GLY A 178 2.91 -1.63 15.11
C GLY A 178 2.73 -0.25 14.48
N GLN A 179 3.52 0.68 14.98
CA GLN A 179 3.77 2.03 14.46
C GLN A 179 5.16 2.39 15.02
N GLY A 180 6.20 2.32 14.19
CA GLY A 180 7.61 2.37 14.59
C GLY A 180 8.41 1.16 14.09
N ASN A 181 9.52 0.83 14.76
CA ASN A 181 10.40 -0.24 14.33
C ASN A 181 9.83 -1.63 14.66
N ILE A 182 9.83 -2.53 13.68
CA ILE A 182 9.19 -3.85 13.80
C ILE A 182 10.25 -4.94 13.75
N THR A 183 10.11 -5.97 14.59
CA THR A 183 11.04 -7.10 14.64
C THR A 183 10.29 -8.42 14.57
N GLY A 184 10.71 -9.32 13.69
CA GLY A 184 10.17 -10.68 13.60
C GLY A 184 11.26 -11.73 13.72
N ASN A 185 10.92 -12.89 14.28
CA ASN A 185 11.85 -14.01 14.44
C ASN A 185 11.43 -15.18 13.55
N LEU A 186 12.38 -15.70 12.76
CA LEU A 186 12.16 -16.84 11.88
C LEU A 186 13.15 -17.96 12.21
N PHE A 187 12.64 -19.15 12.53
CA PHE A 187 13.47 -20.34 12.65
C PHE A 187 13.65 -20.99 11.28
N ILE A 188 14.90 -21.06 10.82
CA ILE A 188 15.28 -21.78 9.61
C ILE A 188 15.87 -23.13 10.04
N PRO A 189 15.32 -24.27 9.58
CA PRO A 189 15.86 -25.58 9.92
C PRO A 189 17.28 -25.77 9.35
N PRO A 190 17.97 -26.90 9.65
CA PRO A 190 19.16 -27.28 8.91
C PRO A 190 18.80 -27.45 7.41
N ILE A 191 19.43 -26.65 6.54
CA ILE A 191 19.14 -26.60 5.10
C ILE A 191 20.43 -26.73 4.30
N SER A 192 20.37 -27.30 3.09
CA SER A 192 21.54 -27.46 2.21
C SER A 192 21.90 -26.13 1.55
N GLN A 193 20.89 -25.43 1.02
CA GLN A 193 21.04 -24.16 0.32
C GLN A 193 19.76 -23.32 0.39
N VAL A 194 19.90 -22.00 0.63
CA VAL A 194 18.84 -21.02 0.38
C VAL A 194 18.78 -20.73 -1.11
N THR A 195 17.60 -20.88 -1.70
CA THR A 195 17.36 -20.64 -3.14
C THR A 195 16.77 -19.26 -3.40
N LYS A 196 15.93 -18.76 -2.48
CA LYS A 196 15.28 -17.45 -2.63
C LYS A 196 14.92 -16.85 -1.28
N LEU A 197 15.08 -15.54 -1.14
CA LEU A 197 14.61 -14.73 -0.02
C LEU A 197 13.78 -13.56 -0.56
N ALA A 198 12.50 -13.52 -0.20
CA ALA A 198 11.56 -12.52 -0.68
C ALA A 198 10.78 -11.86 0.46
N LEU A 199 10.44 -10.59 0.26
CA LEU A 199 9.51 -9.82 1.07
C LEU A 199 8.24 -9.58 0.24
N GLU A 200 7.08 -9.78 0.84
CA GLU A 200 5.81 -9.33 0.29
C GLU A 200 5.03 -8.64 1.42
N LEU A 201 4.96 -7.30 1.39
CA LEU A 201 4.45 -6.50 2.51
C LEU A 201 3.57 -5.36 2.00
N ASP A 202 2.49 -5.06 2.73
CA ASP A 202 1.75 -3.79 2.64
C ASP A 202 2.38 -2.82 3.66
N VAL A 203 3.00 -1.74 3.18
CA VAL A 203 3.72 -0.75 4.00
C VAL A 203 3.54 0.64 3.41
N GLU A 204 3.30 1.64 4.26
CA GLU A 204 3.07 3.02 3.81
C GLU A 204 4.37 3.81 3.57
N SER A 205 5.40 3.57 4.40
CA SER A 205 6.64 4.35 4.35
C SER A 205 7.88 3.52 4.06
N SER A 206 8.93 4.21 3.58
CA SER A 206 10.21 3.57 3.29
C SER A 206 10.89 3.06 4.56
N PHE A 207 11.57 1.92 4.46
CA PHE A 207 12.21 1.27 5.62
C PHE A 207 13.60 0.71 5.30
N GLN A 208 14.43 0.55 6.34
CA GLN A 208 15.67 -0.24 6.25
C GLN A 208 15.45 -1.63 6.85
N LEU A 209 16.00 -2.68 6.22
CA LEU A 209 15.96 -4.04 6.75
C LEU A 209 17.31 -4.45 7.33
N LYS A 210 17.30 -5.01 8.54
CA LYS A 210 18.43 -5.72 9.13
C LYS A 210 18.08 -7.18 9.39
N ILE A 211 18.99 -8.08 9.02
CA ILE A 211 18.89 -9.51 9.34
C ILE A 211 20.06 -9.86 10.24
N ASN A 212 19.77 -10.35 11.46
CA ASN A 212 20.78 -10.67 12.48
C ASN A 212 21.74 -9.50 12.79
N GLY A 213 21.29 -8.27 12.59
CA GLY A 213 22.06 -7.04 12.78
C GLY A 213 22.74 -6.50 11.51
N ASP A 214 22.85 -7.30 10.46
CA ASP A 214 23.46 -6.91 9.19
C ASP A 214 22.46 -6.19 8.30
N VAL A 215 22.86 -5.05 7.72
CA VAL A 215 21.99 -4.23 6.86
C VAL A 215 21.89 -4.85 5.46
N CYS A 216 20.66 -5.09 5.04
CA CYS A 216 20.29 -5.48 3.69
C CYS A 216 20.37 -4.29 2.71
N ASN A 217 20.56 -4.55 1.41
CA ASN A 217 20.62 -3.58 0.29
C ASN A 217 21.95 -2.79 0.13
N ASN A 218 23.03 -3.13 0.85
CA ASN A 218 24.32 -2.43 0.72
C ASN A 218 24.99 -2.56 -0.66
N ALA A 219 24.64 -3.56 -1.47
CA ALA A 219 25.34 -3.86 -2.73
C ALA A 219 24.93 -2.95 -3.90
N THR A 220 23.75 -2.32 -3.85
CA THR A 220 23.20 -1.47 -4.93
C THR A 220 23.34 0.03 -4.67
N GLY A 221 23.82 0.43 -3.48
CA GLY A 221 23.99 1.83 -3.08
C GLY A 221 22.73 2.50 -2.50
N GLY A 222 21.60 1.80 -2.43
CA GLY A 222 20.38 2.24 -1.73
C GLY A 222 20.29 1.66 -0.32
N THR A 223 19.95 2.46 0.69
CA THR A 223 19.79 1.97 2.09
C THR A 223 18.34 1.65 2.46
N TYR A 224 17.36 2.07 1.64
CA TYR A 224 15.93 1.97 1.94
C TYR A 224 15.18 1.15 0.89
N PHE A 225 14.17 0.42 1.34
CA PHE A 225 13.10 -0.15 0.53
C PHE A 225 11.98 0.87 0.44
N VAL A 226 11.52 1.17 -0.79
CA VAL A 226 10.52 2.21 -1.06
C VAL A 226 9.26 1.53 -1.60
N PRO A 227 8.09 1.67 -0.94
CA PRO A 227 6.83 1.16 -1.46
C PRO A 227 6.40 1.90 -2.74
N VAL A 228 5.73 1.20 -3.65
CA VAL A 228 5.20 1.79 -4.89
C VAL A 228 3.71 1.53 -5.10
N THR A 229 3.10 0.67 -4.29
CA THR A 229 1.67 0.35 -4.36
C THR A 229 0.83 1.08 -3.31
N ALA A 230 -0.47 1.20 -3.56
CA ALA A 230 -1.41 1.87 -2.66
C ALA A 230 -1.81 0.98 -1.47
N ASN A 231 -2.51 1.55 -0.49
CA ASN A 231 -3.02 0.83 0.70
C ASN A 231 -3.88 -0.40 0.33
N MET A 232 -3.85 -1.45 1.17
CA MET A 232 -4.46 -2.78 0.94
C MET A 232 -3.84 -3.60 -0.20
N THR A 233 -2.69 -3.19 -0.71
CA THR A 233 -1.96 -3.93 -1.73
C THR A 233 -0.51 -4.12 -1.31
N SER A 234 0.04 -5.29 -1.62
CA SER A 234 1.40 -5.63 -1.24
C SER A 234 2.41 -5.32 -2.33
N ASP A 235 3.55 -4.80 -1.88
CA ASP A 235 4.76 -4.67 -2.67
C ASP A 235 5.62 -5.94 -2.53
N TYR A 236 6.32 -6.31 -3.60
CA TYR A 236 7.16 -7.51 -3.65
C TYR A 236 8.63 -7.15 -3.91
N TRP A 237 9.52 -7.65 -3.06
CA TRP A 237 10.97 -7.50 -3.21
C TRP A 237 11.69 -8.85 -3.17
N ASP A 238 12.51 -9.13 -4.18
CA ASP A 238 13.48 -10.23 -4.14
C ASP A 238 14.82 -9.71 -3.60
N ILE A 239 15.15 -10.13 -2.38
CA ILE A 239 16.32 -9.65 -1.63
C ILE A 239 17.40 -10.74 -1.51
N THR A 240 17.32 -11.78 -2.35
CA THR A 240 18.23 -12.93 -2.30
C THR A 240 19.69 -12.51 -2.47
N ALA A 241 19.98 -11.63 -3.44
CA ALA A 241 21.36 -11.20 -3.70
C ALA A 241 21.95 -10.35 -2.57
N ASP A 242 21.11 -9.59 -1.86
CA ASP A 242 21.54 -8.58 -0.89
C ASP A 242 21.68 -9.11 0.54
N CYS A 243 20.90 -10.13 0.89
CA CYS A 243 20.67 -10.51 2.28
C CYS A 243 20.98 -11.98 2.61
N ASN A 244 21.23 -12.82 1.60
CA ASN A 244 21.41 -14.26 1.82
C ASN A 244 22.60 -14.58 2.73
N SER A 245 23.67 -13.78 2.71
CA SER A 245 24.83 -13.96 3.60
C SER A 245 24.54 -13.67 5.07
N SER A 246 23.46 -12.96 5.38
CA SER A 246 23.08 -12.59 6.75
C SER A 246 22.23 -13.67 7.43
N LEU A 247 21.75 -14.67 6.68
CA LEU A 247 20.96 -15.79 7.21
C LEU A 247 21.86 -16.85 7.86
N ILE A 248 21.38 -17.41 8.97
CA ILE A 248 21.99 -18.55 9.66
C ILE A 248 20.99 -19.70 9.81
N SER A 249 21.46 -20.94 9.91
CA SER A 249 20.59 -22.03 10.37
C SER A 249 20.22 -21.81 11.84
N GLY A 250 18.94 -21.95 12.17
CA GLY A 250 18.38 -21.64 13.48
C GLY A 250 17.54 -20.35 13.48
N ASN A 251 17.47 -19.68 14.63
CA ASN A 251 16.70 -18.45 14.78
C ASN A 251 17.40 -17.27 14.08
N ASN A 252 16.66 -16.61 13.21
CA ASN A 252 17.04 -15.38 12.54
C ASN A 252 16.13 -14.24 12.99
N ASN A 253 16.71 -13.08 13.22
CA ASN A 253 15.99 -11.88 13.60
C ASN A 253 15.93 -10.90 12.42
N PHE A 254 14.72 -10.53 12.01
CA PHE A 254 14.44 -9.56 10.97
C PHE A 254 13.97 -8.27 11.63
N THR A 255 14.69 -7.16 11.45
CA THR A 255 14.34 -5.84 12.01
C THR A 255 14.08 -4.85 10.88
N PHE A 256 12.88 -4.29 10.84
CA PHE A 256 12.42 -3.23 9.94
C PHE A 256 12.52 -1.89 10.68
N LEU A 257 13.28 -0.96 10.11
CA LEU A 257 13.54 0.35 10.69
C LEU A 257 12.81 1.42 9.88
N PHE A 258 11.89 2.13 10.53
CA PHE A 258 11.10 3.22 9.97
C PHE A 258 11.52 4.55 10.59
N ASP A 259 11.52 5.62 9.79
CA ASP A 259 11.94 6.94 10.24
C ASP A 259 10.80 7.74 10.89
N ASN A 260 9.55 7.44 10.55
CA ASN A 260 8.35 8.09 11.09
C ASN A 260 7.44 7.06 11.78
N VAL A 261 7.07 7.32 13.04
CA VAL A 261 6.24 6.42 13.85
C VAL A 261 4.80 6.36 13.36
N ASN A 262 4.27 7.43 12.77
CA ASN A 262 2.85 7.51 12.37
C ASN A 262 2.58 6.67 11.11
N THR A 263 3.54 6.61 10.18
CA THR A 263 3.45 5.88 8.90
C THR A 263 4.28 4.59 8.87
N GLY A 264 4.95 4.28 9.99
CA GLY A 264 5.91 3.17 10.08
C GLY A 264 5.25 1.87 10.55
N TYR A 265 4.37 1.29 9.75
CA TYR A 265 3.66 0.04 10.10
C TYR A 265 3.71 -0.97 8.95
N ILE A 266 3.37 -2.23 9.24
CA ILE A 266 3.15 -3.28 8.24
C ILE A 266 1.68 -3.68 8.28
N GLY A 267 0.92 -3.41 7.22
CA GLY A 267 -0.52 -3.69 7.03
C GLY A 267 -0.82 -5.11 6.52
N GLY A 268 0.01 -6.08 6.92
CA GLY A 268 -0.03 -7.45 6.43
C GLY A 268 1.12 -7.80 5.50
N GLY A 269 1.55 -9.07 5.56
CA GLY A 269 2.56 -9.60 4.66
C GLY A 269 3.45 -10.66 5.29
N TYR A 270 4.51 -11.03 4.56
CA TYR A 270 5.44 -12.05 5.01
C TYR A 270 6.85 -11.90 4.43
N VAL A 271 7.81 -12.50 5.14
CA VAL A 271 9.12 -12.88 4.60
C VAL A 271 9.08 -14.36 4.23
N LYS A 272 9.46 -14.68 2.99
CA LYS A 272 9.56 -16.06 2.50
C LYS A 272 11.01 -16.44 2.24
N VAL A 273 11.47 -17.48 2.91
CA VAL A 273 12.76 -18.12 2.65
C VAL A 273 12.48 -19.45 1.96
N SER A 274 12.83 -19.55 0.68
CA SER A 274 12.85 -20.82 -0.05
C SER A 274 14.23 -21.45 0.02
N TYR A 275 14.27 -22.76 0.23
CA TYR A 275 15.49 -23.52 0.42
C TYR A 275 15.32 -24.96 -0.05
N GLN A 276 16.45 -25.66 -0.14
CA GLN A 276 16.54 -27.09 -0.37
C GLN A 276 16.90 -27.82 0.93
N THR A 277 16.29 -28.99 1.15
CA THR A 277 16.56 -29.82 2.34
C THR A 277 16.58 -31.32 2.01
N ASP A 278 17.43 -32.04 2.75
CA ASP A 278 17.56 -33.50 2.69
C ASP A 278 16.73 -34.21 3.77
N GLU A 279 16.06 -33.46 4.64
CA GLU A 279 15.22 -34.03 5.70
C GLU A 279 13.80 -34.31 5.18
N PHE A 280 13.28 -35.50 5.45
CA PHE A 280 11.84 -35.71 5.49
C PHE A 280 11.32 -34.86 6.65
N GLN A 281 10.82 -33.66 6.38
CA GLN A 281 10.10 -32.91 7.39
C GLN A 281 8.85 -33.70 7.78
N GLU A 282 8.96 -34.48 8.85
CA GLU A 282 7.79 -34.92 9.60
C GLU A 282 7.24 -33.65 10.25
N LEU A 283 6.05 -33.22 9.84
CA LEU A 283 5.29 -32.24 10.61
C LEU A 283 5.23 -32.76 12.04
N ASP A 284 5.86 -32.05 12.97
CA ASP A 284 5.93 -32.44 14.37
C ASP A 284 4.54 -32.25 15.01
N TYR A 285 3.65 -33.22 14.76
CA TYR A 285 2.39 -33.37 15.48
C TYR A 285 2.61 -34.04 16.86
N GLY A 286 3.86 -34.27 17.26
CA GLY A 286 4.23 -35.04 18.45
C GLY A 286 3.86 -34.35 19.76
N GLU A 287 3.82 -33.02 19.77
CA GLU A 287 3.34 -32.23 20.89
C GLU A 287 2.02 -31.60 20.47
N ASN A 288 0.91 -32.01 21.11
CA ASN A 288 -0.43 -31.42 20.99
C ASN A 288 -0.46 -29.96 21.51
N LYS A 289 0.48 -29.13 21.04
CA LYS A 289 0.88 -27.80 21.50
C LYS A 289 1.37 -26.96 20.33
N SER A 290 1.04 -25.68 20.33
CA SER A 290 1.56 -24.71 19.35
C SER A 290 1.81 -23.35 20.03
N ARG A 291 2.67 -22.55 19.41
CA ARG A 291 3.02 -21.20 19.88
C ARG A 291 2.85 -20.17 18.79
N TYR A 292 2.13 -19.11 19.12
CA TYR A 292 2.13 -17.85 18.37
C TYR A 292 3.12 -16.90 19.06
N TYR A 293 4.11 -16.41 18.34
CA TYR A 293 5.05 -15.39 18.84
C TYR A 293 4.57 -14.03 18.39
N PHE A 294 4.54 -13.08 19.32
CA PHE A 294 4.23 -11.69 18.97
C PHE A 294 5.40 -11.09 18.19
N PRO A 295 5.13 -10.22 17.20
CA PRO A 295 6.17 -9.37 16.64
C PRO A 295 6.68 -8.40 17.71
N GLY A 296 7.95 -8.03 17.60
CA GLY A 296 8.54 -6.96 18.36
C GLY A 296 8.12 -5.62 17.77
N ILE A 297 7.69 -4.68 18.60
CA ILE A 297 7.23 -3.35 18.15
C ILE A 297 7.87 -2.32 19.07
N LEU A 298 8.78 -1.51 18.55
CA LEU A 298 9.42 -0.39 19.26
C LEU A 298 8.90 0.93 18.68
N GLY A 299 8.07 1.63 19.45
CA GLY A 299 7.31 2.80 19.00
C GLY A 299 5.97 2.85 19.71
N ILE A 300 4.86 2.84 18.97
CA ILE A 300 3.51 2.65 19.50
C ILE A 300 3.16 1.17 19.33
N VAL A 301 3.00 0.43 20.44
CA VAL A 301 2.52 -0.96 20.37
C VAL A 301 1.08 -0.94 19.90
N ASN A 302 0.90 -1.29 18.62
CA ASN A 302 -0.38 -1.30 17.96
C ASN A 302 -0.51 -2.55 17.07
N LEU A 303 -0.82 -3.69 17.69
CA LEU A 303 -0.91 -4.96 16.98
C LEU A 303 -2.37 -5.38 16.78
N TYR A 304 -2.72 -5.66 15.53
CA TYR A 304 -3.92 -6.35 15.09
C TYR A 304 -3.49 -7.62 14.33
N ASP A 305 -3.70 -8.79 14.93
CA ASP A 305 -3.27 -10.07 14.36
C ASP A 305 -4.24 -11.20 14.73
N SER A 306 -3.89 -12.44 14.43
CA SER A 306 -4.64 -13.62 14.79
C SER A 306 -3.74 -14.85 14.93
N PHE A 307 -4.26 -15.89 15.58
CA PHE A 307 -3.66 -17.22 15.55
C PHE A 307 -4.73 -18.28 15.23
N TYR A 308 -4.30 -19.45 14.77
CA TYR A 308 -5.20 -20.55 14.40
C TYR A 308 -5.13 -21.71 15.40
N VAL A 309 -6.29 -22.24 15.81
CA VAL A 309 -6.37 -23.46 16.61
C VAL A 309 -6.80 -24.66 15.74
N PRO A 310 -5.95 -25.68 15.53
CA PRO A 310 -6.22 -26.80 14.61
C PRO A 310 -7.22 -27.85 15.11
N GLY A 311 -7.83 -27.65 16.28
CA GLY A 311 -8.64 -28.67 16.92
C GLY A 311 -9.31 -28.16 18.19
N GLU A 312 -9.59 -29.07 19.11
CA GLU A 312 -10.25 -28.72 20.37
C GLU A 312 -9.24 -28.18 21.40
N VAL A 313 -9.35 -26.89 21.75
CA VAL A 313 -8.48 -26.25 22.76
C VAL A 313 -8.57 -27.00 24.10
N GLN A 314 -7.41 -27.32 24.67
CA GLN A 314 -7.27 -27.91 26.01
C GLN A 314 -6.82 -26.88 27.04
N ASN A 315 -5.81 -26.08 26.71
CA ASN A 315 -5.24 -25.05 27.60
C ASN A 315 -4.57 -23.93 26.80
N ILE A 316 -4.57 -22.70 27.32
CA ILE A 316 -3.91 -21.52 26.76
C ILE A 316 -3.08 -20.87 27.87
N SER A 317 -1.84 -20.49 27.56
CA SER A 317 -0.92 -19.78 28.44
C SER A 317 -0.23 -18.66 27.67
N ILE A 318 -0.04 -17.51 28.31
CA ILE A 318 0.54 -16.33 27.67
C ILE A 318 1.73 -15.84 28.47
N TYR A 319 2.79 -15.50 27.75
CA TYR A 319 3.95 -14.81 28.26
C TYR A 319 4.08 -13.47 27.54
N LEU A 320 4.07 -12.37 28.30
CA LEU A 320 4.23 -11.02 27.78
C LEU A 320 5.49 -10.38 28.36
N HIS A 321 6.26 -9.76 27.49
CA HIS A 321 7.42 -8.95 27.82
C HIS A 321 7.28 -7.62 27.07
N TYR A 322 7.10 -6.52 27.80
CA TYR A 322 6.76 -5.22 27.22
C TYR A 322 7.19 -4.04 28.09
N LEU A 323 7.21 -2.84 27.51
CA LEU A 323 7.30 -1.54 28.18
C LEU A 323 6.15 -0.69 27.65
N ALA A 324 5.15 -0.37 28.48
CA ALA A 324 4.05 0.50 28.06
C ALA A 324 4.43 1.99 28.19
N ASN A 325 5.18 2.33 29.25
CA ASN A 325 5.64 3.68 29.58
C ASN A 325 4.50 4.71 29.72
N HIS A 326 3.94 4.83 30.92
CA HIS A 326 2.88 5.78 31.26
C HIS A 326 3.41 7.06 31.94
N THR A 327 4.51 7.65 31.46
CA THR A 327 5.17 8.81 32.10
C THR A 327 4.48 10.14 31.76
N LEU A 328 4.02 10.28 30.51
CA LEU A 328 3.45 11.48 29.91
C LEU A 328 1.98 11.30 29.50
N SER A 329 1.48 10.06 29.39
CA SER A 329 0.13 9.75 28.92
C SER A 329 -0.72 9.00 29.96
N ASN A 330 -2.05 9.18 29.90
CA ASN A 330 -3.06 8.48 30.71
C ASN A 330 -3.65 7.24 29.99
N ASN A 331 -2.97 6.77 28.94
CA ASN A 331 -3.41 5.63 28.14
C ASN A 331 -3.33 4.31 28.93
N THR A 332 -4.04 3.27 28.49
CA THR A 332 -4.03 1.95 29.15
C THR A 332 -3.62 0.89 28.16
N PHE A 333 -2.48 0.23 28.41
CA PHE A 333 -2.05 -0.92 27.63
C PHE A 333 -2.97 -2.13 27.91
N TYR A 334 -3.32 -2.88 26.87
CA TYR A 334 -4.17 -4.05 26.99
C TYR A 334 -3.82 -5.14 25.97
N LEU A 335 -4.26 -6.37 26.29
CA LEU A 335 -4.29 -7.51 25.38
C LEU A 335 -5.71 -8.08 25.36
N THR A 336 -6.26 -8.30 24.17
CA THR A 336 -7.52 -9.02 23.94
C THR A 336 -7.29 -10.27 23.07
N ILE A 337 -8.07 -11.31 23.36
CA ILE A 337 -8.20 -12.51 22.52
C ILE A 337 -9.69 -12.66 22.18
N GLY A 338 -10.02 -12.63 20.90
CA GLY A 338 -11.38 -12.30 20.45
C GLY A 338 -11.78 -10.93 21.02
N ASN A 339 -12.92 -10.88 21.72
CA ASN A 339 -13.39 -9.67 22.42
C ASN A 339 -13.12 -9.70 23.94
N THR A 340 -12.41 -10.72 24.45
CA THR A 340 -12.15 -10.83 25.88
C THR A 340 -10.83 -10.16 26.22
N THR A 341 -10.85 -9.14 27.10
CA THR A 341 -9.62 -8.55 27.63
C THR A 341 -8.98 -9.47 28.64
N VAL A 342 -7.73 -9.86 28.37
CA VAL A 342 -7.01 -10.88 29.14
C VAL A 342 -5.93 -10.26 30.03
N TYR A 343 -5.51 -9.03 29.71
CA TYR A 343 -4.53 -8.27 30.48
C TYR A 343 -4.74 -6.76 30.30
N ARG A 344 -4.46 -5.97 31.35
CA ARG A 344 -4.49 -4.51 31.35
C ARG A 344 -3.38 -3.96 32.24
N ASP A 345 -2.80 -2.85 31.81
CA ASP A 345 -1.81 -2.07 32.56
C ASP A 345 -1.99 -0.57 32.28
N ASN A 346 -2.03 0.22 33.33
CA ASN A 346 -2.26 1.67 33.29
C ASN A 346 -1.24 2.45 34.13
N SER A 347 -0.14 1.82 34.54
CA SER A 347 0.79 2.44 35.49
C SER A 347 2.26 2.07 35.33
N SER A 348 2.62 1.06 34.54
CA SER A 348 4.02 0.73 34.32
C SER A 348 4.82 1.83 33.59
N THR A 349 5.98 2.13 34.15
CA THR A 349 6.98 3.05 33.57
C THR A 349 8.32 2.34 33.31
N VAL A 350 8.34 1.02 33.50
CA VAL A 350 9.51 0.15 33.38
C VAL A 350 9.16 -1.10 32.58
N VAL A 351 10.18 -1.84 32.13
CA VAL A 351 9.99 -3.11 31.44
C VAL A 351 9.30 -4.12 32.37
N MET A 352 8.25 -4.75 31.86
CA MET A 352 7.40 -5.71 32.55
C MET A 352 7.54 -7.09 31.91
N THR A 353 7.51 -8.12 32.75
CA THR A 353 7.43 -9.52 32.32
C THR A 353 6.28 -10.19 33.06
N VAL A 354 5.30 -10.70 32.33
CA VAL A 354 4.05 -11.22 32.89
C VAL A 354 3.78 -12.60 32.31
N ALA A 355 3.66 -13.60 33.20
CA ALA A 355 3.19 -14.93 32.86
C ALA A 355 1.76 -15.09 33.37
N LEU A 356 0.83 -15.26 32.45
CA LEU A 356 -0.59 -15.32 32.75
C LEU A 356 -1.08 -16.78 32.67
N ASN A 357 -1.90 -17.17 33.64
CA ASN A 357 -2.34 -18.56 33.83
C ASN A 357 -3.87 -18.67 33.80
N GLU A 358 -4.42 -19.89 33.98
CA GLU A 358 -5.86 -20.17 33.92
C GLU A 358 -6.74 -19.23 34.79
N SER A 359 -6.21 -18.69 35.90
CA SER A 359 -6.96 -17.77 36.76
C SER A 359 -7.20 -16.39 36.12
N ASN A 360 -6.34 -15.97 35.19
CA ASN A 360 -6.49 -14.74 34.42
C ASN A 360 -7.56 -14.88 33.32
N TYR A 361 -7.86 -16.10 32.90
CA TYR A 361 -8.60 -16.40 31.67
C TYR A 361 -9.82 -17.28 31.89
N SER A 362 -10.36 -17.34 33.11
CA SER A 362 -11.59 -18.10 33.38
C SER A 362 -12.77 -17.64 32.52
N ALA A 363 -12.75 -16.38 32.06
CA ALA A 363 -13.72 -15.83 31.11
C ALA A 363 -13.53 -16.34 29.67
N LEU A 364 -12.30 -16.71 29.27
CA LEU A 364 -12.03 -17.33 27.96
C LEU A 364 -12.50 -18.79 27.90
N LEU A 365 -12.61 -19.49 29.05
CA LEU A 365 -13.04 -20.89 29.09
C LEU A 365 -14.43 -21.11 28.46
N SER A 366 -15.35 -20.14 28.58
CA SER A 366 -16.65 -20.20 27.90
C SER A 366 -16.58 -19.98 26.39
N GLU A 367 -15.47 -19.42 25.90
CA GLU A 367 -15.25 -19.07 24.50
C GLU A 367 -14.45 -20.14 23.73
N TYR A 368 -13.88 -21.15 24.41
CA TYR A 368 -13.03 -22.19 23.77
C TYR A 368 -13.73 -22.91 22.61
N SER A 369 -15.04 -23.13 22.72
CA SER A 369 -15.79 -23.75 21.62
C SER A 369 -15.81 -22.90 20.34
N LYS A 370 -15.69 -21.56 20.46
CA LYS A 370 -15.61 -20.64 19.31
C LYS A 370 -14.22 -20.63 18.66
N PHE A 371 -13.18 -21.02 19.41
CA PHE A 371 -11.81 -21.10 18.90
C PHE A 371 -11.51 -22.41 18.15
N ASN A 372 -12.32 -23.45 18.37
CA ASN A 372 -12.09 -24.75 17.76
C ASN A 372 -12.18 -24.69 16.24
N LYS A 373 -11.11 -25.08 15.54
CA LYS A 373 -10.98 -25.04 14.07
C LYS A 373 -11.22 -23.64 13.48
N SER A 374 -10.92 -22.57 14.21
CA SER A 374 -11.11 -21.20 13.72
C SER A 374 -9.85 -20.35 13.89
N THR A 375 -9.77 -19.31 13.07
CA THR A 375 -8.85 -18.21 13.25
C THR A 375 -9.37 -17.31 14.38
N VAL A 376 -8.52 -17.05 15.37
CA VAL A 376 -8.84 -16.31 16.60
C VAL A 376 -8.13 -14.97 16.57
N PRO A 377 -8.87 -13.83 16.53
CA PRO A 377 -8.28 -12.50 16.55
C PRO A 377 -7.53 -12.21 17.86
N VAL A 378 -6.42 -11.49 17.76
CA VAL A 378 -5.60 -11.01 18.89
C VAL A 378 -5.25 -9.55 18.69
N ARG A 379 -5.42 -8.75 19.73
CA ARG A 379 -5.13 -7.32 19.71
C ARG A 379 -4.32 -6.93 20.94
N ALA A 380 -3.17 -6.28 20.71
CA ALA A 380 -2.32 -5.73 21.77
C ALA A 380 -2.01 -4.26 21.49
N GLY A 381 -2.44 -3.36 22.37
CA GLY A 381 -2.20 -1.93 22.21
C GLY A 381 -2.79 -1.09 23.31
N PHE A 382 -3.26 0.11 22.99
CA PHE A 382 -3.65 1.12 23.99
C PHE A 382 -5.12 1.56 23.88
N GLU A 383 -5.76 1.73 25.02
CA GLU A 383 -7.04 2.44 25.18
C GLU A 383 -6.76 3.91 25.53
N ASN A 384 -7.78 4.77 25.34
CA ASN A 384 -7.69 6.23 25.49
C ASN A 384 -6.65 6.84 24.54
N VAL A 385 -6.69 6.42 23.28
CA VAL A 385 -5.88 6.95 22.18
C VAL A 385 -6.80 7.32 21.03
N THR A 386 -6.36 8.29 20.23
CA THR A 386 -7.07 8.74 19.03
C THR A 386 -6.70 7.84 17.86
N PHE A 387 -7.70 7.39 17.10
CA PHE A 387 -7.49 6.64 15.87
C PHE A 387 -7.75 7.53 14.67
N LYS A 388 -7.02 7.31 13.58
CA LYS A 388 -7.26 7.98 12.30
C LYS A 388 -8.69 7.63 11.84
N GLN A 389 -9.40 8.63 11.34
CA GLN A 389 -10.78 8.47 10.88
C GLN A 389 -10.76 8.28 9.37
N ILE A 390 -11.42 7.26 8.83
CA ILE A 390 -11.56 7.05 7.39
C ILE A 390 -13.01 7.26 7.01
N LEU A 391 -13.24 7.97 5.92
CA LEU A 391 -14.57 8.10 5.36
C LEU A 391 -14.93 6.85 4.57
N THR A 392 -15.87 6.06 5.09
CA THR A 392 -16.50 5.00 4.30
C THR A 392 -17.58 5.64 3.43
N GLY A 393 -17.74 5.16 2.19
CA GLY A 393 -18.55 5.77 1.13
C GLY A 393 -20.06 5.91 1.37
N GLY A 394 -20.51 6.07 2.61
CA GLY A 394 -21.89 6.25 3.05
C GLY A 394 -22.38 7.70 3.04
N GLU A 395 -21.81 8.62 3.84
CA GLU A 395 -22.55 9.88 4.13
C GLU A 395 -21.77 11.20 4.23
N GLY A 396 -20.60 11.36 4.86
CA GLY A 396 -20.24 12.70 5.34
C GLY A 396 -18.96 13.34 4.83
N PHE A 397 -19.20 14.28 3.95
CA PHE A 397 -18.42 15.50 3.92
C PHE A 397 -19.23 16.57 4.61
N GLY A 398 -18.60 17.34 5.48
CA GLY A 398 -19.31 18.40 6.16
C GLY A 398 -18.64 19.76 6.06
N ASP A 399 -19.48 20.78 6.26
CA ASP A 399 -19.07 22.15 6.44
C ASP A 399 -19.13 22.45 7.93
N ILE A 400 -17.97 22.79 8.50
CA ILE A 400 -17.84 23.12 9.92
C ILE A 400 -17.60 24.63 10.03
N ALA A 401 -18.34 25.28 10.92
CA ALA A 401 -18.00 26.62 11.38
C ALA A 401 -17.39 26.51 12.79
N LEU A 402 -16.11 26.90 12.93
CA LEU A 402 -15.43 27.00 14.21
C LEU A 402 -15.56 28.46 14.70
N THR A 403 -16.31 28.65 15.78
CA THR A 403 -16.71 29.96 16.29
C THR A 403 -16.00 30.24 17.62
N THR A 404 -14.95 31.06 17.58
CA THR A 404 -14.00 31.25 18.69
C THR A 404 -14.15 32.60 19.38
N ASP A 405 -14.23 32.58 20.71
CA ASP A 405 -14.24 33.79 21.54
C ASP A 405 -12.88 34.47 21.55
N VAL A 406 -12.85 35.75 21.22
CA VAL A 406 -11.65 36.61 21.31
C VAL A 406 -11.92 37.85 22.18
N SER A 407 -12.90 37.77 23.08
CA SER A 407 -13.24 38.86 24.01
C SER A 407 -12.16 39.13 25.05
N GLY A 408 -12.30 40.21 25.82
CA GLY A 408 -11.30 40.64 26.79
C GLY A 408 -11.03 39.66 27.93
N SER A 409 -11.99 38.78 28.26
CA SER A 409 -11.76 37.69 29.22
C SER A 409 -10.76 36.65 28.72
N MET A 410 -10.57 36.56 27.40
CA MET A 410 -9.60 35.67 26.78
C MET A 410 -8.14 36.10 27.01
N ASP A 411 -7.90 37.33 27.49
CA ASP A 411 -6.58 37.78 27.99
C ASP A 411 -6.23 37.16 29.36
N TRP A 412 -7.20 36.56 30.05
CA TRP A 412 -6.97 36.06 31.40
C TRP A 412 -6.20 34.74 31.42
N ARG A 413 -5.63 34.44 32.59
CA ARG A 413 -5.12 33.11 32.92
C ARG A 413 -6.24 32.09 32.86
N PHE A 414 -5.87 30.83 32.65
CA PHE A 414 -6.84 29.75 32.66
C PHE A 414 -7.50 29.56 34.04
N ASP A 415 -6.74 29.77 35.12
CA ASP A 415 -7.16 29.51 36.50
C ASP A 415 -7.76 30.70 37.27
N ASN A 416 -7.77 31.91 36.71
CA ASN A 416 -8.34 33.10 37.36
C ASN A 416 -8.59 34.22 36.34
N THR A 417 -8.94 35.42 36.81
CA THR A 417 -9.29 36.59 35.98
C THR A 417 -8.16 37.63 35.88
N ASN A 418 -6.91 37.27 36.19
CA ASN A 418 -5.75 38.13 35.95
C ASN A 418 -5.18 37.87 34.55
N ALA A 419 -4.45 38.83 33.98
CA ALA A 419 -3.77 38.66 32.69
C ALA A 419 -2.87 37.40 32.66
N GLY A 420 -3.00 36.63 31.58
CA GLY A 420 -2.24 35.42 31.31
C GLY A 420 -0.90 35.68 30.64
N THR A 421 -0.06 34.64 30.60
CA THR A 421 1.18 34.65 29.81
C THR A 421 0.88 34.11 28.41
N VAL A 422 1.21 34.88 27.37
CA VAL A 422 1.11 34.44 25.98
C VAL A 422 2.15 33.34 25.73
N ARG A 423 1.72 32.21 25.15
CA ARG A 423 2.61 31.09 24.83
C ARG A 423 2.28 30.54 23.44
N ALA A 424 3.31 30.10 22.71
CA ALA A 424 3.16 29.38 21.46
C ALA A 424 2.79 27.91 21.71
N CYS A 425 2.26 27.23 20.69
CA CYS A 425 1.73 25.86 20.82
C CYS A 425 2.81 24.79 21.09
N ASP A 426 4.05 25.08 20.76
CA ASP A 426 5.23 24.24 21.02
C ASP A 426 5.84 24.48 22.42
N SER A 427 5.31 25.43 23.19
CA SER A 427 5.82 25.74 24.52
C SER A 427 5.60 24.56 25.49
N PRO A 428 6.64 24.08 26.18
CA PRO A 428 6.52 22.97 27.15
C PRO A 428 5.60 23.33 28.34
N ASP A 429 5.40 24.62 28.59
CA ASP A 429 4.53 25.15 29.62
C ASP A 429 3.12 25.52 29.12
N LEU A 430 2.72 25.14 27.90
CA LEU A 430 1.40 25.51 27.34
C LEU A 430 0.26 25.12 28.30
N TYR A 431 0.33 23.93 28.88
CA TYR A 431 -0.63 23.38 29.84
C TYR A 431 -0.49 23.93 31.27
N ASN A 432 0.38 24.91 31.50
CA ASN A 432 0.48 25.58 32.78
C ASN A 432 -0.73 26.51 32.98
N VAL A 433 -1.31 26.51 34.18
CA VAL A 433 -2.46 27.38 34.52
C VAL A 433 -2.20 28.89 34.36
N SER A 434 -0.94 29.32 34.29
CA SER A 434 -0.56 30.72 34.02
C SER A 434 -0.70 31.14 32.56
N THR A 435 -0.91 30.20 31.65
CA THR A 435 -1.10 30.46 30.22
C THR A 435 -2.39 31.25 29.99
N GLN A 436 -2.33 32.18 29.03
CA GLN A 436 -3.48 32.96 28.57
C GLN A 436 -4.52 32.04 27.89
N ARG A 437 -5.81 32.26 28.16
CA ARG A 437 -6.91 31.48 27.57
C ARG A 437 -6.91 31.50 26.05
N LEU A 438 -6.68 32.66 25.44
CA LEU A 438 -6.59 32.77 23.98
C LEU A 438 -5.41 31.96 23.42
N SER A 439 -4.26 31.92 24.10
CA SER A 439 -3.13 31.09 23.67
C SER A 439 -3.50 29.61 23.65
N VAL A 440 -4.25 29.14 24.65
CA VAL A 440 -4.79 27.76 24.67
C VAL A 440 -5.79 27.56 23.53
N ALA A 441 -6.78 28.45 23.38
CA ALA A 441 -7.81 28.35 22.36
C ALA A 441 -7.22 28.29 20.95
N LYS A 442 -6.26 29.15 20.61
CA LYS A 442 -5.53 29.10 19.33
C LYS A 442 -4.93 27.72 19.06
N CYS A 443 -4.26 27.12 20.04
CA CYS A 443 -3.62 25.83 19.85
C CYS A 443 -4.64 24.69 19.70
N LEU A 444 -5.75 24.76 20.44
CA LEU A 444 -6.82 23.76 20.33
C LEU A 444 -7.60 23.88 19.01
N ASP A 445 -7.83 25.12 18.54
CA ASP A 445 -8.45 25.37 17.24
C ASP A 445 -7.59 24.81 16.10
N LYS A 446 -6.26 24.95 16.18
CA LYS A 446 -5.33 24.33 15.22
C LYS A 446 -5.42 22.79 15.26
N ILE A 447 -5.36 22.19 16.44
CA ILE A 447 -5.51 20.72 16.60
C ILE A 447 -6.85 20.22 16.03
N PHE A 448 -7.92 20.99 16.21
CA PHE A 448 -9.23 20.67 15.65
C PHE A 448 -9.26 20.79 14.13
N VAL A 449 -8.65 21.85 13.58
CA VAL A 449 -8.49 22.03 12.14
C VAL A 449 -7.77 20.82 11.54
N ASP A 450 -6.64 20.44 12.13
CA ASP A 450 -5.85 19.29 11.70
C ASP A 450 -6.72 18.03 11.74
N SER A 451 -7.39 17.75 12.87
CA SER A 451 -8.23 16.55 13.05
C SER A 451 -9.35 16.41 12.02
N ILE A 452 -10.00 17.52 11.64
CA ILE A 452 -11.13 17.52 10.70
C ILE A 452 -10.66 17.40 9.24
N LEU A 453 -9.50 17.96 8.89
CA LEU A 453 -8.99 18.01 7.52
C LEU A 453 -8.03 16.86 7.17
N GLU A 454 -7.35 16.26 8.16
CA GLU A 454 -6.31 15.23 7.99
C GLU A 454 -6.74 14.08 7.05
N ASN A 455 -8.02 13.70 7.09
CA ASN A 455 -8.50 12.50 6.44
C ASN A 455 -9.32 12.73 5.16
N THR A 456 -9.55 13.99 4.76
CA THR A 456 -10.29 14.29 3.53
C THR A 456 -10.07 15.71 3.01
N THR A 457 -9.93 15.84 1.68
CA THR A 457 -9.96 17.15 1.00
C THR A 457 -11.38 17.72 0.93
N LEU A 458 -12.40 16.94 1.27
CA LEU A 458 -13.79 17.30 1.07
C LEU A 458 -14.45 17.88 2.32
N ASN A 459 -13.86 17.77 3.51
CA ASN A 459 -14.29 18.57 4.67
C ASN A 459 -13.81 20.00 4.51
N ARG A 460 -14.59 20.94 5.03
CA ARG A 460 -14.23 22.36 5.00
C ARG A 460 -14.52 23.00 6.34
N ILE A 461 -13.62 23.88 6.74
CA ILE A 461 -13.75 24.65 7.98
C ILE A 461 -13.81 26.12 7.59
N GLY A 462 -14.79 26.82 8.15
CA GLY A 462 -14.85 28.27 8.17
C GLY A 462 -14.56 28.73 9.58
N LEU A 463 -13.81 29.82 9.72
CA LEU A 463 -13.46 30.38 11.02
C LEU A 463 -14.25 31.66 11.27
N VAL A 464 -14.78 31.79 12.47
CA VAL A 464 -15.46 33.01 12.93
C VAL A 464 -14.92 33.36 14.31
N SER A 465 -14.22 34.49 14.42
CA SER A 465 -13.82 35.03 15.70
C SER A 465 -14.78 36.14 16.14
N TYR A 466 -15.09 36.21 17.44
CA TYR A 466 -16.03 37.22 17.94
C TYR A 466 -15.62 37.88 19.26
N THR A 467 -15.97 39.15 19.38
CA THR A 467 -15.87 39.98 20.58
C THR A 467 -17.19 40.76 20.74
N SER A 468 -17.16 42.09 20.83
CA SER A 468 -18.35 42.95 20.89
C SER A 468 -19.21 42.87 19.63
N THR A 469 -18.57 42.49 18.52
CA THR A 469 -19.11 42.11 17.21
C THR A 469 -18.28 40.93 16.69
N THR A 470 -18.56 40.43 15.49
CA THR A 470 -17.61 39.58 14.77
C THR A 470 -16.32 40.37 14.51
N ASP A 471 -15.16 39.74 14.75
CA ASP A 471 -13.84 40.35 14.55
C ASP A 471 -13.27 39.95 13.19
N SER A 472 -13.26 38.64 12.90
CA SER A 472 -12.85 38.11 11.60
C SER A 472 -13.72 36.93 11.15
N VAL A 473 -13.83 36.77 9.83
CA VAL A 473 -14.55 35.67 9.17
C VAL A 473 -13.70 35.15 8.02
N LEU A 474 -13.30 33.89 8.10
CA LEU A 474 -12.67 33.15 7.02
C LEU A 474 -13.69 32.18 6.41
N SER A 475 -13.86 32.26 5.09
CA SER A 475 -14.74 31.38 4.32
C SER A 475 -14.34 29.90 4.46
N LEU A 476 -15.31 29.01 4.24
CA LEU A 476 -15.10 27.55 4.22
C LEU A 476 -13.96 27.16 3.27
N THR A 477 -12.89 26.58 3.81
CA THR A 477 -11.74 26.08 3.08
C THR A 477 -11.27 24.72 3.63
N ASN A 478 -10.57 23.95 2.81
CA ASN A 478 -9.87 22.72 3.17
C ASN A 478 -8.35 22.93 3.30
N THR A 479 -7.87 24.19 3.23
CA THR A 479 -6.46 24.55 3.29
C THR A 479 -6.06 24.92 4.72
N GLU A 480 -5.42 23.98 5.41
CA GLU A 480 -4.95 24.09 6.80
C GLU A 480 -4.13 25.37 7.05
N GLN A 481 -3.24 25.75 6.13
CA GLN A 481 -2.41 26.94 6.31
C GLN A 481 -3.22 28.24 6.41
N PHE A 482 -4.29 28.41 5.63
CA PHE A 482 -5.13 29.61 5.71
C PHE A 482 -5.85 29.68 7.06
N LEU A 483 -6.32 28.53 7.54
CA LEU A 483 -7.00 28.41 8.83
C LEU A 483 -6.02 28.72 9.98
N THR A 484 -4.86 28.07 9.99
CA THR A 484 -3.84 28.25 11.04
C THR A 484 -3.26 29.67 11.06
N THR A 485 -3.05 30.28 9.88
CA THR A 485 -2.60 31.68 9.74
C THR A 485 -3.64 32.66 10.28
N GLU A 486 -4.92 32.46 9.95
CA GLU A 486 -6.01 33.29 10.48
C GLU A 486 -6.11 33.16 12.01
N ILE A 487 -6.05 31.94 12.56
CA ILE A 487 -6.05 31.69 14.01
C ILE A 487 -4.89 32.44 14.70
N ASP A 488 -3.72 32.51 14.07
CA ASP A 488 -2.57 33.24 14.62
C ASP A 488 -2.82 34.75 14.77
N THR A 489 -3.73 35.33 13.97
CA THR A 489 -4.07 36.75 14.05
C THR A 489 -4.95 37.12 15.25
N TYR A 490 -5.59 36.15 15.93
CA TYR A 490 -6.56 36.48 16.99
C TYR A 490 -5.91 37.22 18.15
N ASN A 491 -6.59 38.24 18.67
CA ASN A 491 -6.14 39.03 19.83
C ASN A 491 -7.31 39.23 20.81
N PRO A 492 -7.05 39.32 22.13
CA PRO A 492 -8.11 39.58 23.08
C PRO A 492 -8.61 41.02 22.97
N LEU A 493 -9.93 41.20 22.86
CA LEU A 493 -10.59 42.47 22.58
C LEU A 493 -11.52 42.90 23.72
N SER A 494 -12.76 43.33 23.41
CA SER A 494 -13.67 43.99 24.35
C SER A 494 -14.76 43.03 24.86
N ALA A 495 -16.04 43.40 24.77
CA ALA A 495 -17.18 42.60 25.26
C ALA A 495 -17.40 41.28 24.47
N THR A 496 -18.44 40.52 24.81
CA THR A 496 -18.71 39.18 24.27
C THR A 496 -20.10 39.11 23.62
N CYS A 497 -20.15 38.96 22.30
CA CYS A 497 -21.36 38.79 21.48
C CYS A 497 -21.36 37.40 20.82
N ILE A 498 -21.63 36.34 21.60
CA ILE A 498 -21.68 34.96 21.09
C ILE A 498 -22.69 34.86 19.93
N SER A 499 -23.83 35.56 20.02
CA SER A 499 -24.83 35.60 18.95
C SER A 499 -24.32 36.20 17.63
N CYS A 500 -23.34 37.12 17.67
CA CYS A 500 -22.72 37.68 16.47
C CYS A 500 -21.92 36.60 15.73
N GLY A 501 -21.10 35.84 16.47
CA GLY A 501 -20.36 34.71 15.92
C GLY A 501 -21.27 33.63 15.34
N ILE A 502 -22.37 33.30 16.03
CA ILE A 502 -23.37 32.33 15.53
C ILE A 502 -24.03 32.83 14.22
N ALA A 503 -24.31 34.12 14.11
CA ALA A 503 -24.96 34.70 12.94
C ALA A 503 -24.06 34.65 11.68
N ASP A 504 -22.77 34.94 11.80
CA ASP A 504 -21.85 34.82 10.66
C ASP A 504 -21.52 33.36 10.35
N SER A 505 -21.46 32.51 11.37
CA SER A 505 -21.33 31.05 11.18
C SER A 505 -22.53 30.47 10.42
N TYR A 506 -23.74 30.97 10.67
CA TYR A 506 -24.92 30.64 9.86
C TYR A 506 -24.75 31.03 8.40
N ASN A 507 -24.29 32.26 8.13
CA ASN A 507 -24.09 32.76 6.76
C ASN A 507 -23.09 31.89 6.00
N LEU A 508 -22.02 31.43 6.66
CA LEU A 508 -21.04 30.49 6.09
C LEU A 508 -21.67 29.14 5.71
N LEU A 509 -22.54 28.61 6.57
CA LEU A 509 -23.07 27.24 6.43
C LEU A 509 -24.31 27.13 5.51
N ILE A 510 -25.09 28.20 5.31
CA ILE A 510 -26.34 28.13 4.50
C ILE A 510 -26.14 28.47 3.03
N ALA A 511 -25.16 29.32 2.70
CA ALA A 511 -24.80 29.63 1.32
C ALA A 511 -23.33 29.26 1.05
N PRO A 512 -22.92 28.00 1.29
CA PRO A 512 -21.52 27.63 1.12
C PRO A 512 -21.14 27.74 -0.37
N PRO A 513 -19.90 28.17 -0.68
CA PRO A 513 -19.41 28.10 -2.05
C PRO A 513 -19.40 26.63 -2.54
N PRO A 514 -19.40 26.36 -3.86
CA PRO A 514 -19.17 25.01 -4.39
C PRO A 514 -17.87 24.41 -3.82
N ALA A 515 -17.84 23.09 -3.62
CA ALA A 515 -16.68 22.45 -2.98
C ALA A 515 -15.51 22.37 -3.97
N GLN A 516 -14.34 22.86 -3.54
CA GLN A 516 -13.08 22.63 -4.25
C GLN A 516 -12.67 21.17 -4.07
N LEU A 517 -12.24 20.51 -5.15
CA LEU A 517 -11.92 19.08 -5.14
C LEU A 517 -10.45 18.79 -4.82
N HIS A 518 -9.55 19.74 -5.10
CA HIS A 518 -8.10 19.62 -4.86
C HIS A 518 -7.62 20.57 -3.76
N THR A 519 -6.36 20.42 -3.33
CA THR A 519 -5.71 21.33 -2.36
C THR A 519 -5.05 22.52 -3.06
N ASP A 520 -4.65 23.54 -2.31
CA ASP A 520 -3.92 24.70 -2.87
C ASP A 520 -2.39 24.50 -2.94
N LEU A 521 -1.88 23.38 -2.41
CA LEU A 521 -0.45 23.02 -2.46
C LEU A 521 -0.17 22.17 -3.70
N TRP A 522 0.66 22.67 -4.60
CA TRP A 522 0.98 22.00 -5.87
C TRP A 522 2.44 21.55 -5.91
N LYS A 523 2.69 20.41 -6.54
CA LYS A 523 4.01 20.08 -7.05
C LYS A 523 4.23 20.79 -8.38
N TYR A 524 5.41 21.33 -8.61
CA TYR A 524 5.74 22.02 -9.85
C TYR A 524 7.17 21.77 -10.32
N SER A 525 7.37 21.86 -11.64
CA SER A 525 8.67 21.82 -12.28
C SER A 525 8.81 22.96 -13.29
N THR A 526 9.98 23.59 -13.24
CA THR A 526 10.46 24.58 -14.19
C THR A 526 11.41 23.98 -15.24
N ASP A 527 11.71 22.69 -15.17
CA ASP A 527 12.69 22.05 -16.06
C ASP A 527 12.19 21.98 -17.52
N TYR A 528 10.87 22.10 -17.70
CA TYR A 528 10.18 22.04 -19.00
C TYR A 528 9.77 23.42 -19.52
N GLN A 529 10.45 24.47 -19.07
CA GLN A 529 10.20 25.84 -19.50
C GLN A 529 10.24 26.04 -21.01
N PHE A 530 11.11 25.30 -21.70
CA PHE A 530 11.34 25.43 -23.15
C PHE A 530 11.17 24.12 -23.92
N LEU A 531 10.63 23.09 -23.26
CA LEU A 531 10.43 21.74 -23.80
C LEU A 531 9.00 21.28 -23.50
N ASP A 532 8.57 20.21 -24.16
CA ASP A 532 7.38 19.49 -23.71
C ASP A 532 7.72 18.67 -22.46
N PRO A 533 6.83 18.63 -21.46
CA PRO A 533 7.03 17.76 -20.32
C PRO A 533 7.09 16.27 -20.75
N PRO A 534 7.67 15.38 -19.93
CA PRO A 534 7.82 13.98 -20.26
C PRO A 534 6.45 13.34 -20.57
N SER A 535 6.42 12.35 -21.46
CA SER A 535 5.18 11.64 -21.79
C SER A 535 4.54 11.07 -20.52
N GLY A 536 3.24 11.32 -20.32
CA GLY A 536 2.47 10.83 -19.18
C GLY A 536 2.62 11.63 -17.88
N TRP A 537 3.31 12.78 -17.89
CA TRP A 537 3.44 13.66 -16.71
C TRP A 537 2.10 14.06 -16.06
N ASN A 538 1.03 14.05 -16.84
CA ASN A 538 -0.33 14.39 -16.46
C ASN A 538 -1.19 13.17 -16.07
N ASP A 539 -0.60 11.96 -16.03
CA ASP A 539 -1.24 10.72 -15.59
C ASP A 539 -0.94 10.44 -14.11
N LEU A 540 -1.76 9.60 -13.45
CA LEU A 540 -1.61 9.25 -12.03
C LEU A 540 -0.25 8.59 -11.72
N GLY A 541 0.17 7.63 -12.53
CA GLY A 541 1.38 6.82 -12.29
C GLY A 541 2.73 7.51 -12.59
N PHE A 542 2.75 8.83 -12.77
CA PHE A 542 3.99 9.58 -13.01
C PHE A 542 4.68 9.96 -11.70
N ASP A 543 5.98 9.64 -11.61
CA ASP A 543 6.84 9.98 -10.48
C ASP A 543 7.28 11.45 -10.53
N ASP A 544 6.77 12.25 -9.60
CA ASP A 544 7.13 13.64 -9.38
C ASP A 544 7.79 13.87 -8.01
N ALA A 545 8.43 12.86 -7.42
CA ALA A 545 9.09 12.97 -6.12
C ALA A 545 10.17 14.08 -6.09
N ASN A 546 10.82 14.34 -7.23
CA ASN A 546 11.86 15.36 -7.36
C ASN A 546 11.32 16.76 -7.71
N TRP A 547 10.00 16.93 -7.86
CA TRP A 547 9.40 18.22 -8.19
C TRP A 547 9.36 19.11 -6.95
N SER A 548 9.48 20.42 -7.15
CA SER A 548 9.35 21.39 -6.07
C SER A 548 7.90 21.45 -5.60
N GLN A 549 7.65 21.84 -4.34
CA GLN A 549 6.30 22.04 -3.81
C GLN A 549 6.09 23.51 -3.48
N GLY A 550 4.90 24.03 -3.76
CA GLY A 550 4.53 25.41 -3.47
C GLY A 550 3.06 25.69 -3.74
N TYR A 551 2.56 26.75 -3.11
CA TYR A 551 1.22 27.27 -3.38
C TYR A 551 1.16 27.96 -4.74
N THR A 552 -0.02 27.99 -5.35
CA THR A 552 -0.25 28.76 -6.58
C THR A 552 0.02 30.25 -6.33
N ILE A 553 0.56 30.93 -7.35
CA ILE A 553 0.97 32.33 -7.24
C ILE A 553 -0.29 33.20 -7.22
N SER A 554 -0.69 33.61 -6.01
CA SER A 554 -1.88 34.42 -5.65
C SER A 554 -3.22 33.66 -5.61
N GLY A 555 -3.41 32.82 -4.57
CA GLY A 555 -4.70 32.25 -4.17
C GLY A 555 -5.46 33.11 -3.14
N PHE A 556 -6.75 32.81 -2.94
CA PHE A 556 -7.68 33.53 -2.05
C PHE A 556 -7.20 33.52 -0.58
N GLY A 557 -7.00 34.70 0.03
CA GLY A 557 -6.62 34.80 1.46
C GLY A 557 -5.15 35.14 1.74
N GLY A 558 -4.57 36.09 1.00
CA GLY A 558 -3.62 37.05 1.55
C GLY A 558 -2.30 36.52 2.13
N LEU A 559 -1.44 35.94 1.29
CA LEU A 559 0.01 36.16 1.39
C LEU A 559 0.57 36.33 -0.02
N GLU A 560 1.05 37.53 -0.35
CA GLU A 560 1.85 37.76 -1.56
C GLU A 560 3.18 37.00 -1.41
N SER A 561 3.21 35.72 -1.77
CA SER A 561 4.49 35.03 -1.97
C SER A 561 5.03 35.40 -3.34
N THR A 562 6.02 36.29 -3.33
CA THR A 562 6.84 36.60 -4.50
C THR A 562 7.82 35.46 -4.75
N THR A 563 7.36 34.34 -5.29
CA THR A 563 8.27 33.48 -6.06
C THR A 563 8.45 34.14 -7.42
N THR A 564 9.46 34.99 -7.52
CA THR A 564 10.04 35.39 -8.79
C THR A 564 10.49 34.12 -9.52
N GLY A 565 9.63 33.57 -10.38
CA GLY A 565 9.99 32.67 -11.48
C GLY A 565 10.81 33.39 -12.55
N SER A 566 11.69 34.28 -12.14
CA SER A 566 12.77 34.84 -12.93
C SER A 566 14.04 34.29 -12.32
N PHE A 567 14.72 33.36 -13.01
CA PHE A 567 16.16 33.32 -12.88
C PHE A 567 16.71 34.57 -13.58
N SER A 568 16.47 35.72 -12.97
CA SER A 568 17.35 36.85 -13.13
C SER A 568 18.58 36.49 -12.32
N VAL A 569 19.68 36.13 -12.98
CA VAL A 569 20.96 36.24 -12.29
C VAL A 569 21.25 37.74 -12.24
N ALA A 570 20.77 38.37 -11.18
CA ALA A 570 20.97 39.77 -10.90
C ALA A 570 22.30 39.93 -10.17
N ALA A 571 23.22 40.70 -10.75
CA ALA A 571 24.28 41.30 -9.98
C ALA A 571 23.68 42.55 -9.31
N ASN A 572 23.27 42.43 -8.04
CA ASN A 572 22.99 43.61 -7.22
C ASN A 572 24.34 44.25 -6.89
N LEU A 573 24.76 45.19 -7.74
CA LEU A 573 26.03 45.87 -7.59
C LEU A 573 25.99 46.87 -6.41
N TRP A 574 24.79 47.39 -6.09
CA TRP A 574 24.49 48.26 -4.94
C TRP A 574 23.00 48.11 -4.50
N GLN A 575 22.70 48.10 -3.18
CA GLN A 575 21.59 47.37 -2.52
C GLN A 575 20.14 47.83 -2.79
N ARG A 576 19.15 46.96 -2.46
CA ARG A 576 17.68 47.15 -2.60
C ARG A 576 16.84 46.66 -1.37
N TYR A 577 17.47 46.11 -0.32
CA TYR A 577 16.77 45.57 0.87
C TYR A 577 17.55 45.90 2.15
N ASP A 578 16.90 46.62 3.07
CA ASP A 578 17.38 47.08 4.39
C ASP A 578 18.67 47.93 4.38
N ASP A 579 18.51 49.24 4.19
CA ASP A 579 19.57 50.24 4.23
C ASP A 579 20.18 50.36 5.65
N ASN A 580 21.22 49.57 5.95
CA ASN A 580 21.87 49.51 7.27
C ASN A 580 23.29 50.13 7.24
N PRO A 581 23.64 51.04 8.18
CA PRO A 581 24.98 51.66 8.25
C PRO A 581 26.17 50.72 8.39
N ASP A 582 25.98 49.53 8.95
CA ASP A 582 27.07 48.74 9.57
C ASP A 582 27.56 47.54 8.73
N THR A 583 27.13 47.41 7.48
CA THR A 583 27.68 46.38 6.57
C THR A 583 28.13 47.01 5.26
N PRO A 584 29.44 47.18 5.02
CA PRO A 584 29.95 47.18 3.65
C PRO A 584 29.38 45.94 2.95
N ALA A 585 28.92 46.08 1.71
CA ALA A 585 28.17 45.05 0.98
C ALA A 585 28.72 43.64 1.21
N ASP A 586 27.85 42.63 1.31
CA ASP A 586 28.29 41.23 1.34
C ASP A 586 28.89 40.82 -0.02
N PHE A 587 30.18 41.13 -0.18
CA PHE A 587 31.03 40.74 -1.30
C PHE A 587 31.49 39.26 -1.22
N ASN A 588 30.90 38.45 -0.33
CA ASN A 588 31.28 37.04 -0.10
C ASN A 588 30.14 36.03 -0.35
N SER A 589 28.93 36.48 -0.73
CA SER A 589 27.77 35.60 -1.01
C SER A 589 27.94 34.67 -2.22
N GLY A 590 28.99 34.88 -3.03
CA GLY A 590 29.48 33.88 -3.98
C GLY A 590 28.60 33.62 -5.21
N VAL A 591 27.50 34.35 -5.40
CA VAL A 591 26.66 34.19 -6.60
C VAL A 591 27.29 34.89 -7.82
N LEU A 592 28.08 35.96 -7.60
CA LEU A 592 29.07 36.50 -8.55
C LEU A 592 30.26 37.07 -7.75
N ASN A 593 31.49 36.64 -8.05
CA ASN A 593 32.71 37.18 -7.45
C ASN A 593 32.92 38.64 -7.91
N THR A 594 32.27 39.60 -7.25
CA THR A 594 32.57 41.03 -7.38
C THR A 594 33.65 41.36 -6.35
N THR A 595 34.83 41.78 -6.78
CA THR A 595 35.81 42.31 -5.83
C THR A 595 35.54 43.79 -5.72
N ALA A 596 35.29 44.29 -4.51
CA ALA A 596 35.08 45.70 -4.26
C ALA A 596 36.37 46.49 -4.55
N ASN A 597 36.73 46.66 -5.82
CA ASN A 597 37.66 47.64 -6.28
C ASN A 597 36.88 48.69 -7.07
N THR A 598 36.80 49.91 -6.54
CA THR A 598 36.52 51.10 -7.35
C THR A 598 37.72 51.46 -8.25
N PHE A 599 38.59 50.49 -8.51
CA PHE A 599 39.89 50.59 -9.17
C PHE A 599 39.79 49.65 -10.36
N GLY A 600 39.96 50.16 -11.57
CA GLY A 600 39.77 49.41 -12.81
C GLY A 600 40.85 48.34 -13.03
N LEU A 601 41.03 47.94 -14.29
CA LEU A 601 42.03 46.95 -14.71
C LEU A 601 43.48 47.46 -14.56
N GLY A 602 44.02 47.50 -13.34
CA GLY A 602 45.44 47.76 -13.07
C GLY A 602 45.77 48.15 -11.63
N ALA A 603 46.74 47.49 -11.00
CA ALA A 603 47.17 47.75 -9.62
C ALA A 603 48.10 48.99 -9.47
N GLY A 604 47.84 50.07 -10.20
CA GLY A 604 48.47 51.38 -10.03
C GLY A 604 47.41 52.47 -9.87
N ASP A 605 47.79 53.68 -9.48
CA ASP A 605 46.99 54.91 -9.63
C ASP A 605 46.52 54.97 -11.11
N ASP A 606 45.24 54.69 -11.36
CA ASP A 606 44.71 54.20 -12.64
C ASP A 606 43.67 55.13 -13.30
N GLY A 607 43.49 56.34 -12.76
CA GLY A 607 42.86 57.44 -13.47
C GLY A 607 41.43 57.78 -13.08
N TRP A 608 40.96 57.38 -11.89
CA TRP A 608 39.81 58.03 -11.21
C TRP A 608 40.28 59.17 -10.29
N ASP A 609 41.58 59.14 -9.98
CA ASP A 609 42.42 59.95 -9.13
C ASP A 609 43.05 61.13 -9.90
N THR A 610 42.66 62.34 -9.51
CA THR A 610 43.35 63.66 -9.50
C THR A 610 44.50 64.04 -10.48
N LEU A 611 44.76 63.38 -11.61
CA LEU A 611 45.82 63.79 -12.56
C LEU A 611 45.42 63.71 -14.05
N ALA A 612 46.07 64.56 -14.86
CA ALA A 612 45.63 64.97 -16.19
C ALA A 612 45.37 63.82 -17.19
N GLY A 613 44.16 63.79 -17.76
CA GLY A 613 43.74 62.80 -18.77
C GLY A 613 42.48 61.97 -18.42
N ASN A 614 41.67 62.42 -17.47
CA ASN A 614 40.47 61.74 -16.95
C ASN A 614 39.48 61.32 -18.06
N ILE A 615 38.91 60.12 -17.89
CA ILE A 615 37.97 59.42 -18.78
C ILE A 615 36.75 60.26 -19.21
N TYR A 616 36.28 61.17 -18.36
CA TYR A 616 35.13 62.06 -18.66
C TYR A 616 35.56 63.51 -18.99
N GLY A 617 36.85 63.76 -19.16
CA GLY A 617 37.39 65.02 -19.68
C GLY A 617 37.46 66.20 -18.70
N GLY A 618 37.42 65.96 -17.38
CA GLY A 618 37.46 67.00 -16.32
C GLY A 618 38.66 66.91 -15.35
N ASN A 619 38.90 67.98 -14.58
CA ASN A 619 39.87 68.06 -13.48
C ASN A 619 39.29 67.41 -12.21
N SER A 620 39.99 66.45 -11.62
CA SER A 620 39.55 65.70 -10.43
C SER A 620 40.03 66.28 -9.10
N SER A 621 40.88 67.32 -9.09
CA SER A 621 41.42 67.93 -7.85
C SER A 621 40.38 68.58 -6.92
N LEU A 622 39.13 68.69 -7.38
CA LEU A 622 37.98 69.26 -6.66
C LEU A 622 36.90 68.23 -6.35
N VAL A 623 37.17 66.96 -6.58
CA VAL A 623 36.20 65.87 -6.43
C VAL A 623 36.45 65.17 -5.10
N THR A 624 35.40 65.12 -4.28
CA THR A 624 35.34 64.32 -3.06
C THR A 624 34.37 63.16 -3.28
N ILE A 625 34.89 61.94 -3.30
CA ILE A 625 34.09 60.70 -3.33
C ILE A 625 33.80 60.33 -1.87
N ASN A 626 32.54 60.45 -1.45
CA ASN A 626 32.10 60.15 -0.09
C ASN A 626 31.57 58.71 -0.04
N ASN A 627 32.26 57.84 0.70
CA ASN A 627 32.01 56.40 0.76
C ASN A 627 30.72 56.00 1.53
N LEU A 628 29.61 56.74 1.38
CA LEU A 628 28.22 56.51 1.84
C LEU A 628 27.64 57.72 2.57
N VAL A 629 26.44 58.18 2.17
CA VAL A 629 25.75 59.28 2.87
C VAL A 629 24.30 58.91 3.20
N ASN A 630 23.99 58.93 4.50
CA ASN A 630 22.63 58.73 5.04
C ASN A 630 21.79 60.01 4.87
N MET A 631 20.60 59.90 4.26
CA MET A 631 19.69 61.05 4.06
C MET A 631 18.46 61.06 5.01
N GLY A 632 18.34 60.09 5.91
CA GLY A 632 17.24 59.92 6.87
C GLY A 632 16.48 58.59 6.66
N PHE A 633 15.87 58.06 7.72
CA PHE A 633 15.11 56.78 7.76
C PHE A 633 15.85 55.48 7.45
N GLY A 634 17.15 55.53 7.18
CA GLY A 634 17.97 54.33 6.92
C GLY A 634 18.66 54.39 5.56
N ASP A 635 18.12 55.13 4.60
CA ASP A 635 18.54 55.12 3.19
C ASP A 635 19.97 55.67 2.93
N TYR A 636 20.83 54.86 2.26
CA TYR A 636 22.24 55.16 1.98
C TYR A 636 22.55 55.17 0.47
N GLU A 637 23.05 56.31 -0.02
CA GLU A 637 23.40 56.47 -1.44
C GLU A 637 24.92 56.62 -1.65
N LEU A 638 25.41 56.23 -2.84
CA LEU A 638 26.77 56.52 -3.31
C LEU A 638 26.86 57.98 -3.75
N ARG A 639 27.72 58.79 -3.11
CA ARG A 639 27.82 60.23 -3.41
C ARG A 639 29.18 60.65 -3.95
N ILE A 640 29.14 61.49 -4.98
CA ILE A 640 30.26 62.25 -5.54
C ILE A 640 29.96 63.73 -5.32
N THR A 641 30.86 64.42 -4.63
CA THR A 641 30.78 65.88 -4.45
C THR A 641 31.87 66.53 -5.28
N ILE A 642 31.51 67.53 -6.06
CA ILE A 642 32.48 68.32 -6.83
C ILE A 642 32.40 69.75 -6.31
N ASP A 643 33.45 70.15 -5.60
CA ASP A 643 33.57 71.48 -4.99
C ASP A 643 33.90 72.53 -6.07
N GLY A 644 33.47 73.76 -5.83
CA GLY A 644 33.65 74.94 -6.66
C GLY A 644 35.03 75.56 -6.48
N THR A 645 35.46 76.34 -7.47
CA THR A 645 36.63 77.24 -7.34
C THR A 645 36.40 78.53 -8.10
N SER A 646 37.30 79.49 -7.91
CA SER A 646 37.26 80.80 -8.58
C SER A 646 37.85 80.82 -10.01
N SER A 647 37.78 79.72 -10.77
CA SER A 647 38.35 79.67 -12.13
C SER A 647 37.56 78.73 -13.06
N LEU A 648 37.49 79.11 -14.35
CA LEU A 648 36.94 78.30 -15.45
C LEU A 648 37.58 76.90 -15.50
N GLN A 649 36.86 75.89 -14.99
CA GLN A 649 37.33 74.51 -14.98
C GLN A 649 36.19 73.52 -15.17
N THR A 650 36.40 72.56 -16.08
CA THR A 650 35.62 71.32 -16.10
C THR A 650 36.10 70.42 -14.98
N SER A 651 35.20 69.84 -14.19
CA SER A 651 35.52 68.86 -13.15
C SER A 651 34.63 67.63 -13.28
N ALA A 652 35.16 66.44 -13.03
CA ALA A 652 34.41 65.20 -13.18
C ALA A 652 34.87 64.12 -12.20
N GLY A 653 33.94 63.34 -11.69
CA GLY A 653 34.17 62.22 -10.77
C GLY A 653 33.17 61.09 -11.01
N ALA A 654 33.56 59.86 -10.69
CA ALA A 654 32.72 58.69 -10.94
C ALA A 654 33.00 57.57 -9.93
N TYR A 655 32.10 56.58 -9.85
CA TYR A 655 32.32 55.25 -9.25
C TYR A 655 32.45 54.17 -10.32
N GLY A 656 33.33 53.19 -10.09
CA GLY A 656 33.44 51.97 -10.89
C GLY A 656 33.12 50.75 -10.03
N ILE A 657 32.36 49.78 -10.56
CA ILE A 657 32.06 48.52 -9.89
C ILE A 657 32.48 47.36 -10.78
N GLU A 658 33.42 46.55 -10.29
CA GLU A 658 33.87 45.33 -10.95
C GLU A 658 32.92 44.15 -10.67
N PHE A 659 32.56 43.41 -11.73
CA PHE A 659 31.77 42.19 -11.61
C PHE A 659 32.16 41.12 -12.62
N ASN A 660 32.03 39.85 -12.24
CA ASN A 660 32.34 38.72 -13.11
C ASN A 660 31.11 38.24 -13.87
N VAL A 661 31.20 38.12 -15.20
CA VAL A 661 30.15 37.51 -16.04
C VAL A 661 30.52 36.05 -16.31
N THR A 662 29.68 35.11 -15.88
CA THR A 662 29.97 33.67 -15.98
C THR A 662 29.69 33.12 -17.37
N GLN A 663 30.19 31.91 -17.68
CA GLN A 663 29.89 31.25 -18.95
C GLN A 663 28.39 30.94 -19.10
N GLU A 664 27.71 30.59 -18.02
CA GLU A 664 26.25 30.35 -17.99
C GLU A 664 25.43 31.60 -18.38
N MET A 665 25.87 32.79 -17.97
CA MET A 665 25.24 34.05 -18.38
C MET A 665 25.44 34.32 -19.87
N ILE A 666 26.62 34.04 -20.40
CA ILE A 666 26.90 34.18 -21.83
C ILE A 666 26.07 33.18 -22.65
N ASP A 667 25.93 31.96 -22.16
CA ASP A 667 25.09 30.93 -22.79
C ASP A 667 23.61 31.37 -22.76
N THR A 668 23.14 31.99 -21.66
CA THR A 668 21.80 32.59 -21.53
C THR A 668 21.55 33.69 -22.58
N LEU A 669 22.54 34.54 -22.86
CA LEU A 669 22.44 35.55 -23.92
C LEU A 669 22.51 34.92 -25.32
N ALA A 670 23.32 33.86 -25.51
CA ALA A 670 23.43 33.14 -26.77
C ALA A 670 22.14 32.41 -27.17
N THR A 671 21.30 32.03 -26.20
CA THR A 671 19.97 31.42 -26.41
C THR A 671 18.82 32.43 -26.52
N GLY A 672 19.11 33.73 -26.62
CA GLY A 672 18.12 34.78 -26.84
C GLY A 672 17.63 35.49 -25.59
N GLY A 673 18.33 35.36 -24.46
CA GLY A 673 18.16 36.21 -23.28
C GLY A 673 18.67 37.64 -23.49
N ARG A 674 18.43 38.52 -22.50
CA ARG A 674 18.78 39.95 -22.52
C ARG A 674 19.56 40.35 -21.26
N ALA A 675 20.54 41.24 -21.38
CA ALA A 675 21.18 41.88 -20.24
C ALA A 675 20.74 43.36 -20.12
N VAL A 676 20.36 43.79 -18.92
CA VAL A 676 19.88 45.16 -18.64
C VAL A 676 20.69 45.76 -17.50
N VAL A 677 21.17 47.00 -17.67
CA VAL A 677 21.73 47.80 -16.58
C VAL A 677 20.67 48.75 -16.06
N SER A 678 20.60 48.92 -14.75
CA SER A 678 19.74 49.92 -14.12
C SER A 678 20.38 50.52 -12.87
N PHE A 679 20.12 51.81 -12.64
CA PHE A 679 20.47 52.51 -11.39
C PHE A 679 19.63 53.77 -11.25
N ASP A 680 19.41 54.18 -10.01
CA ASP A 680 18.86 55.48 -9.68
C ASP A 680 19.98 56.51 -9.62
N TYR A 681 19.70 57.73 -10.07
CA TYR A 681 20.64 58.83 -10.03
C TYR A 681 19.97 60.13 -9.60
N ARG A 682 20.73 60.98 -8.94
CA ARG A 682 20.29 62.29 -8.47
C ARG A 682 21.40 63.32 -8.58
N TRP A 683 21.05 64.50 -9.07
CA TRP A 683 21.82 65.73 -9.04
C TRP A 683 21.24 66.63 -7.94
N ASP A 684 22.11 67.09 -7.06
CA ASP A 684 21.77 68.00 -5.96
C ASP A 684 22.52 69.33 -6.15
N ASP A 685 21.76 70.40 -6.31
CA ASP A 685 22.28 71.75 -6.43
C ASP A 685 22.69 72.30 -5.06
N ARG A 686 23.90 72.85 -4.97
CA ARG A 686 24.49 73.43 -3.75
C ARG A 686 24.94 74.89 -3.93
N GLY A 687 24.69 75.51 -5.08
CA GLY A 687 25.05 76.93 -5.34
C GLY A 687 24.34 77.47 -6.59
N THR A 688 24.04 78.76 -6.66
CA THR A 688 23.36 79.32 -7.84
C THR A 688 24.25 79.23 -9.07
N PHE A 689 23.93 78.33 -9.99
CA PHE A 689 24.59 78.21 -11.28
C PHE A 689 24.16 79.38 -12.17
N GLN A 690 24.99 79.74 -13.12
CA GLN A 690 24.72 80.78 -14.09
C GLN A 690 24.29 80.14 -15.41
N THR A 691 23.61 80.93 -16.24
CA THR A 691 22.99 80.52 -17.52
C THR A 691 23.88 79.81 -18.56
N ALA A 692 25.19 79.66 -18.29
CA ALA A 692 26.17 79.01 -19.14
C ALA A 692 26.87 77.80 -18.48
N ASP A 693 26.53 77.47 -17.23
CA ASP A 693 27.06 76.29 -16.55
C ASP A 693 26.30 75.05 -16.95
N GLN A 694 27.01 73.93 -16.95
CA GLN A 694 26.52 72.70 -17.53
C GLN A 694 26.90 71.51 -16.67
N VAL A 695 25.95 70.58 -16.55
CA VAL A 695 26.12 69.35 -15.79
C VAL A 695 25.83 68.14 -16.68
N TRP A 696 26.51 67.03 -16.40
CA TRP A 696 26.29 65.76 -17.06
C TRP A 696 26.37 64.61 -16.06
N ILE A 697 25.55 63.58 -16.28
CA ILE A 697 25.69 62.26 -15.69
C ILE A 697 26.00 61.29 -16.81
N LYS A 698 27.09 60.54 -16.65
CA LYS A 698 27.61 59.60 -17.64
C LYS A 698 27.78 58.23 -17.00
N ALA A 699 27.53 57.18 -17.78
CA ALA A 699 27.80 55.81 -17.37
C ALA A 699 28.38 55.02 -18.54
N ARG A 700 29.13 53.94 -18.26
CA ARG A 700 29.69 53.05 -19.29
C ARG A 700 29.97 51.65 -18.74
N ILE A 701 30.01 50.66 -19.62
CA ILE A 701 30.52 49.32 -19.31
C ILE A 701 31.87 49.13 -19.99
N THR A 702 32.86 48.62 -19.26
CA THR A 702 34.18 48.28 -19.79
C THR A 702 34.48 46.81 -19.63
N ASN A 703 35.06 46.20 -20.67
CA ASN A 703 35.57 44.83 -20.64
C ASN A 703 36.87 44.72 -21.46
N ALA A 704 37.43 43.52 -21.57
CA ALA A 704 38.66 43.27 -22.32
C ALA A 704 38.58 43.65 -23.82
N SER A 705 37.37 43.80 -24.39
CA SER A 705 37.14 44.15 -25.79
C SER A 705 36.98 45.66 -26.04
N GLY A 706 36.68 46.45 -25.01
CA GLY A 706 36.55 47.91 -25.10
C GLY A 706 35.59 48.52 -24.06
N SER A 707 35.36 49.83 -24.15
CA SER A 707 34.43 50.59 -23.31
C SER A 707 33.21 51.05 -24.12
N TYR A 708 32.02 50.94 -23.52
CA TYR A 708 30.72 51.23 -24.13
C TYR A 708 29.94 52.23 -23.28
N TYR A 709 29.84 53.49 -23.71
CA TYR A 709 29.08 54.54 -23.00
C TYR A 709 27.58 54.31 -23.11
N LEU A 710 26.86 54.50 -22.00
CA LEU A 710 25.43 54.29 -21.87
C LEU A 710 24.67 55.61 -22.04
N GLY A 711 23.43 55.52 -22.51
CA GLY A 711 22.55 56.68 -22.69
C GLY A 711 22.46 57.13 -24.14
N SER A 712 22.40 58.44 -24.36
CA SER A 712 22.26 59.04 -25.70
C SER A 712 23.04 60.35 -25.79
N ASN A 713 23.35 60.83 -27.00
CA ASN A 713 24.04 62.11 -27.17
C ASN A 713 23.03 63.25 -26.88
N LEU A 714 23.02 63.70 -25.62
CA LEU A 714 22.05 64.68 -25.13
C LEU A 714 22.65 66.09 -25.09
N ASP A 715 23.98 66.20 -25.20
CA ASP A 715 24.71 67.45 -25.07
C ASP A 715 24.97 68.17 -26.40
N ALA A 716 24.34 67.73 -27.50
CA ALA A 716 24.50 68.33 -28.82
C ALA A 716 24.20 69.84 -28.83
N GLY A 717 25.26 70.65 -28.92
CA GLY A 717 25.18 72.12 -28.91
C GLY A 717 25.57 72.78 -27.58
N HIS A 718 25.88 71.99 -26.55
CA HIS A 718 26.43 72.44 -25.27
C HIS A 718 27.91 72.86 -25.43
N GLN A 719 28.39 73.79 -24.60
CA GLN A 719 29.76 74.28 -24.67
C GLN A 719 30.78 73.20 -24.26
N GLY A 720 30.41 72.33 -23.31
CA GLY A 720 31.21 71.19 -22.88
C GLY A 720 30.92 69.87 -23.58
N ALA A 721 30.20 69.93 -24.71
CA ALA A 721 29.76 68.75 -25.45
C ALA A 721 30.93 67.88 -25.91
N ASP A 722 30.76 66.56 -25.82
CA ASP A 722 31.72 65.60 -26.36
C ASP A 722 31.03 64.52 -27.21
N ALA A 723 31.78 63.48 -27.60
CA ALA A 723 31.26 62.44 -28.48
C ALA A 723 30.70 61.23 -27.71
N ASP A 724 30.91 61.19 -26.40
CA ASP A 724 30.44 60.10 -25.55
C ASP A 724 28.93 60.26 -25.30
N LEU A 725 28.28 59.21 -24.79
CA LEU A 725 26.85 59.25 -24.52
C LEU A 725 26.58 59.64 -23.06
N GLU A 726 25.49 60.37 -22.87
CA GLU A 726 25.03 60.88 -21.58
C GLU A 726 23.78 60.12 -21.11
N VAL A 727 23.72 59.86 -19.81
CA VAL A 727 22.48 59.45 -19.14
C VAL A 727 21.59 60.66 -18.91
N TYR A 728 22.19 61.79 -18.55
CA TYR A 728 21.51 63.05 -18.32
C TYR A 728 22.46 64.24 -18.53
N THR A 729 21.94 65.37 -18.97
CA THR A 729 22.64 66.66 -19.01
C THR A 729 21.66 67.79 -18.77
N ASP A 730 22.16 68.89 -18.22
CA ASP A 730 21.41 70.13 -18.12
C ASP A 730 22.32 71.35 -18.34
N ASN A 731 21.72 72.45 -18.76
CA ASN A 731 22.37 73.74 -18.96
C ASN A 731 21.61 74.80 -18.16
N ASP A 732 22.28 75.45 -17.21
CA ASP A 732 21.68 76.24 -16.10
C ASP A 732 20.99 75.36 -15.03
N PRO A 733 21.71 74.41 -14.37
CA PRO A 733 21.12 73.41 -13.48
C PRO A 733 20.75 73.96 -12.08
N ASP A 734 19.85 74.95 -12.02
CA ASP A 734 19.40 75.64 -10.79
C ASP A 734 18.31 74.87 -10.01
N GLY A 735 18.47 73.56 -9.85
CA GLY A 735 17.58 72.75 -9.03
C GLY A 735 17.95 71.26 -8.95
N ASP A 736 17.55 70.63 -7.84
CA ASP A 736 17.71 69.19 -7.63
C ASP A 736 16.91 68.40 -8.67
N TYR A 737 17.52 67.34 -9.22
CA TYR A 737 16.90 66.44 -10.20
C TYR A 737 17.21 64.99 -9.86
N ALA A 738 16.21 64.12 -9.83
CA ALA A 738 16.37 62.69 -9.59
C ALA A 738 15.56 61.87 -10.61
N SER A 739 16.12 60.75 -11.05
CA SER A 739 15.48 59.84 -12.01
C SER A 739 16.14 58.46 -11.98
N THR A 740 15.54 57.50 -12.68
CA THR A 740 16.06 56.14 -12.85
C THR A 740 16.54 55.94 -14.28
N PHE A 741 17.73 55.37 -14.44
CA PHE A 741 18.25 54.95 -15.73
C PHE A 741 18.10 53.43 -15.89
N SER A 742 17.66 52.98 -17.07
CA SER A 742 17.62 51.56 -17.43
C SER A 742 17.80 51.38 -18.94
N THR A 743 18.71 50.50 -19.35
CA THR A 743 18.96 50.22 -20.77
C THR A 743 19.40 48.78 -21.05
N ASP A 744 19.08 48.29 -22.24
CA ASP A 744 19.55 47.01 -22.76
C ASP A 744 21.02 47.11 -23.18
N VAL A 745 21.84 46.24 -22.61
CA VAL A 745 23.29 46.16 -22.81
C VAL A 745 23.72 44.76 -23.30
N THR A 746 22.79 43.95 -23.80
CA THR A 746 23.04 42.57 -24.25
C THR A 746 24.23 42.48 -25.20
N GLY A 747 24.30 43.40 -26.17
CA GLY A 747 25.38 43.44 -27.16
C GLY A 747 26.77 43.76 -26.58
N TYR A 748 26.87 44.16 -25.31
CA TYR A 748 28.13 44.51 -24.65
C TYR A 748 28.78 43.31 -23.96
N PHE A 749 28.08 42.17 -23.84
CA PHE A 749 28.58 40.94 -23.26
C PHE A 749 28.74 39.87 -24.35
N SER A 750 29.99 39.60 -24.75
CA SER A 750 30.32 38.65 -25.84
C SER A 750 31.21 37.48 -25.40
N GLN A 751 31.74 37.52 -24.18
CA GLN A 751 32.60 36.49 -23.59
C GLN A 751 32.50 36.54 -22.06
N SER A 752 32.74 35.41 -21.41
CA SER A 752 32.77 35.32 -19.95
C SER A 752 34.05 35.97 -19.39
N GLY A 753 33.99 36.51 -18.17
CA GLY A 753 35.10 37.18 -17.50
C GLY A 753 34.72 38.49 -16.80
N MET A 754 35.73 39.20 -16.28
CA MET A 754 35.55 40.44 -15.51
C MET A 754 35.11 41.62 -16.39
N HIS A 755 34.11 42.35 -15.90
CA HIS A 755 33.53 43.55 -16.48
C HIS A 755 33.46 44.66 -15.41
N TYR A 756 33.40 45.92 -15.85
CA TYR A 756 33.30 47.08 -14.97
C TYR A 756 32.12 47.95 -15.40
N LEU A 757 31.27 48.34 -14.44
CA LEU A 757 30.24 49.34 -14.64
C LEU A 757 30.68 50.65 -13.97
N ASP A 758 30.83 51.69 -14.79
CA ASP A 758 31.28 53.01 -14.37
C ASP A 758 30.10 54.00 -14.46
N PHE A 759 29.90 54.84 -13.45
CA PHE A 759 28.90 55.91 -13.48
C PHE A 759 29.33 57.11 -12.64
N GLY A 760 29.05 58.33 -13.11
CA GLY A 760 29.51 59.54 -12.46
C GLY A 760 28.99 60.83 -13.06
N GLY A 761 29.49 61.94 -12.51
CA GLY A 761 29.07 63.28 -12.84
C GLY A 761 30.21 64.17 -13.35
N LYS A 762 29.87 65.11 -14.22
CA LYS A 762 30.76 66.14 -14.77
C LYS A 762 30.08 67.50 -14.67
N ILE A 763 30.84 68.53 -14.30
CA ILE A 763 30.40 69.93 -14.24
C ILE A 763 31.37 70.77 -15.07
N LEU A 764 30.83 71.64 -15.93
CA LEU A 764 31.56 72.73 -16.58
C LEU A 764 31.05 74.04 -16.00
N ARG A 765 31.99 74.83 -15.46
CA ARG A 765 31.71 76.12 -14.82
C ARG A 765 32.22 77.28 -15.64
N ASN A 766 31.51 78.39 -15.61
CA ASN A 766 31.80 79.61 -16.34
C ASN A 766 32.34 80.75 -15.44
N GLU A 767 31.94 80.87 -14.16
CA GLU A 767 32.55 81.78 -13.15
C GLU A 767 32.57 81.15 -11.71
N ASN A 768 32.77 81.92 -10.63
CA ASN A 768 33.27 81.41 -9.33
C ASN A 768 32.24 80.65 -8.44
N ASP A 769 32.73 79.59 -7.77
CA ASP A 769 32.21 78.91 -6.55
C ASP A 769 30.82 78.26 -6.62
N GLU A 770 30.67 77.31 -7.54
CA GLU A 770 29.46 76.47 -7.70
C GLU A 770 29.76 75.00 -7.38
N ASP A 771 29.16 74.50 -6.29
CA ASP A 771 29.31 73.11 -5.82
C ASP A 771 28.17 72.25 -6.36
N GLY A 772 28.46 70.99 -6.68
CA GLY A 772 27.45 70.04 -7.17
C GLY A 772 27.62 68.66 -6.57
N ARG A 773 26.51 67.94 -6.42
CA ARG A 773 26.52 66.56 -5.88
C ARG A 773 25.79 65.61 -6.81
N PHE A 774 26.40 64.45 -7.00
CA PHE A 774 25.84 63.33 -7.76
C PHE A 774 25.68 62.14 -6.83
N ASN A 775 24.46 61.63 -6.78
CA ASN A 775 24.06 60.54 -5.93
C ASN A 775 23.58 59.38 -6.82
N PHE A 776 23.93 58.16 -6.45
CA PHE A 776 23.54 56.95 -7.17
C PHE A 776 23.11 55.87 -6.19
N ASP A 777 22.06 55.14 -6.55
CA ASP A 777 21.50 54.07 -5.74
C ASP A 777 20.87 52.95 -6.59
N ASN A 778 20.50 51.81 -5.97
CA ASN A 778 19.87 50.66 -6.63
C ASN A 778 20.59 50.18 -7.91
N VAL A 779 21.93 50.15 -7.89
CA VAL A 779 22.75 49.82 -9.06
C VAL A 779 22.75 48.31 -9.31
N GLN A 780 22.34 47.89 -10.51
CA GLN A 780 22.26 46.48 -10.87
C GLN A 780 22.55 46.20 -12.35
N VAL A 781 23.02 44.98 -12.61
CA VAL A 781 23.09 44.39 -13.95
C VAL A 781 22.34 43.06 -13.91
N VAL A 782 21.31 42.94 -14.75
CA VAL A 782 20.38 41.80 -14.73
C VAL A 782 20.45 41.03 -16.04
N PHE A 783 20.85 39.76 -15.97
CA PHE A 783 20.74 38.82 -17.08
C PHE A 783 19.37 38.12 -17.00
N ILE A 784 18.54 38.35 -18.01
CA ILE A 784 17.16 37.89 -18.10
C ILE A 784 17.12 36.79 -19.16
N ASN A 785 16.85 35.55 -18.74
CA ASN A 785 16.49 34.50 -19.70
C ASN A 785 15.09 34.79 -20.26
N LYS A 786 14.80 34.36 -21.50
CA LYS A 786 13.43 34.47 -22.04
C LYS A 786 12.48 33.62 -21.17
N THR A 787 11.21 34.03 -21.02
CA THR A 787 10.20 33.33 -20.21
C THR A 787 9.79 31.98 -20.80
N GLY A 788 9.41 31.06 -19.91
CA GLY A 788 9.10 29.68 -20.25
C GLY A 788 8.01 29.07 -19.34
N ASN A 789 7.46 27.95 -19.80
CA ASN A 789 6.29 27.30 -19.20
C ASN A 789 6.57 26.72 -17.81
N ILE A 790 5.56 26.72 -16.93
CA ILE A 790 5.64 26.04 -15.64
C ILE A 790 4.64 24.89 -15.64
N THR A 791 5.09 23.72 -15.18
CA THR A 791 4.26 22.52 -15.14
C THR A 791 3.90 22.22 -13.69
N TYR A 792 2.60 22.04 -13.41
CA TYR A 792 2.04 21.82 -12.09
C TYR A 792 1.29 20.48 -12.03
N ARG A 793 1.35 19.80 -10.88
CA ARG A 793 0.58 18.59 -10.55
C ARG A 793 0.00 18.70 -9.13
N ASN A 794 -1.24 18.27 -8.97
CA ASN A 794 -1.93 18.15 -7.70
C ASN A 794 -2.71 16.84 -7.67
N THR A 795 -2.39 16.00 -6.69
CA THR A 795 -3.07 14.72 -6.44
C THR A 795 -4.12 14.89 -5.36
N PHE A 796 -5.33 14.39 -5.60
CA PHE A 796 -6.46 14.51 -4.68
C PHE A 796 -7.34 13.26 -4.78
N ASN A 797 -8.10 12.96 -3.72
CA ASN A 797 -8.92 11.75 -3.64
C ASN A 797 -10.41 12.11 -3.66
N ILE A 798 -11.21 11.37 -4.43
CA ILE A 798 -12.67 11.50 -4.47
C ILE A 798 -13.30 10.18 -4.03
N GLN A 799 -14.12 10.26 -2.97
CA GLN A 799 -15.02 9.19 -2.56
C GLN A 799 -16.48 9.64 -2.79
N GLY A 800 -17.32 8.75 -3.32
CA GLY A 800 -18.70 9.03 -3.66
C GLY A 800 -18.88 9.88 -4.92
N LYS A 801 -18.14 9.59 -6.01
CA LYS A 801 -18.21 10.35 -7.29
C LYS A 801 -19.65 10.60 -7.78
N SER A 802 -20.55 9.64 -7.53
CA SER A 802 -21.98 9.71 -7.90
C SER A 802 -22.76 10.87 -7.27
N ARG A 803 -22.25 11.50 -6.21
CA ARG A 803 -22.87 12.63 -5.49
C ARG A 803 -22.43 14.00 -6.02
N LEU A 804 -21.40 14.02 -6.86
CA LEU A 804 -20.92 15.24 -7.49
C LEU A 804 -21.85 15.62 -8.65
N SER A 805 -22.05 16.92 -8.82
CA SER A 805 -22.80 17.51 -9.92
C SER A 805 -22.22 18.86 -10.29
N ASP A 806 -22.45 19.31 -11.53
CA ASP A 806 -22.03 20.64 -12.00
C ASP A 806 -20.54 20.92 -11.73
N MET A 807 -19.66 20.00 -12.16
CA MET A 807 -18.22 20.19 -12.02
C MET A 807 -17.74 21.29 -12.97
N ARG A 808 -17.08 22.30 -12.39
CA ARG A 808 -16.61 23.49 -13.10
C ARG A 808 -15.17 23.82 -12.80
N LEU A 809 -14.46 24.22 -13.84
CA LEU A 809 -13.07 24.67 -13.74
C LEU A 809 -12.99 26.19 -13.84
N TYR A 810 -12.19 26.77 -12.97
CA TYR A 810 -11.77 28.16 -12.98
C TYR A 810 -10.25 28.19 -13.13
N VAL A 811 -9.74 29.05 -14.01
CA VAL A 811 -8.30 29.21 -14.23
C VAL A 811 -8.00 30.70 -14.33
N TYR A 812 -7.03 31.13 -13.55
CA TYR A 812 -6.37 32.42 -13.65
C TYR A 812 -5.00 32.16 -14.22
N SER A 813 -4.69 32.79 -15.35
CA SER A 813 -3.39 32.63 -16.00
C SER A 813 -3.05 33.90 -16.75
N ASP A 814 -1.75 34.23 -16.81
CA ASP A 814 -1.29 35.32 -17.66
C ASP A 814 -1.32 34.88 -19.13
N ASP A 815 -0.30 34.19 -19.64
CA ASP A 815 -0.21 33.83 -21.05
C ASP A 815 -0.94 32.53 -21.47
N GLY A 816 -1.90 32.12 -20.63
CA GLY A 816 -2.74 30.94 -20.83
C GLY A 816 -2.26 29.69 -20.07
N ALA A 817 -3.11 28.68 -20.02
CA ALA A 817 -2.81 27.38 -19.41
C ALA A 817 -3.55 26.23 -20.11
N GLU A 818 -2.89 25.07 -20.19
CA GLU A 818 -3.51 23.78 -20.50
C GLU A 818 -3.73 23.01 -19.20
N VAL A 819 -4.95 22.54 -18.97
CA VAL A 819 -5.32 21.81 -17.75
C VAL A 819 -5.80 20.41 -18.13
N TYR A 820 -5.27 19.42 -17.42
CA TYR A 820 -5.53 18.00 -17.60
C TYR A 820 -6.08 17.39 -16.31
N LEU A 821 -7.01 16.46 -16.45
CA LEU A 821 -7.56 15.64 -15.37
C LEU A 821 -7.37 14.17 -15.73
N ASN A 822 -6.57 13.45 -14.94
CA ASN A 822 -6.22 12.03 -15.17
C ASN A 822 -5.80 11.76 -16.63
N GLY A 823 -4.84 12.55 -17.14
CA GLY A 823 -4.37 12.45 -18.52
C GLY A 823 -5.25 13.13 -19.59
N ASN A 824 -6.52 13.45 -19.29
CA ASN A 824 -7.45 14.03 -20.25
C ASN A 824 -7.39 15.56 -20.24
N LEU A 825 -7.20 16.20 -21.40
CA LEU A 825 -7.24 17.66 -21.53
C LEU A 825 -8.67 18.17 -21.27
N ILE A 826 -8.86 18.98 -20.23
CA ILE A 826 -10.16 19.53 -19.81
C ILE A 826 -10.31 21.03 -20.10
N SER A 827 -9.19 21.75 -20.22
CA SER A 827 -9.19 23.17 -20.58
C SER A 827 -7.92 23.52 -21.34
N SER A 828 -8.03 24.45 -22.28
CA SER A 828 -6.91 25.05 -22.99
C SER A 828 -7.25 26.51 -23.23
N ASP A 829 -6.61 27.40 -22.49
CA ASP A 829 -6.79 28.84 -22.61
C ASP A 829 -6.10 29.34 -23.90
N PRO A 830 -6.83 29.97 -24.85
CA PRO A 830 -6.27 30.28 -26.16
C PRO A 830 -5.36 31.51 -26.17
N GLY A 831 -4.04 31.26 -26.11
CA GLY A 831 -2.99 32.19 -26.51
C GLY A 831 -2.64 33.27 -25.47
N PRO A 832 -1.54 34.01 -25.68
CA PRO A 832 -1.03 34.97 -24.70
C PRO A 832 -2.02 36.12 -24.46
N HIS A 833 -2.38 36.34 -23.20
CA HIS A 833 -3.25 37.42 -22.74
C HIS A 833 -2.75 37.95 -21.39
N ALA A 834 -3.40 38.98 -20.85
CA ALA A 834 -3.10 39.47 -19.50
C ALA A 834 -3.88 38.66 -18.45
N ALA A 835 -3.30 38.49 -17.27
CA ALA A 835 -3.92 37.80 -16.16
C ALA A 835 -5.18 38.56 -15.69
N ALA A 836 -6.34 37.89 -15.68
CA ALA A 836 -7.60 38.43 -15.18
C ALA A 836 -8.28 37.40 -14.27
N TYR A 837 -8.53 37.71 -13.00
CA TYR A 837 -9.12 36.75 -12.06
C TYR A 837 -10.65 36.69 -12.22
N TRP A 838 -11.28 35.69 -12.86
CA TRP A 838 -10.80 34.46 -13.51
C TRP A 838 -10.78 34.55 -15.06
N ASN A 839 -9.74 34.02 -15.72
CA ASN A 839 -9.56 34.04 -17.19
C ASN A 839 -10.49 33.00 -17.82
N VAL A 840 -10.39 31.77 -17.34
CA VAL A 840 -11.37 30.71 -17.57
C VAL A 840 -12.33 30.75 -16.38
N ASN A 841 -13.57 31.17 -16.60
CA ASN A 841 -14.54 31.40 -15.53
C ASN A 841 -15.67 30.37 -15.54
N GLY A 842 -15.46 29.26 -14.83
CA GLY A 842 -16.50 28.27 -14.54
C GLY A 842 -16.96 27.45 -15.74
N ILE A 843 -16.01 26.91 -16.51
CA ILE A 843 -16.32 26.01 -17.64
C ILE A 843 -16.75 24.63 -17.12
N SER A 844 -17.72 24.00 -17.78
CA SER A 844 -18.17 22.65 -17.40
C SER A 844 -17.12 21.61 -17.74
N VAL A 845 -16.78 20.74 -16.79
CA VAL A 845 -15.87 19.60 -16.99
C VAL A 845 -16.66 18.29 -16.95
N ASP A 846 -16.35 17.34 -17.84
CA ASP A 846 -16.98 16.02 -17.82
C ASP A 846 -16.52 15.21 -16.61
N MET A 847 -17.46 14.84 -15.74
CA MET A 847 -17.19 14.03 -14.56
C MET A 847 -16.70 12.62 -14.90
N ASN A 848 -16.87 12.13 -16.14
CA ASN A 848 -16.33 10.83 -16.55
C ASN A 848 -14.80 10.75 -16.48
N PHE A 849 -14.10 11.88 -16.52
CA PHE A 849 -12.65 11.93 -16.36
C PHE A 849 -12.17 11.76 -14.92
N LEU A 850 -13.06 11.87 -13.93
CA LEU A 850 -12.75 11.53 -12.54
C LEU A 850 -12.74 10.01 -12.31
N ASN A 851 -11.83 9.54 -11.48
CA ASN A 851 -11.83 8.20 -10.92
C ASN A 851 -12.49 8.23 -9.52
N GLU A 852 -13.06 7.09 -9.13
CA GLU A 852 -13.35 6.81 -7.72
C GLU A 852 -12.00 6.51 -7.05
N GLY A 853 -11.66 7.17 -5.94
CA GLY A 853 -10.32 7.12 -5.35
C GLY A 853 -9.40 8.25 -5.84
N GLU A 854 -8.15 7.91 -6.11
CA GLU A 854 -7.09 8.87 -6.44
C GLU A 854 -7.30 9.51 -7.83
N ASN A 855 -7.04 10.82 -7.91
CA ASN A 855 -7.13 11.64 -9.10
C ASN A 855 -5.91 12.59 -9.18
N VAL A 856 -5.52 12.98 -10.39
CA VAL A 856 -4.49 14.00 -10.63
C VAL A 856 -5.04 15.12 -11.49
N LEU A 857 -4.85 16.35 -11.03
CA LEU A 857 -5.06 17.58 -11.77
C LEU A 857 -3.68 18.14 -12.15
N ALA A 858 -3.49 18.39 -13.43
CA ALA A 858 -2.20 18.78 -13.98
C ALA A 858 -2.37 20.02 -14.84
N ALA A 859 -1.47 20.99 -14.74
CA ALA A 859 -1.55 22.22 -15.50
C ALA A 859 -0.19 22.59 -16.12
N ARG A 860 -0.18 22.88 -17.42
CA ARG A 860 0.95 23.51 -18.10
C ARG A 860 0.60 24.98 -18.30
N VAL A 861 1.26 25.84 -17.56
CA VAL A 861 1.06 27.28 -17.59
C VAL A 861 2.05 27.89 -18.55
N PHE A 862 1.56 28.66 -19.50
CA PHE A 862 2.39 29.39 -20.43
C PHE A 862 2.78 30.73 -19.82
N ASN A 863 4.03 31.12 -20.04
CA ASN A 863 4.55 32.43 -19.70
C ASN A 863 5.40 32.89 -20.89
N ASN A 864 4.78 33.70 -21.75
CA ASN A 864 5.29 34.16 -23.03
C ASN A 864 5.72 35.64 -22.98
N ASP A 865 5.38 36.37 -21.90
CA ASP A 865 5.75 37.76 -21.66
C ASP A 865 6.83 37.90 -20.57
N ASN A 866 7.23 39.11 -20.18
CA ASN A 866 8.35 39.33 -19.24
C ASN A 866 7.88 39.83 -17.86
N VAL A 867 6.59 39.72 -17.53
CA VAL A 867 5.95 40.61 -16.55
C VAL A 867 5.49 39.90 -15.26
N ARG A 868 5.12 38.60 -15.26
CA ARG A 868 5.04 37.64 -14.12
C ARG A 868 4.16 36.45 -14.56
N SER A 869 4.47 35.21 -14.17
CA SER A 869 3.53 34.09 -14.39
C SER A 869 2.47 34.05 -13.29
N TYR A 870 1.35 34.75 -13.47
CA TYR A 870 0.19 34.59 -12.61
C TYR A 870 -0.47 33.24 -12.89
N PHE A 871 -0.77 32.47 -11.85
CA PHE A 871 -1.49 31.22 -11.98
C PHE A 871 -2.28 30.91 -10.73
N ASP A 872 -3.58 30.71 -10.90
CA ASP A 872 -4.47 30.10 -9.90
C ASP A 872 -5.45 29.17 -10.62
N LEU A 873 -5.91 28.13 -9.95
CA LEU A 873 -6.78 27.13 -10.56
C LEU A 873 -7.70 26.54 -9.51
N GLU A 874 -8.99 26.45 -9.84
CA GLU A 874 -9.97 25.76 -9.01
C GLU A 874 -10.82 24.79 -9.83
N LEU A 875 -10.83 23.53 -9.42
CA LEU A 875 -11.83 22.56 -9.86
C LEU A 875 -12.89 22.42 -8.76
N ARG A 876 -14.09 22.92 -9.04
CA ARG A 876 -15.21 22.93 -8.10
C ARG A 876 -16.31 21.98 -8.54
N ALA A 877 -17.05 21.40 -7.59
CA ALA A 877 -18.28 20.68 -7.88
C ALA A 877 -19.36 20.97 -6.82
N ASN A 878 -20.62 20.91 -7.23
CA ASN A 878 -21.74 20.87 -6.31
C ASN A 878 -21.86 19.45 -5.75
N MET A 879 -22.14 19.35 -4.45
CA MET A 879 -22.38 18.08 -3.79
C MET A 879 -23.73 18.12 -3.09
N THR A 880 -24.54 17.09 -3.26
CA THR A 880 -25.78 16.96 -2.50
C THR A 880 -25.51 16.42 -1.10
N ASP A 881 -26.27 16.92 -0.12
CA ASP A 881 -26.33 16.35 1.24
C ASP A 881 -25.05 16.49 2.07
N ARG A 882 -24.35 17.64 1.98
CA ARG A 882 -23.28 17.98 2.93
C ARG A 882 -23.87 18.18 4.33
N GLN A 883 -23.27 17.51 5.32
CA GLN A 883 -23.64 17.71 6.71
C GLN A 883 -23.03 19.02 7.24
N LYS A 884 -23.62 19.58 8.30
CA LYS A 884 -23.22 20.91 8.80
C LYS A 884 -23.05 20.85 10.29
N ALA A 885 -21.92 21.33 10.78
CA ALA A 885 -21.63 21.42 12.20
C ALA A 885 -21.17 22.83 12.57
N MET A 886 -21.51 23.27 13.77
CA MET A 886 -21.03 24.51 14.37
C MET A 886 -20.44 24.20 15.73
N VAL A 887 -19.22 24.67 15.99
CA VAL A 887 -18.55 24.54 17.29
C VAL A 887 -18.41 25.93 17.89
N ILE A 888 -19.10 26.16 19.01
CA ILE A 888 -19.12 27.46 19.69
C ILE A 888 -18.26 27.36 20.95
N MET A 889 -17.14 28.08 20.98
CA MET A 889 -16.24 28.14 22.12
C MET A 889 -16.40 29.47 22.85
N SER A 890 -16.56 29.46 24.18
CA SER A 890 -16.60 30.70 24.99
C SER A 890 -16.10 30.50 26.42
N ASP A 891 -15.42 31.52 26.96
CA ASP A 891 -14.93 31.58 28.34
C ASP A 891 -15.75 32.53 29.24
N GLY A 892 -16.80 33.14 28.69
CA GLY A 892 -17.51 34.26 29.30
C GLY A 892 -19.02 34.28 29.02
N ASP A 893 -19.73 35.21 29.67
CA ASP A 893 -21.17 35.41 29.47
C ASP A 893 -21.45 36.30 28.26
N ALA A 894 -22.44 35.92 27.44
CA ALA A 894 -22.95 36.83 26.41
C ALA A 894 -23.55 38.07 27.09
N ASN A 895 -22.93 39.23 26.88
CA ASN A 895 -23.33 40.52 27.44
C ASN A 895 -23.65 41.55 26.34
N ARG A 896 -23.67 41.11 25.08
CA ARG A 896 -24.14 41.89 23.92
C ARG A 896 -25.00 41.06 22.97
N CYS A 897 -26.04 41.70 22.45
CA CYS A 897 -26.94 41.17 21.43
C CYS A 897 -26.56 41.66 20.02
N ILE A 898 -27.08 40.98 19.00
CA ILE A 898 -27.06 41.46 17.61
C ILE A 898 -27.97 42.70 17.52
N ALA A 899 -27.40 43.91 17.41
CA ALA A 899 -28.17 45.16 17.27
C ALA A 899 -27.48 46.16 16.33
N ASP A 900 -28.29 47.01 15.70
CA ASP A 900 -27.89 48.08 14.78
C ASP A 900 -27.09 49.20 15.50
N TRP A 901 -25.81 48.91 15.75
CA TRP A 901 -24.61 49.75 15.91
C TRP A 901 -24.63 51.09 16.70
N THR A 902 -25.71 51.53 17.33
CA THR A 902 -25.81 52.96 17.74
C THR A 902 -26.22 53.29 19.19
N ALA A 903 -26.34 52.36 20.14
CA ALA A 903 -26.46 52.76 21.55
C ALA A 903 -26.05 51.68 22.57
N ALA A 904 -25.29 52.13 23.57
CA ALA A 904 -25.24 51.46 24.86
C ALA A 904 -26.65 51.50 25.49
N ASP A 905 -27.08 50.35 26.01
CA ASP A 905 -28.15 50.19 27.02
C ASP A 905 -29.61 49.92 26.60
N SER A 906 -29.93 49.47 25.36
CA SER A 906 -31.25 48.86 25.07
C SER A 906 -31.34 47.96 23.82
N GLY A 907 -30.22 47.40 23.33
CA GLY A 907 -30.11 46.84 21.97
C GLY A 907 -30.86 45.52 21.68
N CYS A 908 -31.27 44.74 22.69
CA CYS A 908 -31.88 43.43 22.48
C CYS A 908 -33.40 43.48 22.16
N ASP A 909 -34.00 44.68 22.04
CA ASP A 909 -35.45 44.84 21.83
C ASP A 909 -35.89 44.86 20.35
N ASN A 910 -34.96 44.87 19.39
CA ASN A 910 -35.27 45.00 17.95
C ASN A 910 -36.19 43.90 17.39
N CYS A 911 -36.28 42.74 18.06
CA CYS A 911 -37.19 41.64 17.73
C CYS A 911 -38.26 41.38 18.82
N GLY A 912 -38.70 42.44 19.50
CA GLY A 912 -39.73 42.37 20.55
C GLY A 912 -39.20 41.83 21.88
N GLY A 913 -37.93 42.09 22.18
CA GLY A 913 -37.25 41.59 23.38
C GLY A 913 -36.98 40.08 23.36
N ARG A 914 -37.03 39.46 22.18
CA ARG A 914 -36.66 38.05 21.93
C ARG A 914 -35.56 38.00 20.87
N ALA A 915 -34.93 36.83 20.72
CA ALA A 915 -33.90 36.59 19.72
C ALA A 915 -34.34 36.95 18.29
N CYS A 916 -33.41 37.55 17.54
CA CYS A 916 -33.55 37.81 16.12
C CYS A 916 -33.03 36.63 15.29
N CYS A 917 -33.90 36.07 14.44
CA CYS A 917 -33.61 35.08 13.41
C CYS A 917 -33.50 35.75 12.03
N PRO A 918 -32.82 35.12 11.07
CA PRO A 918 -32.68 35.64 9.72
C PRO A 918 -34.03 35.65 9.00
N ASN A 919 -34.32 36.74 8.31
CA ASN A 919 -35.42 36.82 7.35
C ASN A 919 -35.03 36.21 5.99
N ALA A 920 -35.93 36.21 5.01
CA ALA A 920 -35.64 35.68 3.66
C ALA A 920 -34.49 36.38 2.91
N SER A 921 -34.06 37.55 3.37
CA SER A 921 -32.89 38.29 2.87
C SER A 921 -31.61 38.10 3.72
N GLY A 922 -31.63 37.18 4.69
CA GLY A 922 -30.49 36.90 5.59
C GLY A 922 -30.30 37.91 6.72
N SER A 923 -31.10 38.97 6.80
CA SER A 923 -30.98 39.95 7.89
C SER A 923 -31.61 39.43 9.17
N PHE A 924 -30.85 39.47 10.28
CA PHE A 924 -31.29 39.05 11.61
C PHE A 924 -32.21 40.09 12.27
N ASN A 925 -33.45 40.19 11.78
CA ASN A 925 -34.45 41.16 12.25
C ASN A 925 -35.86 40.58 12.42
N GLN A 926 -36.02 39.24 12.33
CA GLN A 926 -37.28 38.55 12.52
C GLN A 926 -37.31 37.84 13.88
N GLN A 927 -38.46 37.76 14.54
CA GLN A 927 -38.59 36.97 15.77
C GLN A 927 -38.50 35.46 15.50
N CYS A 928 -37.64 34.76 16.24
CA CYS A 928 -37.50 33.31 16.13
C CYS A 928 -38.77 32.55 16.60
N PRO A 929 -39.20 31.46 15.92
CA PRO A 929 -40.34 30.62 16.31
C PRO A 929 -40.00 29.61 17.43
N ASN A 930 -40.96 29.29 18.32
CA ASN A 930 -40.89 28.23 19.35
C ASN A 930 -39.68 28.27 20.33
N LEU A 931 -39.56 29.32 21.13
CA LEU A 931 -38.38 29.57 21.96
C LEU A 931 -38.48 29.08 23.42
N PRO A 932 -37.43 28.45 23.99
CA PRO A 932 -37.28 28.28 25.44
C PRO A 932 -37.08 29.65 26.12
N THR A 933 -37.78 29.91 27.22
CA THR A 933 -37.53 31.11 28.05
C THR A 933 -36.56 30.77 29.18
N LEU A 934 -35.46 31.51 29.29
CA LEU A 934 -34.58 31.47 30.45
C LEU A 934 -35.24 32.32 31.53
N GLY A 935 -36.16 31.74 32.31
CA GLY A 935 -36.96 32.48 33.30
C GLY A 935 -36.10 33.39 34.21
N GLY A 936 -36.27 34.70 34.04
CA GLY A 936 -35.54 35.79 34.71
C GLY A 936 -36.14 37.16 34.34
N SER A 937 -35.85 38.20 35.11
CA SER A 937 -36.39 39.55 34.87
C SER A 937 -35.54 40.30 33.83
N ALA A 938 -36.16 40.68 32.72
CA ALA A 938 -35.62 41.41 31.55
C ALA A 938 -34.54 42.48 31.84
N ASP A 939 -33.29 42.05 32.02
CA ASP A 939 -32.08 42.86 31.91
C ASP A 939 -31.35 42.53 30.58
N GLY A 940 -30.47 43.41 30.11
CA GLY A 940 -29.79 43.31 28.81
C GLY A 940 -28.97 42.02 28.62
N ASP A 941 -28.30 41.56 29.68
CA ASP A 941 -27.43 40.37 29.64
C ASP A 941 -28.25 39.06 29.58
N GLU A 942 -29.38 38.95 30.31
CA GLU A 942 -30.27 37.79 30.23
C GLU A 942 -30.85 37.61 28.81
N ARG A 943 -31.10 38.72 28.12
CA ARG A 943 -31.61 38.72 26.73
C ARG A 943 -30.54 38.32 25.72
N ALA A 944 -29.28 38.64 25.96
CA ALA A 944 -28.15 38.19 25.12
C ALA A 944 -27.98 36.66 25.22
N LEU A 945 -28.07 36.10 26.43
CA LEU A 945 -28.04 34.66 26.66
C LEU A 945 -29.24 33.93 26.03
N GLU A 946 -30.45 34.49 26.12
CA GLU A 946 -31.61 33.96 25.41
C GLU A 946 -31.42 34.00 23.89
N GLN A 947 -30.77 35.03 23.35
CA GLN A 947 -30.51 35.12 21.91
C GLN A 947 -29.62 33.99 21.41
N VAL A 948 -28.58 33.62 22.17
CA VAL A 948 -27.67 32.51 21.86
C VAL A 948 -28.42 31.17 21.75
N VAL A 949 -29.25 30.82 22.74
CA VAL A 949 -30.04 29.58 22.75
C VAL A 949 -30.98 29.52 21.55
N ASN A 950 -31.69 30.61 21.31
CA ASN A 950 -32.74 30.67 20.30
C ASN A 950 -32.20 30.62 18.87
N LEU A 951 -31.06 31.28 18.60
CA LEU A 951 -30.35 31.14 17.33
C LEU A 951 -29.90 29.70 17.14
N SER A 952 -29.27 29.10 18.15
CA SER A 952 -28.79 27.71 18.09
C SER A 952 -29.92 26.73 17.76
N CYS A 953 -31.07 26.86 18.43
CA CYS A 953 -32.26 26.06 18.14
C CYS A 953 -32.81 26.28 16.73
N TYR A 954 -32.86 27.52 16.26
CA TYR A 954 -33.30 27.81 14.89
C TYR A 954 -32.40 27.14 13.84
N LEU A 955 -31.08 27.15 14.05
CA LEU A 955 -30.11 26.54 13.15
C LEU A 955 -30.34 25.02 13.02
N ASN A 956 -30.60 24.34 14.13
CA ASN A 956 -30.91 22.92 14.09
C ASN A 956 -32.28 22.66 13.43
N ASP A 957 -33.36 23.25 13.98
CA ASP A 957 -34.74 22.95 13.57
C ASP A 957 -35.03 23.24 12.09
N TYR A 958 -34.41 24.28 11.52
CA TYR A 958 -34.71 24.74 10.15
C TYR A 958 -33.61 24.41 9.14
N HIS A 959 -32.39 24.13 9.58
CA HIS A 959 -31.25 23.92 8.69
C HIS A 959 -30.44 22.66 8.97
N ASN A 960 -30.84 21.86 9.96
CA ASN A 960 -30.20 20.60 10.33
C ASN A 960 -28.68 20.76 10.57
N ILE A 961 -28.31 21.86 11.25
CA ILE A 961 -26.93 22.11 11.67
C ILE A 961 -26.76 21.51 13.07
N SER A 962 -25.78 20.62 13.22
CA SER A 962 -25.38 20.10 14.53
C SER A 962 -24.63 21.18 15.32
N VAL A 963 -24.99 21.36 16.60
CA VAL A 963 -24.48 22.45 17.42
C VAL A 963 -23.72 21.90 18.62
N PHE A 964 -22.42 22.15 18.63
CA PHE A 964 -21.49 21.79 19.71
C PHE A 964 -21.10 23.06 20.46
N THR A 965 -21.06 22.99 21.79
CA THR A 965 -20.71 24.14 22.62
C THR A 965 -19.70 23.77 23.69
N VAL A 966 -18.71 24.65 23.89
CA VAL A 966 -17.62 24.48 24.84
C VAL A 966 -17.56 25.68 25.77
N ALA A 967 -17.80 25.43 27.06
CA ALA A 967 -17.63 26.40 28.13
C ALA A 967 -16.33 26.12 28.90
N PHE A 968 -15.43 27.10 29.03
CA PHE A 968 -14.14 26.84 29.67
C PHE A 968 -13.58 28.02 30.47
N GLY A 969 -12.59 27.73 31.33
CA GLY A 969 -11.92 28.74 32.16
C GLY A 969 -12.70 29.13 33.41
N LEU A 970 -11.99 29.69 34.40
CA LEU A 970 -12.59 30.12 35.67
C LEU A 970 -13.19 31.54 35.54
N GLY A 971 -14.52 31.68 35.58
CA GLY A 971 -15.17 32.99 35.56
C GLY A 971 -16.46 33.07 34.75
N ILE A 972 -16.79 32.06 33.94
CA ILE A 972 -18.09 31.94 33.29
C ILE A 972 -19.21 31.85 34.34
N SER A 973 -20.32 32.59 34.16
CA SER A 973 -21.43 32.50 35.12
C SER A 973 -22.23 31.21 34.96
N GLU A 974 -23.03 30.91 35.99
CA GLU A 974 -24.02 29.84 35.94
C GLU A 974 -25.00 30.05 34.77
N ASN A 975 -25.34 31.30 34.45
CA ASN A 975 -26.26 31.64 33.36
C ASN A 975 -25.61 31.49 31.97
N GLY A 976 -24.34 31.86 31.80
CA GLY A 976 -23.56 31.60 30.57
C GLY A 976 -23.40 30.12 30.29
N THR A 977 -22.99 29.37 31.32
CA THR A 977 -22.87 27.89 31.27
C THR A 977 -24.22 27.26 30.89
N LYS A 978 -25.31 27.73 31.49
CA LYS A 978 -26.66 27.23 31.20
C LYS A 978 -27.11 27.58 29.78
N ALA A 979 -26.78 28.77 29.27
CA ALA A 979 -27.12 29.15 27.90
C ALA A 979 -26.42 28.26 26.88
N LEU A 980 -25.10 28.03 27.02
CA LEU A 980 -24.37 27.12 26.13
C LEU A 980 -24.90 25.68 26.21
N ASN A 981 -25.20 25.19 27.41
CA ASN A 981 -25.83 23.87 27.58
C ASN A 981 -27.17 23.77 26.85
N LEU A 982 -28.04 24.78 27.00
CA LEU A 982 -29.32 24.81 26.29
C LEU A 982 -29.15 24.95 24.78
N SER A 983 -28.15 25.69 24.31
CA SER A 983 -27.80 25.80 22.89
C SER A 983 -27.42 24.44 22.30
N ALA A 984 -26.53 23.68 22.95
CA ALA A 984 -26.22 22.32 22.51
C ALA A 984 -27.42 21.38 22.64
N ALA A 985 -28.23 21.50 23.69
CA ALA A 985 -29.42 20.68 23.89
C ALA A 985 -30.53 20.91 22.84
N CYS A 986 -30.45 21.98 22.04
CA CYS A 986 -31.29 22.17 20.86
C CYS A 986 -31.04 21.08 19.79
N ASP A 987 -29.82 20.53 19.76
CA ASP A 987 -29.41 19.43 18.89
C ASP A 987 -29.37 18.12 19.67
N ASN A 988 -28.43 18.03 20.61
CA ASN A 988 -28.22 16.88 21.46
C ASN A 988 -27.57 17.34 22.77
N SER A 989 -28.16 16.99 23.91
CA SER A 989 -27.64 17.40 25.22
C SER A 989 -26.23 16.87 25.54
N SER A 990 -25.74 15.87 24.80
CA SER A 990 -24.34 15.40 24.90
C SER A 990 -23.32 16.30 24.17
N HIS A 991 -23.76 17.24 23.33
CA HIS A 991 -22.89 18.19 22.61
C HIS A 991 -22.48 19.41 23.46
N PHE A 992 -22.76 19.38 24.76
CA PHE A 992 -22.32 20.40 25.72
C PHE A 992 -21.10 19.91 26.48
N TYR A 993 -20.00 20.65 26.38
CA TYR A 993 -18.74 20.33 27.02
C TYR A 993 -18.28 21.45 27.94
N THR A 994 -17.68 21.06 29.07
CA THR A 994 -17.13 22.02 30.03
C THR A 994 -15.79 21.57 30.56
N SER A 995 -14.81 22.46 30.65
CA SER A 995 -13.55 22.17 31.34
C SER A 995 -13.04 23.34 32.17
N ASN A 996 -12.51 23.03 33.35
CA ASN A 996 -11.81 23.96 34.22
C ASN A 996 -10.30 23.66 34.32
N ASN A 997 -9.77 22.73 33.52
CA ASN A 997 -8.33 22.49 33.37
C ASN A 997 -7.93 22.39 31.88
N ILE A 998 -6.69 22.73 31.55
CA ILE A 998 -6.23 22.86 30.15
C ILE A 998 -6.15 21.50 29.47
N SER A 999 -5.63 20.47 30.15
CA SER A 999 -5.47 19.13 29.57
C SER A 999 -6.81 18.50 29.20
N GLY A 1000 -7.81 18.58 30.08
CA GLY A 1000 -9.15 18.09 29.77
C GLY A 1000 -9.85 18.90 28.68
N LEU A 1001 -9.48 20.18 28.47
CA LEU A 1001 -10.01 20.94 27.34
C LEU A 1001 -9.46 20.45 26.00
N ALA A 1002 -8.20 20.00 25.95
CA ALA A 1002 -7.62 19.39 24.75
C ALA A 1002 -8.31 18.07 24.39
N ASP A 1003 -8.52 17.19 25.38
CA ASP A 1003 -9.25 15.93 25.19
C ASP A 1003 -10.67 16.18 24.62
N LEU A 1004 -11.36 17.19 25.14
CA LEU A 1004 -12.70 17.57 24.67
C LEU A 1004 -12.73 18.05 23.21
N TYR A 1005 -11.73 18.80 22.77
CA TYR A 1005 -11.64 19.25 21.38
C TYR A 1005 -11.49 18.07 20.40
N GLN A 1006 -10.71 17.06 20.80
CA GLN A 1006 -10.60 15.82 20.04
C GLN A 1006 -11.91 15.03 20.04
N ASP A 1007 -12.60 14.92 21.18
CA ASP A 1007 -13.90 14.24 21.29
C ASP A 1007 -14.96 14.91 20.39
N ILE A 1008 -14.95 16.25 20.29
CA ILE A 1008 -15.84 17.00 19.40
C ILE A 1008 -15.53 16.69 17.94
N ALA A 1009 -14.25 16.74 17.55
CA ALA A 1009 -13.84 16.40 16.18
C ALA A 1009 -14.27 14.96 15.81
N ASP A 1010 -14.01 14.00 16.70
CA ASP A 1010 -14.42 12.59 16.54
C ASP A 1010 -15.95 12.45 16.41
N SER A 1011 -16.71 13.17 17.23
CA SER A 1011 -18.18 13.15 17.19
C SER A 1011 -18.72 13.75 15.89
N ILE A 1012 -18.12 14.82 15.39
CA ILE A 1012 -18.48 15.45 14.11
C ILE A 1012 -18.17 14.48 12.97
N LEU A 1013 -16.96 13.92 12.92
CA LEU A 1013 -16.54 12.98 11.88
C LEU A 1013 -17.38 11.70 11.88
N THR A 1014 -17.74 11.17 13.05
CA THR A 1014 -18.66 10.02 13.18
C THR A 1014 -20.06 10.36 12.68
N GLY A 1015 -20.58 11.54 13.02
CA GLY A 1015 -21.84 12.04 12.45
C GLY A 1015 -21.78 12.10 10.92
N PHE A 1016 -20.60 12.42 10.39
CA PHE A 1016 -20.26 12.45 8.99
C PHE A 1016 -19.97 11.04 8.42
N GLY A 1017 -20.34 9.96 9.10
CA GLY A 1017 -20.15 8.59 8.59
C GLY A 1017 -18.69 8.17 8.45
N SER A 1018 -17.76 8.85 9.13
CA SER A 1018 -16.39 8.36 9.29
C SER A 1018 -16.38 7.17 10.23
N VAL A 1019 -15.48 6.22 9.97
CA VAL A 1019 -15.17 5.08 10.82
C VAL A 1019 -13.71 5.17 11.27
N LYS A 1020 -13.38 4.53 12.38
CA LYS A 1020 -12.01 4.53 12.90
C LYS A 1020 -11.17 3.46 12.20
N SER A 1021 -9.96 3.81 11.77
CA SER A 1021 -8.98 2.89 11.23
C SER A 1021 -8.14 2.21 12.31
N GLN A 1022 -7.24 1.33 11.88
CA GLN A 1022 -6.26 0.69 12.75
C GLN A 1022 -5.10 1.61 13.17
N ILE A 1023 -4.95 2.81 12.57
CA ILE A 1023 -3.83 3.73 12.80
C ILE A 1023 -4.11 4.64 14.01
N ILE A 1024 -3.15 4.78 14.93
CA ILE A 1024 -3.23 5.73 16.05
C ILE A 1024 -2.62 7.08 15.63
N VAL A 1025 -3.32 8.18 15.89
CA VAL A 1025 -2.86 9.55 15.61
C VAL A 1025 -2.37 10.18 16.92
N THR A 1026 -1.24 10.89 16.84
CA THR A 1026 -0.61 11.57 17.98
C THR A 1026 -0.58 13.09 17.76
N SER A 1027 -1.71 13.77 17.96
CA SER A 1027 -1.79 15.24 17.94
C SER A 1027 -1.70 15.81 19.38
N GLY A 1028 -0.87 16.84 19.60
CA GLY A 1028 -0.99 17.70 20.79
C GLY A 1028 -0.33 17.26 22.12
N GLY A 1029 0.48 16.20 22.18
CA GLY A 1029 1.22 15.86 23.41
C GLY A 1029 1.75 14.44 23.40
N GLY A 1030 3.07 14.29 23.56
CA GLY A 1030 3.82 13.08 23.24
C GLY A 1030 3.22 11.76 23.77
N PHE A 1031 2.92 10.85 22.86
CA PHE A 1031 2.77 9.43 23.18
C PHE A 1031 4.15 8.90 23.58
N ASP A 1032 4.26 8.38 24.80
CA ASP A 1032 5.50 7.79 25.29
C ASP A 1032 5.89 6.55 24.47
N VAL A 1033 7.16 6.47 24.06
CA VAL A 1033 7.65 5.30 23.32
C VAL A 1033 7.43 4.04 24.17
N SER A 1034 6.72 3.09 23.56
CA SER A 1034 6.41 1.77 24.10
C SER A 1034 7.19 0.69 23.34
N ASN A 1035 7.30 -0.50 23.94
CA ASN A 1035 8.01 -1.62 23.33
C ASN A 1035 7.31 -2.94 23.64
N LEU A 1036 6.94 -3.72 22.63
CA LEU A 1036 6.57 -5.13 22.77
C LEU A 1036 7.78 -5.96 22.33
N TYR A 1037 8.24 -6.89 23.17
CA TYR A 1037 9.41 -7.70 22.86
C TYR A 1037 9.02 -8.98 22.11
N PRO A 1038 9.82 -9.40 21.10
CA PRO A 1038 9.49 -10.52 20.21
C PRO A 1038 9.68 -11.91 20.85
N ASP A 1039 10.03 -11.98 22.14
CA ASP A 1039 10.01 -13.20 22.95
C ASP A 1039 8.66 -13.42 23.64
N SER A 1040 7.72 -12.49 23.53
CA SER A 1040 6.33 -12.66 23.97
C SER A 1040 5.64 -13.74 23.13
N TYR A 1041 4.79 -14.57 23.74
CA TYR A 1041 4.06 -15.62 23.02
C TYR A 1041 2.73 -16.03 23.66
N ILE A 1042 1.85 -16.61 22.85
CA ILE A 1042 0.68 -17.39 23.26
C ILE A 1042 0.99 -18.86 22.98
N GLU A 1043 1.06 -19.70 24.01
CA GLU A 1043 1.16 -21.15 23.90
C GLU A 1043 -0.20 -21.78 24.17
N TYR A 1044 -0.67 -22.65 23.29
CA TYR A 1044 -1.92 -23.37 23.46
C TYR A 1044 -1.75 -24.86 23.16
N SER A 1045 -2.47 -25.69 23.90
CA SER A 1045 -2.56 -27.13 23.68
C SER A 1045 -3.94 -27.48 23.13
N TYR A 1046 -4.00 -28.45 22.22
CA TYR A 1046 -5.23 -28.81 21.53
C TYR A 1046 -5.25 -30.29 21.16
N LYS A 1047 -6.44 -30.86 20.97
CA LYS A 1047 -6.61 -32.20 20.41
C LYS A 1047 -6.80 -32.08 18.89
N PRO A 1048 -5.85 -32.56 18.06
CA PRO A 1048 -5.96 -32.47 16.60
C PRO A 1048 -7.20 -33.20 16.09
N LEU A 1049 -7.88 -32.60 15.11
CA LEU A 1049 -9.01 -33.20 14.40
C LEU A 1049 -8.66 -33.60 12.96
N ILE A 1050 -7.40 -33.43 12.56
CA ILE A 1050 -6.87 -33.74 11.23
C ILE A 1050 -6.07 -35.04 11.32
N GLU A 1051 -6.23 -35.92 10.33
CA GLU A 1051 -5.46 -37.16 10.24
C GLU A 1051 -4.00 -36.88 9.88
N THR A 1052 -3.07 -37.42 10.67
CA THR A 1052 -1.63 -37.29 10.43
C THR A 1052 -1.23 -37.89 9.08
N PRO A 1053 -0.13 -37.43 8.46
CA PRO A 1053 0.41 -38.07 7.27
C PRO A 1053 0.72 -39.55 7.52
N ASP A 1054 0.36 -40.41 6.56
CA ASP A 1054 0.77 -41.81 6.56
C ASP A 1054 2.24 -41.94 6.16
N LYS A 1055 2.88 -43.06 6.50
CA LYS A 1055 4.28 -43.36 6.15
C LYS A 1055 4.59 -43.35 4.65
N ASN A 1056 3.55 -43.35 3.82
CA ASN A 1056 3.64 -43.37 2.37
C ASN A 1056 3.28 -42.01 1.75
N GLU A 1057 3.13 -40.94 2.53
CA GLU A 1057 2.80 -39.60 2.04
C GLU A 1057 3.97 -38.62 2.31
N ILE A 1058 4.18 -37.67 1.39
CA ILE A 1058 5.15 -36.58 1.50
C ILE A 1058 4.40 -35.25 1.55
N SER A 1059 4.76 -34.37 2.49
CA SER A 1059 4.20 -33.03 2.62
C SER A 1059 4.93 -31.98 1.80
N ILE A 1060 4.15 -31.18 1.08
CA ILE A 1060 4.60 -30.12 0.19
C ILE A 1060 3.80 -28.86 0.46
N VAL A 1061 4.49 -27.74 0.60
CA VAL A 1061 3.87 -26.42 0.72
C VAL A 1061 3.80 -25.80 -0.67
N ALA A 1062 2.60 -25.39 -1.08
CA ALA A 1062 2.34 -24.69 -2.31
C ALA A 1062 1.65 -23.36 -2.04
N GLU A 1063 1.79 -22.43 -2.98
CA GLU A 1063 1.12 -21.14 -3.00
C GLU A 1063 0.39 -21.03 -4.34
N SER A 1064 -0.89 -20.66 -4.32
CA SER A 1064 -1.66 -20.43 -5.54
C SER A 1064 -1.18 -19.21 -6.30
N ASP A 1065 -1.62 -19.09 -7.55
CA ASP A 1065 -1.58 -17.79 -8.24
C ASP A 1065 -2.29 -16.72 -7.42
N LYS A 1066 -1.80 -15.47 -7.54
CA LYS A 1066 -2.42 -14.31 -6.91
C LYS A 1066 -3.78 -14.04 -7.56
N PHE A 1067 -4.77 -13.66 -6.76
CA PHE A 1067 -6.10 -13.32 -7.25
C PHE A 1067 -6.59 -11.97 -6.73
N SER A 1068 -7.14 -11.17 -7.64
CA SER A 1068 -7.54 -9.78 -7.42
C SER A 1068 -9.00 -9.56 -7.15
N SER A 1069 -9.79 -10.63 -7.15
CA SER A 1069 -11.22 -10.59 -6.86
C SER A 1069 -11.51 -11.17 -5.48
N CYS A 1070 -12.53 -10.59 -4.83
CA CYS A 1070 -13.06 -11.08 -3.56
C CYS A 1070 -13.67 -12.48 -3.64
N ASN A 1071 -13.80 -13.03 -4.84
CA ASN A 1071 -14.18 -14.41 -5.07
C ASN A 1071 -13.18 -15.05 -6.03
N ALA A 1072 -12.60 -16.18 -5.66
CA ALA A 1072 -11.62 -16.91 -6.47
C ALA A 1072 -11.94 -18.40 -6.50
N SER A 1073 -11.40 -19.12 -7.48
CA SER A 1073 -11.55 -20.57 -7.61
C SER A 1073 -10.17 -21.20 -7.78
N ILE A 1074 -9.87 -22.19 -6.95
CA ILE A 1074 -8.58 -22.90 -6.95
C ILE A 1074 -8.82 -24.37 -7.26
N ASP A 1075 -8.06 -24.90 -8.21
CA ASP A 1075 -8.10 -26.32 -8.53
C ASP A 1075 -7.18 -27.10 -7.58
N ILE A 1076 -7.72 -28.15 -6.97
CA ILE A 1076 -6.93 -29.10 -6.17
C ILE A 1076 -6.97 -30.43 -6.91
N PRO A 1077 -5.84 -30.90 -7.45
CA PRO A 1077 -5.82 -32.10 -8.28
C PRO A 1077 -6.35 -33.36 -7.59
N SER A 1078 -6.78 -34.33 -8.41
CA SER A 1078 -7.33 -35.59 -7.91
C SER A 1078 -6.28 -36.43 -7.19
N GLY A 1079 -6.61 -36.98 -6.02
CA GLY A 1079 -5.71 -37.85 -5.25
C GLY A 1079 -4.79 -37.09 -4.29
N ILE A 1080 -4.94 -35.76 -4.19
CA ILE A 1080 -4.23 -34.91 -3.25
C ILE A 1080 -5.05 -34.69 -1.98
N ARG A 1081 -4.41 -34.85 -0.82
CA ARG A 1081 -4.99 -34.57 0.49
C ARG A 1081 -4.38 -33.29 1.06
N VAL A 1082 -5.18 -32.26 1.23
CA VAL A 1082 -4.77 -31.02 1.91
C VAL A 1082 -4.82 -31.23 3.42
N ILE A 1083 -3.81 -30.76 4.15
CA ILE A 1083 -3.74 -30.88 5.62
C ILE A 1083 -3.60 -29.55 6.34
N ASP A 1084 -3.13 -28.51 5.66
CA ASP A 1084 -3.05 -27.13 6.16
C ASP A 1084 -3.38 -26.20 4.99
N ALA A 1085 -4.16 -25.13 5.21
CA ALA A 1085 -4.48 -24.18 4.17
C ALA A 1085 -4.90 -22.83 4.77
N LYS A 1086 -4.30 -21.76 4.25
CA LYS A 1086 -4.47 -20.39 4.72
C LYS A 1086 -4.63 -19.49 3.53
N VAL A 1087 -5.68 -18.67 3.56
CA VAL A 1087 -5.84 -17.61 2.59
C VAL A 1087 -5.27 -16.32 3.18
N ILE A 1088 -4.48 -15.63 2.36
CA ILE A 1088 -3.86 -14.34 2.66
C ILE A 1088 -4.85 -13.23 2.31
N SER A 1089 -5.02 -12.28 3.22
CA SER A 1089 -5.83 -11.08 3.04
C SER A 1089 -5.03 -9.86 3.47
N TYR A 1090 -4.74 -8.95 2.55
CA TYR A 1090 -4.17 -7.63 2.87
C TYR A 1090 -5.32 -6.67 3.21
N SER A 1091 -5.44 -6.32 4.47
CA SER A 1091 -6.52 -5.47 4.99
C SER A 1091 -6.08 -4.01 5.15
N GLY A 1092 -4.77 -3.73 5.14
CA GLY A 1092 -4.23 -2.37 5.19
C GLY A 1092 -4.59 -1.68 6.50
N GLU A 1093 -5.33 -0.57 6.41
CA GLU A 1093 -5.86 0.15 7.58
C GLU A 1093 -7.27 -0.30 8.03
N HIS A 1094 -7.84 -1.30 7.35
CA HIS A 1094 -9.14 -1.93 7.61
C HIS A 1094 -8.97 -3.31 8.25
N TRP A 1095 -10.05 -4.10 8.44
CA TRP A 1095 -9.98 -5.47 8.96
C TRP A 1095 -10.40 -6.50 7.92
N THR A 1096 -9.77 -7.68 7.92
CA THR A 1096 -10.33 -8.88 7.30
C THR A 1096 -11.59 -9.30 8.06
N ASP A 1097 -12.74 -9.04 7.44
CA ASP A 1097 -14.06 -9.17 8.07
C ASP A 1097 -14.64 -10.58 7.89
N TYR A 1098 -14.54 -11.14 6.68
CA TYR A 1098 -15.26 -12.35 6.33
C TYR A 1098 -14.49 -13.23 5.37
N ALA A 1099 -14.56 -14.55 5.60
CA ALA A 1099 -14.11 -15.54 4.63
C ALA A 1099 -15.09 -16.74 4.54
N ALA A 1100 -15.30 -17.22 3.33
CA ALA A 1100 -16.03 -18.45 3.05
C ALA A 1100 -15.30 -19.33 2.04
N PHE A 1101 -15.49 -20.64 2.17
CA PHE A 1101 -14.92 -21.66 1.31
C PHE A 1101 -16.00 -22.65 0.87
N ASN A 1102 -16.13 -22.89 -0.43
CA ASN A 1102 -17.17 -23.73 -1.04
C ASN A 1102 -18.60 -23.39 -0.55
N GLY A 1103 -18.87 -22.10 -0.28
CA GLY A 1103 -20.16 -21.60 0.21
C GLY A 1103 -20.37 -21.75 1.73
N GLN A 1104 -19.42 -22.34 2.46
CA GLN A 1104 -19.44 -22.43 3.91
C GLN A 1104 -18.59 -21.31 4.54
N GLN A 1105 -19.15 -20.58 5.50
CA GLN A 1105 -18.41 -19.57 6.27
C GLN A 1105 -17.30 -20.25 7.07
N VAL A 1106 -16.06 -19.81 6.89
CA VAL A 1106 -14.88 -20.29 7.63
C VAL A 1106 -14.40 -19.26 8.66
N PHE A 1107 -14.64 -17.97 8.40
CA PHE A 1107 -14.30 -16.88 9.32
C PHE A 1107 -15.30 -15.73 9.20
N ASN A 1108 -15.61 -15.10 10.33
CA ASN A 1108 -16.46 -13.91 10.41
C ASN A 1108 -16.12 -13.15 11.69
N LEU A 1109 -15.57 -11.95 11.54
CA LEU A 1109 -15.09 -11.11 12.63
C LEU A 1109 -16.23 -10.60 13.53
N SER A 1110 -17.40 -10.30 12.93
CA SER A 1110 -18.60 -9.83 13.64
C SER A 1110 -19.17 -10.80 14.70
N LEU A 1111 -18.74 -12.07 14.69
CA LEU A 1111 -19.11 -13.04 15.72
C LEU A 1111 -18.45 -12.78 17.08
N TYR A 1112 -17.36 -12.00 17.10
CA TYR A 1112 -16.64 -11.62 18.32
C TYR A 1112 -17.14 -10.28 18.91
N ASP A 1113 -17.38 -9.29 18.06
CA ASP A 1113 -17.98 -8.00 18.44
C ASP A 1113 -18.85 -7.49 17.28
N ASN A 1114 -20.06 -7.02 17.58
CA ASN A 1114 -21.02 -6.50 16.62
C ASN A 1114 -21.29 -4.99 16.83
N ALA A 1115 -20.34 -4.28 17.46
CA ALA A 1115 -20.38 -2.84 17.64
C ALA A 1115 -19.14 -2.16 17.04
N SER A 1116 -17.93 -2.71 17.27
CA SER A 1116 -16.68 -2.13 16.77
C SER A 1116 -15.56 -3.16 16.64
N TYR A 1117 -14.75 -3.04 15.59
CA TYR A 1117 -13.58 -3.90 15.36
C TYR A 1117 -12.30 -3.41 16.04
N LEU A 1118 -12.28 -2.21 16.62
CA LEU A 1118 -11.09 -1.60 17.23
C LEU A 1118 -10.45 -2.44 18.34
N ARG A 1119 -11.25 -3.23 19.06
CA ARG A 1119 -10.78 -4.11 20.15
C ARG A 1119 -10.49 -5.54 19.71
N LEU A 1120 -10.77 -5.85 18.44
CA LEU A 1120 -10.51 -7.15 17.83
C LEU A 1120 -9.17 -7.10 17.07
N GLY A 1121 -8.54 -8.26 16.93
CA GLY A 1121 -7.40 -8.40 16.04
C GLY A 1121 -7.81 -8.45 14.57
N ASP A 1122 -6.82 -8.42 13.69
CA ASP A 1122 -7.02 -8.45 12.25
C ASP A 1122 -6.26 -9.62 11.60
N PRO A 1123 -6.98 -10.63 11.11
CA PRO A 1123 -6.34 -11.79 10.49
C PRO A 1123 -5.78 -11.52 9.09
N PHE A 1124 -4.47 -11.31 8.99
CA PHE A 1124 -3.76 -11.44 7.71
C PHE A 1124 -3.89 -12.86 7.12
N LEU A 1125 -3.83 -13.87 7.99
CA LEU A 1125 -4.00 -15.28 7.63
C LEU A 1125 -5.33 -15.82 8.13
N VAL A 1126 -6.25 -16.08 7.21
CA VAL A 1126 -7.49 -16.79 7.52
C VAL A 1126 -7.32 -18.27 7.20
N GLN A 1127 -7.48 -19.12 8.21
CA GLN A 1127 -7.32 -20.56 8.02
C GLN A 1127 -8.58 -21.17 7.40
N ILE A 1128 -8.39 -22.05 6.42
CA ILE A 1128 -9.43 -22.88 5.83
C ILE A 1128 -9.31 -24.31 6.40
N PRO A 1129 -10.38 -24.85 7.03
CA PRO A 1129 -10.39 -26.23 7.48
C PRO A 1129 -10.15 -27.21 6.33
N SER A 1130 -9.20 -28.14 6.51
CA SER A 1130 -8.75 -29.06 5.46
C SER A 1130 -9.86 -30.03 4.99
N ASP A 1131 -10.87 -30.30 5.84
CA ASP A 1131 -12.01 -31.16 5.53
C ASP A 1131 -13.02 -30.54 4.55
N LEU A 1132 -12.89 -29.25 4.22
CA LEU A 1132 -13.73 -28.57 3.22
C LEU A 1132 -13.19 -28.65 1.79
N PHE A 1133 -11.93 -29.08 1.62
CA PHE A 1133 -11.31 -29.24 0.32
C PHE A 1133 -11.86 -30.47 -0.38
N VAL A 1134 -12.28 -30.31 -1.63
CA VAL A 1134 -12.70 -31.43 -2.46
C VAL A 1134 -11.67 -31.63 -3.58
N SER A 1135 -10.98 -32.77 -3.53
CA SER A 1135 -9.98 -33.16 -4.52
C SER A 1135 -10.63 -33.48 -5.86
N GLY A 1136 -9.99 -33.03 -6.95
CA GLY A 1136 -10.46 -33.18 -8.33
C GLY A 1136 -11.58 -32.23 -8.74
N MET A 1137 -11.83 -31.15 -7.99
CA MET A 1137 -12.82 -30.11 -8.33
C MET A 1137 -12.28 -28.71 -8.00
N LEU A 1138 -12.84 -27.71 -8.67
CA LEU A 1138 -12.62 -26.30 -8.31
C LEU A 1138 -13.21 -26.00 -6.94
N ASN A 1139 -12.40 -25.41 -6.08
CA ASN A 1139 -12.78 -24.96 -4.76
C ASN A 1139 -12.91 -23.43 -4.74
N ASN A 1140 -14.04 -22.92 -4.28
CA ASN A 1140 -14.36 -21.49 -4.32
C ASN A 1140 -14.02 -20.80 -3.00
N ILE A 1141 -13.29 -19.70 -3.06
CA ILE A 1141 -12.95 -18.82 -1.94
C ILE A 1141 -13.75 -17.54 -2.08
N SER A 1142 -14.26 -17.01 -0.97
CA SER A 1142 -14.81 -15.67 -0.86
C SER A 1142 -14.15 -14.96 0.31
N LEU A 1143 -13.68 -13.73 0.10
CA LEU A 1143 -12.97 -12.90 1.08
C LEU A 1143 -13.55 -11.49 1.10
N LYS A 1144 -13.62 -10.88 2.28
CA LYS A 1144 -14.01 -9.48 2.45
C LYS A 1144 -13.24 -8.82 3.58
N THR A 1145 -13.05 -7.52 3.43
CA THR A 1145 -12.59 -6.58 4.45
C THR A 1145 -13.74 -5.66 4.87
N GLY A 1146 -13.62 -5.05 6.04
CA GLY A 1146 -14.59 -4.10 6.58
C GLY A 1146 -14.03 -3.32 7.77
N ASP A 1147 -14.70 -2.22 8.10
CA ASP A 1147 -14.35 -1.34 9.23
C ASP A 1147 -15.21 -1.59 10.48
N ASP A 1148 -16.41 -2.11 10.25
CA ASP A 1148 -17.32 -2.58 11.28
C ASP A 1148 -18.23 -3.69 10.70
N TRP A 1149 -19.16 -4.20 11.52
CA TRP A 1149 -20.04 -5.32 11.15
C TRP A 1149 -21.05 -5.02 10.04
N ILE A 1150 -21.25 -3.76 9.67
CA ILE A 1150 -22.14 -3.27 8.61
C ILE A 1150 -21.31 -2.83 7.40
N THR A 1151 -20.20 -2.13 7.65
CA THR A 1151 -19.46 -1.38 6.65
C THR A 1151 -18.35 -2.23 6.01
N ASN A 1152 -18.64 -2.76 4.81
CA ASN A 1152 -17.70 -3.57 4.04
C ASN A 1152 -16.81 -2.68 3.15
N THR A 1153 -15.52 -2.99 3.06
CA THR A 1153 -14.50 -2.24 2.28
C THR A 1153 -13.94 -3.03 1.09
N ASN A 1154 -14.70 -3.99 0.57
CA ASN A 1154 -14.30 -4.93 -0.49
C ASN A 1154 -13.22 -5.94 -0.04
N CYS A 1155 -12.08 -6.05 -0.71
CA CYS A 1155 -10.97 -6.95 -0.38
C CYS A 1155 -9.71 -6.50 -1.14
N SER A 1156 -8.52 -7.01 -0.75
CA SER A 1156 -7.27 -6.76 -1.47
C SER A 1156 -7.30 -7.26 -2.93
N THR A 1157 -6.41 -6.72 -3.77
CA THR A 1157 -6.15 -7.20 -5.13
C THR A 1157 -5.00 -8.23 -5.23
N ASN A 1158 -4.28 -8.53 -4.15
CA ASN A 1158 -3.10 -9.42 -4.15
C ASN A 1158 -3.24 -10.65 -3.23
N ASN A 1159 -4.46 -11.19 -3.08
CA ASN A 1159 -4.70 -12.35 -2.23
C ASN A 1159 -4.09 -13.64 -2.82
N SER A 1160 -3.82 -14.63 -1.97
CA SER A 1160 -3.35 -15.96 -2.39
C SER A 1160 -3.73 -17.04 -1.38
N LEU A 1161 -3.69 -18.30 -1.80
CA LEU A 1161 -3.85 -19.45 -0.91
C LEU A 1161 -2.49 -20.13 -0.72
N ILE A 1162 -2.01 -20.21 0.52
CA ILE A 1162 -0.89 -21.07 0.90
C ILE A 1162 -1.47 -22.35 1.49
N TYR A 1163 -1.08 -23.51 0.96
CA TYR A 1163 -1.59 -24.79 1.45
C TYR A 1163 -0.51 -25.86 1.46
N THR A 1164 -0.61 -26.76 2.44
CA THR A 1164 0.21 -27.96 2.53
C THR A 1164 -0.58 -29.15 2.04
N MET A 1165 -0.06 -29.79 0.99
CA MET A 1165 -0.62 -30.98 0.39
C MET A 1165 0.23 -32.22 0.66
N LEU A 1166 -0.44 -33.37 0.75
CA LEU A 1166 0.17 -34.68 0.86
C LEU A 1166 0.10 -35.40 -0.48
N VAL A 1167 1.27 -35.81 -0.95
CA VAL A 1167 1.46 -36.56 -2.19
C VAL A 1167 1.88 -37.99 -1.85
N ASN A 1168 1.29 -38.97 -2.52
CA ASN A 1168 1.68 -40.37 -2.34
C ASN A 1168 3.09 -40.63 -2.88
N SER A 1169 3.93 -41.22 -2.05
CA SER A 1169 5.32 -41.59 -2.34
C SER A 1169 5.51 -43.07 -2.68
N SER A 1170 4.41 -43.80 -2.82
CA SER A 1170 4.40 -45.23 -3.13
C SER A 1170 3.21 -45.61 -4.02
N THR A 1171 3.44 -46.58 -4.90
CA THR A 1171 2.41 -47.15 -5.75
C THR A 1171 1.90 -48.47 -5.19
N GLY A 1172 0.62 -48.75 -5.43
CA GLY A 1172 0.12 -50.13 -5.32
C GLY A 1172 0.81 -51.02 -6.36
N ARG A 1173 0.78 -52.34 -6.12
CA ARG A 1173 1.35 -53.29 -7.08
C ARG A 1173 0.72 -53.14 -8.47
N THR A 1174 1.57 -53.20 -9.50
CA THR A 1174 1.11 -53.30 -10.89
C THR A 1174 0.25 -54.54 -11.08
N ASP A 1175 -0.57 -54.50 -12.11
CA ASP A 1175 -1.17 -55.71 -12.66
C ASP A 1175 -0.08 -56.72 -13.06
N LEU A 1176 -0.48 -57.97 -13.30
CA LEU A 1176 0.42 -59.02 -13.76
C LEU A 1176 0.87 -58.72 -15.19
N LEU A 1177 2.16 -58.45 -15.39
CA LEU A 1177 2.73 -58.03 -16.68
C LEU A 1177 3.76 -59.05 -17.21
N PRO A 1178 3.85 -59.23 -18.54
CA PRO A 1178 4.63 -60.31 -19.15
C PRO A 1178 6.13 -60.05 -19.19
N SER A 1179 6.55 -58.79 -19.14
CA SER A 1179 7.96 -58.37 -19.16
C SER A 1179 8.40 -57.73 -17.85
N LYS A 1180 9.71 -57.78 -17.58
CA LYS A 1180 10.37 -57.14 -16.43
C LYS A 1180 11.67 -56.44 -16.84
N GLU A 1181 11.75 -55.97 -18.08
CA GLU A 1181 12.92 -55.26 -18.57
C GLU A 1181 12.97 -53.84 -17.99
N GLY A 1182 14.16 -53.38 -17.58
CA GLY A 1182 14.37 -52.01 -17.11
C GLY A 1182 14.46 -50.99 -18.23
N CYS A 1183 14.72 -49.74 -17.86
CA CYS A 1183 14.81 -48.61 -18.78
C CYS A 1183 15.72 -47.49 -18.26
N ASN A 1184 16.31 -46.72 -19.17
CA ASN A 1184 16.96 -45.44 -18.87
C ASN A 1184 15.92 -44.31 -18.99
N TRP A 1185 15.47 -43.79 -17.86
CA TRP A 1185 14.42 -42.78 -17.75
C TRP A 1185 14.98 -41.36 -17.81
N THR A 1186 14.58 -40.56 -18.78
CA THR A 1186 14.76 -39.11 -18.77
C THR A 1186 13.55 -38.47 -18.08
N VAL A 1187 13.75 -37.70 -17.02
CA VAL A 1187 12.67 -37.08 -16.26
C VAL A 1187 12.92 -35.58 -16.12
N GLU A 1188 11.86 -34.79 -16.33
CA GLU A 1188 11.85 -33.34 -16.15
C GLU A 1188 11.26 -33.00 -14.79
N SER A 1189 11.90 -32.09 -14.06
CA SER A 1189 11.42 -31.53 -12.79
C SER A 1189 10.86 -30.11 -12.97
N GLU A 1190 10.14 -29.62 -11.95
CA GLU A 1190 9.51 -28.28 -11.94
C GLU A 1190 10.48 -27.10 -12.16
N ASP A 1191 11.75 -27.29 -11.84
CA ASP A 1191 12.81 -26.29 -12.10
C ASP A 1191 13.30 -26.30 -13.57
N MET A 1192 12.60 -27.03 -14.44
CA MET A 1192 12.90 -27.21 -15.87
C MET A 1192 14.24 -27.92 -16.12
N VAL A 1193 14.73 -28.71 -15.15
CA VAL A 1193 15.94 -29.53 -15.28
C VAL A 1193 15.60 -30.95 -15.74
N ASN A 1194 16.40 -31.49 -16.66
CA ASN A 1194 16.26 -32.86 -17.16
C ASN A 1194 17.35 -33.76 -16.59
N ASN A 1195 16.95 -34.86 -15.95
CA ASN A 1195 17.85 -35.84 -15.35
C ASN A 1195 17.60 -37.23 -15.94
N THR A 1196 18.63 -38.09 -15.96
CA THR A 1196 18.54 -39.46 -16.50
C THR A 1196 18.83 -40.52 -15.43
N TYR A 1197 17.95 -41.52 -15.29
CA TYR A 1197 18.04 -42.58 -14.28
C TYR A 1197 17.99 -43.97 -14.89
N ILE A 1198 18.83 -44.87 -14.38
CA ILE A 1198 18.82 -46.29 -14.75
C ILE A 1198 17.89 -47.05 -13.79
N ILE A 1199 16.76 -47.55 -14.28
CA ILE A 1199 15.75 -48.21 -13.43
C ILE A 1199 15.36 -49.59 -13.98
N PRO A 1200 15.55 -50.68 -13.20
CA PRO A 1200 16.21 -50.73 -11.90
C PRO A 1200 17.72 -50.47 -12.02
N LEU A 1201 18.40 -50.15 -10.92
CA LEU A 1201 19.85 -49.87 -10.89
C LEU A 1201 20.74 -50.96 -11.52
N ALA A 1202 20.27 -52.20 -11.59
CA ALA A 1202 20.97 -53.32 -12.22
C ALA A 1202 20.73 -53.44 -13.75
N TYR A 1203 20.00 -52.50 -14.35
CA TYR A 1203 19.70 -52.50 -15.78
C TYR A 1203 20.94 -52.10 -16.58
N ASN A 1204 21.35 -52.96 -17.52
CA ASN A 1204 22.51 -52.76 -18.38
C ASN A 1204 22.13 -52.70 -19.87
N GLY A 1205 20.85 -52.50 -20.19
CA GLY A 1205 20.37 -52.42 -21.57
C GLY A 1205 20.39 -51.00 -22.14
N THR A 1206 19.83 -50.84 -23.34
CA THR A 1206 19.83 -49.57 -24.10
C THR A 1206 18.44 -48.96 -24.26
N LYS A 1207 17.41 -49.53 -23.64
CA LYS A 1207 16.03 -49.02 -23.70
C LYS A 1207 15.96 -47.66 -23.00
N THR A 1208 15.30 -46.70 -23.63
CA THR A 1208 15.10 -45.34 -23.11
C THR A 1208 13.62 -45.05 -22.89
N CYS A 1209 13.30 -44.43 -21.76
CA CYS A 1209 11.96 -44.03 -21.35
C CYS A 1209 11.99 -42.55 -20.98
N SER A 1210 10.85 -41.87 -21.04
CA SER A 1210 10.78 -40.45 -20.72
C SER A 1210 9.53 -40.12 -19.90
N TYR A 1211 9.70 -39.16 -18.99
CA TYR A 1211 8.61 -38.50 -18.26
C TYR A 1211 8.96 -37.00 -18.22
N THR A 1212 8.64 -36.31 -19.31
CA THR A 1212 8.91 -34.88 -19.48
C THR A 1212 7.68 -34.21 -20.07
N ASN A 1213 7.50 -32.90 -19.90
CA ASN A 1213 6.36 -32.15 -20.47
C ASN A 1213 6.26 -32.38 -22.00
N ALA A 1214 7.41 -32.46 -22.69
CA ALA A 1214 7.46 -32.71 -24.13
C ALA A 1214 7.11 -34.15 -24.56
N SER A 1215 7.28 -35.16 -23.70
CA SER A 1215 7.16 -36.57 -24.06
C SER A 1215 7.13 -37.50 -22.85
N ILE A 1216 6.06 -38.29 -22.75
CA ILE A 1216 5.93 -39.40 -21.81
C ILE A 1216 5.95 -40.72 -22.60
N THR A 1217 7.02 -41.50 -22.46
CA THR A 1217 7.23 -42.75 -23.22
C THR A 1217 7.73 -43.87 -22.30
N TYR A 1218 7.02 -45.00 -22.28
CA TYR A 1218 7.38 -46.19 -21.50
C TYR A 1218 6.78 -47.46 -22.13
N ASP A 1219 7.21 -48.64 -21.70
CA ASP A 1219 6.66 -49.92 -22.17
C ASP A 1219 5.52 -50.42 -21.25
N PRO A 1220 4.27 -50.45 -21.73
CA PRO A 1220 3.12 -50.86 -20.91
C PRO A 1220 3.14 -52.36 -20.56
N ASP A 1221 3.96 -53.18 -21.23
CA ASP A 1221 4.10 -54.61 -20.95
C ASP A 1221 5.22 -54.90 -19.94
N SER A 1222 6.03 -53.90 -19.56
CA SER A 1222 7.10 -54.03 -18.57
C SER A 1222 6.63 -53.66 -17.16
N THR A 1223 6.82 -54.60 -16.23
CA THR A 1223 6.46 -54.41 -14.83
C THR A 1223 7.20 -53.23 -14.18
N TYR A 1224 8.48 -53.05 -14.50
CA TYR A 1224 9.27 -51.95 -13.94
C TYR A 1224 8.82 -50.61 -14.51
N ASP A 1225 8.65 -50.51 -15.82
CA ASP A 1225 8.28 -49.27 -16.49
C ASP A 1225 6.91 -48.77 -16.01
N VAL A 1226 5.92 -49.67 -15.87
CA VAL A 1226 4.59 -49.31 -15.37
C VAL A 1226 4.63 -48.88 -13.91
N ALA A 1227 5.42 -49.54 -13.06
CA ALA A 1227 5.54 -49.16 -11.65
C ALA A 1227 6.19 -47.77 -11.49
N VAL A 1228 7.21 -47.48 -12.29
CA VAL A 1228 7.91 -46.18 -12.31
C VAL A 1228 7.02 -45.08 -12.89
N TYR A 1229 6.37 -45.34 -14.02
CA TYR A 1229 5.40 -44.43 -14.62
C TYR A 1229 4.31 -44.04 -13.63
N LYS A 1230 3.71 -45.02 -12.92
CA LYS A 1230 2.68 -44.76 -11.91
C LYS A 1230 3.22 -43.94 -10.73
N LEU A 1231 4.49 -44.10 -10.36
CA LEU A 1231 5.10 -43.30 -9.29
C LEU A 1231 5.35 -41.86 -9.77
N PHE A 1232 5.91 -41.67 -10.96
CA PHE A 1232 6.10 -40.32 -11.52
C PHE A 1232 4.78 -39.61 -11.74
N GLN A 1233 3.73 -40.33 -12.20
CA GLN A 1233 2.38 -39.79 -12.26
C GLN A 1233 1.80 -39.39 -10.89
N GLN A 1234 2.26 -40.00 -9.79
CA GLN A 1234 1.86 -39.55 -8.45
C GLN A 1234 2.64 -38.30 -8.01
N LEU A 1235 3.89 -38.15 -8.46
CA LEU A 1235 4.78 -37.03 -8.13
C LEU A 1235 4.59 -35.80 -9.05
N ASP A 1236 3.89 -36.00 -10.18
CA ASP A 1236 3.39 -35.00 -11.12
C ASP A 1236 1.92 -34.73 -10.80
N PHE A 1237 1.69 -33.85 -9.82
CA PHE A 1237 0.38 -33.66 -9.21
C PHE A 1237 -0.57 -32.84 -10.10
N ASP A 1238 -0.05 -31.95 -10.94
CA ASP A 1238 -0.83 -31.11 -11.87
C ASP A 1238 -0.91 -31.70 -13.29
N SER A 1239 -0.23 -32.83 -13.52
CA SER A 1239 -0.23 -33.56 -14.79
C SER A 1239 0.36 -32.76 -15.96
N ASP A 1240 1.30 -31.86 -15.68
CA ASP A 1240 2.00 -31.07 -16.69
C ASP A 1240 3.18 -31.83 -17.34
N GLY A 1241 3.48 -33.04 -16.87
CA GLY A 1241 4.56 -33.90 -17.34
C GLY A 1241 5.90 -33.64 -16.65
N ARG A 1242 5.93 -32.83 -15.59
CA ARG A 1242 7.08 -32.59 -14.73
C ARG A 1242 6.81 -33.18 -13.35
N ILE A 1243 7.85 -33.64 -12.69
CA ILE A 1243 7.73 -34.10 -11.31
C ILE A 1243 8.17 -33.00 -10.36
N LEU A 1244 7.54 -32.94 -9.20
CA LEU A 1244 7.77 -31.89 -8.20
C LEU A 1244 9.23 -31.80 -7.69
N MET A 1245 10.02 -32.85 -7.84
CA MET A 1245 11.28 -33.02 -7.14
C MET A 1245 12.42 -33.41 -8.08
N ASN A 1246 13.58 -32.77 -7.88
CA ASN A 1246 14.83 -33.15 -8.53
C ASN A 1246 15.31 -34.48 -7.97
N LEU A 1247 15.75 -35.39 -8.84
CA LEU A 1247 16.28 -36.68 -8.41
C LEU A 1247 17.74 -36.82 -8.87
N GLU A 1248 18.56 -37.50 -8.06
CA GLU A 1248 19.81 -38.08 -8.52
C GLU A 1248 19.75 -39.60 -8.34
N GLN A 1249 20.46 -40.35 -9.19
CA GLN A 1249 20.41 -41.83 -9.22
C GLN A 1249 20.83 -42.48 -7.89
N GLU A 1250 21.60 -41.79 -7.06
CA GLU A 1250 22.09 -42.25 -5.76
C GLU A 1250 21.25 -41.71 -4.58
N ASP A 1251 20.46 -40.66 -4.81
CA ASP A 1251 19.87 -39.84 -3.74
C ASP A 1251 18.36 -39.96 -3.59
N LEU A 1252 17.69 -40.34 -4.68
CA LEU A 1252 16.31 -40.77 -4.67
C LEU A 1252 16.22 -42.25 -5.07
N GLU A 1253 16.43 -43.14 -4.10
CA GLU A 1253 16.43 -44.57 -4.36
C GLU A 1253 14.98 -45.06 -4.55
N ILE A 1254 14.53 -45.13 -5.80
CA ILE A 1254 13.29 -45.82 -6.17
C ILE A 1254 13.52 -47.31 -5.93
N LYS A 1255 12.96 -47.83 -4.84
CA LYS A 1255 13.00 -49.27 -4.58
C LYS A 1255 11.81 -49.94 -5.22
N LEU A 1256 12.13 -50.90 -6.09
CA LEU A 1256 11.14 -51.75 -6.75
C LEU A 1256 11.09 -53.10 -6.02
N ILE A 1257 9.93 -53.49 -5.49
CA ILE A 1257 9.73 -54.85 -4.97
C ILE A 1257 9.10 -55.69 -6.06
N LEU A 1258 9.90 -56.55 -6.69
CA LEU A 1258 9.44 -57.46 -7.73
C LEU A 1258 9.00 -58.80 -7.14
N VAL A 1259 7.77 -59.21 -7.42
CA VAL A 1259 7.34 -60.60 -7.27
C VAL A 1259 7.22 -61.23 -8.65
N SER A 1260 8.20 -62.08 -8.98
CA SER A 1260 8.26 -62.77 -10.27
C SER A 1260 7.70 -64.18 -10.19
N GLY A 1261 7.22 -64.70 -11.32
CA GLY A 1261 6.78 -66.09 -11.40
C GLY A 1261 5.34 -66.31 -10.95
N LEU A 1262 4.53 -65.24 -10.96
CA LEU A 1262 3.13 -65.33 -10.55
C LEU A 1262 2.28 -65.89 -11.70
N PRO A 1263 1.48 -66.94 -11.46
CA PRO A 1263 0.53 -67.44 -12.46
C PRO A 1263 -0.53 -66.38 -12.74
N TYR A 1264 -0.86 -66.17 -14.02
CA TYR A 1264 -1.97 -65.31 -14.38
C TYR A 1264 -3.31 -65.90 -13.95
N GLN A 1265 -4.24 -65.05 -13.49
CA GLN A 1265 -5.59 -65.47 -13.13
C GLN A 1265 -6.55 -65.49 -14.33
N TRP A 1266 -6.07 -65.95 -15.49
CA TRP A 1266 -6.94 -66.12 -16.66
C TRP A 1266 -8.05 -67.13 -16.35
N GLY A 1267 -9.23 -66.88 -16.92
CA GLY A 1267 -10.41 -67.73 -16.77
C GLY A 1267 -10.10 -69.18 -17.13
N PRO A 1268 -10.85 -70.16 -16.61
CA PRO A 1268 -10.53 -71.55 -16.87
C PRO A 1268 -10.70 -71.89 -18.37
N SER A 1269 -9.62 -72.28 -19.05
CA SER A 1269 -9.75 -72.91 -20.35
C SER A 1269 -10.33 -74.31 -20.18
N LEU A 1270 -11.32 -74.63 -21.01
CA LEU A 1270 -12.04 -75.89 -20.94
C LEU A 1270 -11.41 -76.90 -21.90
N ILE A 1271 -10.95 -78.01 -21.36
CA ILE A 1271 -10.54 -79.18 -22.15
C ILE A 1271 -11.67 -80.21 -22.14
N GLU A 1272 -12.04 -80.68 -23.32
CA GLU A 1272 -13.13 -81.62 -23.55
C GLU A 1272 -12.60 -82.95 -24.08
N ALA A 1273 -12.95 -84.04 -23.41
CA ALA A 1273 -12.77 -85.40 -23.91
C ALA A 1273 -14.11 -85.94 -24.38
N ASN A 1274 -14.23 -86.14 -25.69
CA ASN A 1274 -15.37 -86.80 -26.32
C ASN A 1274 -14.99 -88.25 -26.62
N ILE A 1275 -15.77 -89.21 -26.12
CA ILE A 1275 -15.57 -90.64 -26.40
C ILE A 1275 -16.84 -91.22 -27.02
N TRP A 1276 -16.68 -92.17 -27.95
CA TRP A 1276 -17.80 -92.87 -28.58
C TRP A 1276 -17.45 -94.33 -28.87
N GLN A 1277 -18.46 -95.20 -28.84
CA GLN A 1277 -18.33 -96.64 -29.09
C GLN A 1277 -19.28 -97.13 -30.17
#